data_AF-A0A1H8INI8-F1
#
_entry.id   AF-A0A1H8INI8-F1
#
_cell.length_a   1.000
_cell.length_b   1.000
_cell.length_c   1.000
_cell.angle_alpha   90.00
_cell.angle_beta   90.00
_cell.angle_gamma   90.00
#
_symmetry.space_group_name_H-M   'P 1'
#
loop_
_entity.id
_entity.type
_entity.pdbx_description
1 polymer ?
#
loop_
_entity_poly.entity_id
_entity_poly.type
_entity_poly.pdbx_seq_one_letter_code
_entity_poly.pdbx_strand_id
1 'polypeptide(L)'
;MQRFLSVCLCLCAVMNGWTQQKTPFLKGGRLQQYVTFFNRIDDKKNVVNYVPDEQAATWLQSNIPLLDCPDSTIEQTYYYRWYSFRKHLKQTPDGFIFTEFIEPVKHAGRYNALSCATGHHIYEGRWLRDTQYVDQYIRYWLEKDKHQPKPRFHQFSGWAADAVYNYYLVTGDRNFAISMLDSLDADYRLWEQEKLLPDGMFWQFDVRDGMEESISGSRKERNIRPTINSYMYGNARALALIAAMAGRDSLRIRYTKLAAQLKAAVQEKLWDDTAAFFKVRFAKGGLSGAREEIGFIPWYFNLPDDKATYAKAWQQLTDPKGFDAPWGITTAEQRHPAFRTHGTGGCEWDGAIWPFATTQTLKALANLLTDYRNHDGMNAQVYYRALKTYARSHQKNGQPYLGEYQDEKNGYWLKGDDPRSSFYNHSGFCDLVISDLVGLKPRSDEQLEIAPLIPAGTWDWFCLDQVPYHGRLLTILWDRTGKKYNKGKGFQIFADGEKIYSGNNLTRVVTPLPAKKQALTLWYNSPAAKWTAALPIGNGHQGAMIYGGVNTEHLQFNEATLWTDGPREHARIGAVQYLPQIRALLAAGKQKEAEQLAEEHFLGQKSAPPASRYQAAYQPFGDLLLHFRDTTAAVTDYHRELDLNRAIARTTYTTNNIHYTREYLASAPQKAIAVHLTADRPGSISFTAAIKTSHKTYSIRKVNDSTLALSLQVKDGVLKGESWLKLSAHKGRVTVGDSTITVEDADEATLYLTAATSYKSYKDVSGNPAALCAQVTAKLKGLSYTGIKAAHIKDYQQYFNKLDLNLGEGQTQLPTDQRIRQFTPATDPALAALYVQYARYLMIAASRPGGQPMNLQGIWNDQLTPPWDSKYTTNINFEMNYWPAEVWNLSACTAPMFSLIDDVAQTGRVTAKEQYGAPGWVLHHNTDLWRATAPINAANHGIWVTGAAWLSHHLWEHYLFTKDPVFLQQKAYPIMKAAASFFVSFLVKDSTTGWLISTPSNSPENGGLVAGPTMDHQLIRDLFKNCIDAAAILHTDAAFSQTLQTKYKQIAPNQIGKFGQLQEWLQDVDDTTSRHRHVSHLWGVFPGKDITWDQSPEFMKAARQSLLFRGDGGTGWSLAWKVNLWARFKDGNHALLLLKNLLTPAEDLNGGKAHGGSFTNLFDAHPPFQIDGNFGGASGIAEMLVQSHMGYIDLLPALPDAWPAGHVSGICTRGGFVLDMGWEQGKLQQLTVTATAGGPCELKYGQQSLKLSTQKGKKYRLQVRDDRLEVVK
;
A
#
# COMPACT_ATOMS: atom_id res chain seq x y z
N MET A 1 -2.52 -29.17 -51.03
CA MET A 1 -1.05 -29.35 -50.94
C MET A 1 -0.39 -27.99 -51.07
N GLN A 2 0.58 -27.55 -50.29
CA GLN A 2 0.94 -27.72 -48.88
C GLN A 2 1.83 -26.50 -48.54
N ARG A 3 1.64 -25.92 -47.34
CA ARG A 3 2.50 -24.95 -46.60
C ARG A 3 2.68 -23.51 -47.18
N PHE A 4 2.26 -22.49 -46.43
CA PHE A 4 3.10 -21.75 -45.46
C PHE A 4 2.36 -20.53 -44.82
N LEU A 5 2.47 -20.48 -43.48
CA LEU A 5 2.47 -19.33 -42.54
C LEU A 5 1.42 -18.21 -42.60
N SER A 6 0.71 -18.02 -41.47
CA SER A 6 0.56 -16.72 -40.80
C SER A 6 0.25 -16.90 -39.30
N VAL A 7 1.20 -16.49 -38.46
CA VAL A 7 1.14 -16.35 -37.00
C VAL A 7 1.46 -14.88 -36.70
N CYS A 8 0.59 -14.19 -35.96
CA CYS A 8 0.77 -12.92 -35.21
C CYS A 8 -0.64 -12.45 -34.79
N LEU A 9 -0.98 -11.96 -33.59
CA LEU A 9 -0.22 -11.36 -32.49
C LEU A 9 -0.94 -11.67 -31.15
N CYS A 10 -0.17 -12.09 -30.15
CA CYS A 10 -0.50 -11.95 -28.72
C CYS A 10 0.44 -10.87 -28.15
N LEU A 11 -0.11 -9.84 -27.51
CA LEU A 11 0.67 -8.85 -26.74
C LEU A 11 0.30 -9.00 -25.27
N CYS A 12 1.30 -9.37 -24.47
CA CYS A 12 1.24 -9.50 -23.03
C CYS A 12 1.45 -8.12 -22.38
N ALA A 13 0.57 -7.72 -21.47
CA ALA A 13 0.79 -6.58 -20.56
C ALA A 13 1.20 -7.12 -19.18
N VAL A 14 2.42 -6.79 -18.75
CA VAL A 14 2.91 -6.99 -17.38
C VAL A 14 2.77 -5.64 -16.67
N MET A 15 1.90 -5.56 -15.67
CA MET A 15 1.66 -4.35 -14.87
C MET A 15 2.77 -4.17 -13.82
N ASN A 16 3.56 -3.10 -13.92
CA ASN A 16 4.39 -2.61 -12.81
C ASN A 16 3.64 -1.51 -12.06
N GLY A 17 3.37 -1.74 -10.78
CA GLY A 17 2.62 -0.85 -9.90
C GLY A 17 3.39 0.44 -9.59
N TRP A 18 2.98 1.54 -10.22
CA TRP A 18 3.32 2.89 -9.78
C TRP A 18 2.11 3.49 -9.06
N THR A 19 2.32 3.89 -7.81
CA THR A 19 1.34 4.64 -7.02
C THR A 19 0.82 5.85 -7.79
N GLN A 20 -0.51 5.97 -7.90
CA GLN A 20 -1.17 7.08 -8.59
C GLN A 20 -0.67 8.43 -8.05
N GLN A 21 0.10 9.12 -8.91
CA GLN A 21 0.87 10.35 -8.71
C GLN A 21 0.10 11.47 -8.01
N LYS A 22 0.70 12.09 -6.98
CA LYS A 22 0.36 13.48 -6.64
C LYS A 22 0.62 14.35 -7.87
N THR A 23 -0.18 15.40 -8.06
CA THR A 23 -0.05 16.32 -9.21
C THR A 23 1.41 16.79 -9.36
N PRO A 24 2.01 16.68 -10.57
CA PRO A 24 3.37 17.15 -10.83
C PRO A 24 3.58 18.61 -10.39
N PHE A 25 4.77 18.94 -9.89
CA PHE A 25 5.16 20.33 -9.59
C PHE A 25 5.23 21.16 -10.87
N LEU A 26 5.77 20.58 -11.94
CA LEU A 26 5.81 21.21 -13.26
C LEU A 26 4.57 20.82 -14.07
N LYS A 27 3.80 21.83 -14.51
CA LYS A 27 2.73 21.66 -15.48
C LYS A 27 3.36 21.50 -16.86
N GLY A 28 3.04 20.43 -17.59
CA GLY A 28 3.65 20.05 -18.89
C GLY A 28 3.60 21.05 -20.05
N GLY A 29 3.17 22.30 -19.82
CA GLY A 29 3.00 23.32 -20.86
C GLY A 29 4.28 23.67 -21.63
N ARG A 30 5.46 23.74 -20.98
CA ARG A 30 6.73 23.99 -21.70
C ARG A 30 7.16 22.81 -22.56
N LEU A 31 7.05 21.59 -22.04
CA LEU A 31 7.30 20.38 -22.82
C LEU A 31 6.43 20.37 -24.09
N GLN A 32 5.13 20.70 -23.95
CA GLN A 32 4.23 20.80 -25.09
C GLN A 32 4.69 21.85 -26.11
N GLN A 33 5.15 23.03 -25.66
CA GLN A 33 5.67 24.07 -26.55
C GLN A 33 6.90 23.59 -27.33
N TYR A 34 7.86 22.95 -26.64
CA TYR A 34 9.04 22.38 -27.28
C TYR A 34 8.69 21.29 -28.29
N VAL A 35 7.83 20.34 -27.92
CA VAL A 35 7.42 19.24 -28.82
C VAL A 35 6.69 19.78 -30.05
N THR A 36 5.78 20.76 -29.88
CA THR A 36 5.13 21.41 -31.03
C THR A 36 6.15 22.05 -31.96
N PHE A 37 7.17 22.71 -31.40
CA PHE A 37 8.25 23.29 -32.18
C PHE A 37 9.09 22.21 -32.88
N PHE A 38 9.50 21.15 -32.19
CA PHE A 38 10.28 20.04 -32.76
C PHE A 38 9.53 19.33 -33.91
N ASN A 39 8.24 19.01 -33.70
CA ASN A 39 7.40 18.43 -34.74
C ASN A 39 7.28 19.32 -35.99
N ARG A 40 7.34 20.65 -35.82
CA ARG A 40 7.26 21.60 -36.95
C ARG A 40 8.54 21.61 -37.77
N ILE A 41 9.70 21.45 -37.15
CA ILE A 41 11.01 21.50 -37.81
C ILE A 41 11.52 20.13 -38.27
N ASP A 42 10.84 19.05 -37.89
CA ASP A 42 11.18 17.70 -38.32
C ASP A 42 10.87 17.49 -39.81
N ASP A 43 11.92 17.19 -40.58
CA ASP A 43 11.86 16.92 -42.02
C ASP A 43 11.70 15.43 -42.35
N LYS A 44 11.72 14.53 -41.36
CA LYS A 44 11.64 13.07 -41.51
C LYS A 44 10.23 12.50 -41.35
N LYS A 45 9.27 13.04 -42.09
CA LYS A 45 7.85 12.61 -42.02
C LYS A 45 7.58 11.15 -42.46
N ASN A 46 8.53 10.50 -43.13
CA ASN A 46 8.37 9.14 -43.66
C ASN A 46 8.88 8.04 -42.71
N VAL A 47 9.45 8.41 -41.56
CA VAL A 47 9.86 7.44 -40.53
C VAL A 47 8.65 7.03 -39.70
N VAL A 48 8.36 5.73 -39.65
CA VAL A 48 7.30 5.17 -38.80
C VAL A 48 7.84 4.94 -37.39
N ASN A 49 7.42 5.79 -36.45
CA ASN A 49 7.78 5.70 -35.04
C ASN A 49 6.81 4.76 -34.29
N TYR A 50 7.29 4.05 -33.27
CA TYR A 50 6.40 3.32 -32.36
C TYR A 50 5.44 4.28 -31.62
N VAL A 51 5.98 5.42 -31.17
CA VAL A 51 5.20 6.54 -30.64
C VAL A 51 5.11 7.63 -31.71
N PRO A 52 3.93 7.87 -32.33
CA PRO A 52 3.76 8.91 -33.34
C PRO A 52 4.10 10.31 -32.83
N ASP A 53 4.46 11.21 -33.74
CA ASP A 53 4.83 12.59 -33.41
C ASP A 53 3.68 13.39 -32.78
N GLU A 54 2.43 13.12 -33.17
CA GLU A 54 1.26 13.71 -32.52
C GLU A 54 1.10 13.28 -31.05
N GLN A 55 1.67 12.12 -30.65
CA GLN A 55 1.62 11.60 -29.28
C GLN A 55 2.91 11.87 -28.49
N ALA A 56 3.91 12.51 -29.12
CA ALA A 56 5.23 12.74 -28.51
C ALA A 56 5.13 13.44 -27.16
N ALA A 57 4.35 14.53 -27.06
CA ALA A 57 4.24 15.31 -25.83
C ALA A 57 3.59 14.50 -24.70
N THR A 58 2.52 13.77 -25.01
CA THR A 58 1.82 12.90 -24.04
C THR A 58 2.72 11.78 -23.55
N TRP A 59 3.44 11.11 -24.46
CA TRP A 59 4.36 10.05 -24.10
C TRP A 59 5.53 10.56 -23.25
N LEU A 60 6.15 11.67 -23.65
CA LEU A 60 7.24 12.30 -22.89
C LEU A 60 6.75 12.72 -21.50
N GLN A 61 5.60 13.41 -21.42
CA GLN A 61 4.99 13.82 -20.16
C GLN A 61 4.72 12.62 -19.24
N SER A 62 4.43 11.45 -19.80
CA SER A 62 4.14 10.23 -19.04
C SER A 62 5.39 9.43 -18.68
N ASN A 63 6.50 9.57 -19.42
CA ASN A 63 7.66 8.70 -19.28
C ASN A 63 8.96 9.35 -18.81
N ILE A 64 9.21 10.64 -19.09
CA ILE A 64 10.52 11.26 -18.81
C ILE A 64 10.50 12.19 -17.58
N PRO A 65 11.63 12.38 -16.87
CA PRO A 65 11.74 13.45 -15.88
C PRO A 65 11.64 14.82 -16.54
N LEU A 66 10.96 15.76 -15.87
CA LEU A 66 10.71 17.10 -16.40
C LEU A 66 11.71 18.10 -15.83
N LEU A 67 12.31 18.90 -16.69
CA LEU A 67 13.28 19.93 -16.31
C LEU A 67 12.71 21.34 -16.53
N ASP A 68 12.91 22.21 -15.54
CA ASP A 68 12.73 23.65 -15.64
C ASP A 68 13.99 24.35 -15.11
N CYS A 69 14.72 25.08 -15.95
CA CYS A 69 15.96 25.76 -15.55
C CYS A 69 16.16 27.12 -16.27
N PRO A 70 17.04 28.01 -15.79
CA PRO A 70 17.25 29.33 -16.37
C PRO A 70 18.12 29.32 -17.65
N ASP A 71 18.78 28.19 -17.97
CA ASP A 71 19.59 28.05 -19.18
C ASP A 71 18.75 27.40 -20.31
N SER A 72 18.20 28.24 -21.19
CA SER A 72 17.28 27.79 -22.25
C SER A 72 17.94 26.85 -23.26
N THR A 73 19.26 26.92 -23.45
CA THR A 73 20.00 26.00 -24.32
C THR A 73 20.01 24.60 -23.71
N ILE A 74 20.32 24.48 -22.41
CA ILE A 74 20.29 23.18 -21.70
C ILE A 74 18.86 22.63 -21.67
N GLU A 75 17.86 23.45 -21.35
CA GLU A 75 16.45 23.02 -21.30
C GLU A 75 15.94 22.54 -22.66
N GLN A 76 16.21 23.29 -23.73
CA GLN A 76 15.80 22.91 -25.09
C GLN A 76 16.49 21.62 -25.56
N THR A 77 17.80 21.51 -25.36
CA THR A 77 18.55 20.31 -25.75
C THR A 77 18.13 19.09 -24.93
N TYR A 78 17.81 19.26 -23.64
CA TYR A 78 17.28 18.20 -22.78
C TYR A 78 15.97 17.62 -23.34
N TYR A 79 15.01 18.49 -23.70
CA TYR A 79 13.75 18.02 -24.28
C TYR A 79 13.91 17.51 -25.72
N TYR A 80 14.79 18.11 -26.53
CA TYR A 80 15.06 17.62 -27.89
C TYR A 80 15.70 16.23 -27.85
N ARG A 81 16.61 15.99 -26.90
CA ARG A 81 17.24 14.68 -26.73
C ARG A 81 16.21 13.61 -26.38
N TRP A 82 15.35 13.84 -25.40
CA TRP A 82 14.26 12.90 -25.10
C TRP A 82 13.30 12.70 -26.26
N TYR A 83 12.97 13.77 -26.99
CA TYR A 83 12.16 13.69 -28.21
C TYR A 83 12.79 12.79 -29.28
N SER A 84 14.11 12.91 -29.49
CA SER A 84 14.88 12.05 -30.39
C SER A 84 14.98 10.60 -29.87
N PHE A 85 15.22 10.39 -28.58
CA PHE A 85 15.34 9.07 -27.96
C PHE A 85 14.05 8.25 -28.14
N ARG A 86 12.89 8.89 -27.97
CA ARG A 86 11.57 8.28 -28.26
C ARG A 86 11.46 7.80 -29.72
N LYS A 87 12.02 8.54 -30.70
CA LYS A 87 11.96 8.11 -32.12
C LYS A 87 12.69 6.79 -32.36
N HIS A 88 13.72 6.48 -31.55
CA HIS A 88 14.44 5.22 -31.64
C HIS A 88 13.75 4.04 -30.97
N LEU A 89 12.70 4.28 -30.18
CA LEU A 89 11.93 3.23 -29.54
C LEU A 89 11.15 2.44 -30.60
N LYS A 90 11.36 1.11 -30.62
CA LYS A 90 10.73 0.20 -31.58
C LYS A 90 10.24 -1.05 -30.88
N GLN A 91 8.98 -1.40 -31.11
CA GLN A 91 8.44 -2.68 -30.68
C GLN A 91 8.77 -3.77 -31.70
N THR A 92 9.28 -4.91 -31.25
CA THR A 92 9.60 -6.06 -32.10
C THR A 92 9.00 -7.34 -31.51
N PRO A 93 8.88 -8.44 -32.28
CA PRO A 93 8.51 -9.75 -31.75
C PRO A 93 9.42 -10.25 -30.61
N ASP A 94 10.66 -9.77 -30.53
CA ASP A 94 11.63 -10.14 -29.51
C ASP A 94 11.68 -9.14 -28.33
N GLY A 95 10.74 -8.19 -28.28
CA GLY A 95 10.63 -7.13 -27.27
C GLY A 95 10.92 -5.72 -27.81
N PHE A 96 10.86 -4.73 -26.92
CA PHE A 96 11.27 -3.35 -27.22
C PHE A 96 12.78 -3.21 -27.42
N ILE A 97 13.17 -2.40 -28.40
CA ILE A 97 14.56 -2.01 -28.64
C ILE A 97 14.71 -0.51 -28.89
N PHE A 98 15.93 -0.01 -28.72
CA PHE A 98 16.36 1.30 -29.21
C PHE A 98 17.31 1.13 -30.40
N THR A 99 17.00 1.76 -31.53
CA THR A 99 17.89 1.78 -32.69
C THR A 99 18.98 2.85 -32.55
N GLU A 100 20.07 2.70 -33.30
CA GLU A 100 21.13 3.73 -33.38
C GLU A 100 20.82 4.77 -34.48
N PHE A 101 20.48 4.26 -35.66
CA PHE A 101 20.05 5.06 -36.80
C PHE A 101 18.53 4.98 -36.94
N ILE A 102 17.93 6.11 -37.30
CA ILE A 102 16.48 6.18 -37.50
C ILE A 102 16.06 5.54 -38.83
N GLU A 103 16.93 5.63 -39.84
CA GLU A 103 16.77 4.92 -41.11
C GLU A 103 17.57 3.59 -41.09
N PRO A 104 17.11 2.54 -41.82
CA PRO A 104 17.84 1.29 -41.90
C PRO A 104 19.24 1.43 -42.52
N VAL A 105 20.26 0.87 -41.85
CA VAL A 105 21.64 0.84 -42.37
C VAL A 105 22.12 -0.58 -42.66
N LYS A 106 22.96 -0.74 -43.69
CA LYS A 106 23.37 -2.07 -44.21
C LYS A 106 24.12 -2.94 -43.20
N HIS A 107 24.76 -2.34 -42.22
CA HIS A 107 25.58 -3.03 -41.22
C HIS A 107 24.84 -3.32 -39.90
N ALA A 108 23.58 -2.90 -39.78
CA ALA A 108 22.74 -3.23 -38.64
C ALA A 108 22.31 -4.70 -38.62
N GLY A 109 21.92 -5.17 -37.44
CA GLY A 109 21.30 -6.47 -37.24
C GLY A 109 19.83 -6.50 -37.64
N ARG A 110 19.18 -7.58 -37.23
CA ARG A 110 17.73 -7.71 -37.31
C ARG A 110 17.07 -6.51 -36.61
N TYR A 111 15.96 -6.04 -37.17
CA TYR A 111 15.20 -4.87 -36.66
C TYR A 111 15.91 -3.51 -36.71
N ASN A 112 17.08 -3.41 -37.36
CA ASN A 112 17.97 -2.25 -37.34
C ASN A 112 18.69 -2.06 -35.98
N ALA A 113 18.93 -3.15 -35.25
CA ALA A 113 19.64 -3.13 -33.97
C ALA A 113 21.17 -3.05 -34.15
N LEU A 114 21.82 -2.21 -33.36
CA LEU A 114 23.28 -2.02 -33.28
C LEU A 114 23.69 -1.82 -31.83
N SER A 115 24.79 -2.46 -31.40
CA SER A 115 25.19 -2.52 -29.99
C SER A 115 26.15 -1.40 -29.54
N CYS A 116 26.63 -0.55 -30.47
CA CYS A 116 27.69 0.43 -30.18
C CYS A 116 27.33 1.35 -29.00
N ALA A 117 26.10 1.87 -28.97
CA ALA A 117 25.62 2.77 -27.92
C ALA A 117 24.70 2.12 -26.88
N THR A 118 24.64 0.79 -26.79
CA THR A 118 23.78 0.09 -25.83
C THR A 118 23.99 0.56 -24.39
N GLY A 119 25.23 0.80 -23.97
CA GLY A 119 25.53 1.34 -22.64
C GLY A 119 24.90 2.71 -22.41
N HIS A 120 25.06 3.66 -23.34
CA HIS A 120 24.42 4.98 -23.28
C HIS A 120 22.89 4.88 -23.26
N HIS A 121 22.31 4.02 -24.09
CA HIS A 121 20.86 3.85 -24.15
C HIS A 121 20.28 3.35 -22.82
N ILE A 122 20.96 2.42 -22.14
CA ILE A 122 20.52 1.92 -20.84
C ILE A 122 20.71 3.00 -19.76
N TYR A 123 21.84 3.71 -19.76
CA TYR A 123 22.13 4.79 -18.80
C TYR A 123 21.15 5.95 -18.90
N GLU A 124 20.74 6.33 -20.12
CA GLU A 124 19.75 7.38 -20.31
C GLU A 124 18.33 6.83 -20.08
N GLY A 125 18.03 5.64 -20.62
CA GLY A 125 16.75 4.96 -20.50
C GLY A 125 16.36 4.60 -19.08
N ARG A 126 17.31 4.45 -18.14
CA ARG A 126 17.00 4.17 -16.72
C ARG A 126 16.12 5.20 -16.04
N TRP A 127 16.03 6.40 -16.61
CA TRP A 127 15.19 7.48 -16.13
C TRP A 127 13.77 7.46 -16.70
N LEU A 128 13.44 6.49 -17.55
CA LEU A 128 12.07 6.27 -18.00
C LEU A 128 11.22 5.69 -16.86
N ARG A 129 10.00 6.22 -16.70
CA ARG A 129 9.03 5.71 -15.71
C ARG A 129 8.51 4.32 -16.08
N ASP A 130 8.33 4.06 -17.36
CA ASP A 130 8.01 2.71 -17.84
C ASP A 130 9.29 1.89 -18.06
N THR A 131 9.55 0.97 -17.14
CA THR A 131 10.74 0.14 -17.12
C THR A 131 10.77 -0.89 -18.26
N GLN A 132 9.60 -1.24 -18.82
CA GLN A 132 9.49 -2.33 -19.79
C GLN A 132 10.38 -2.10 -21.03
N TYR A 133 10.56 -0.83 -21.42
CA TYR A 133 11.35 -0.47 -22.59
C TYR A 133 12.82 -0.84 -22.41
N VAL A 134 13.36 -0.63 -21.21
CA VAL A 134 14.76 -0.93 -20.90
C VAL A 134 14.93 -2.40 -20.53
N ASP A 135 14.00 -2.97 -19.76
CA ASP A 135 14.01 -4.38 -19.37
C ASP A 135 14.05 -5.29 -20.61
N GLN A 136 13.17 -5.03 -21.58
CA GLN A 136 13.12 -5.81 -22.81
C GLN A 136 14.31 -5.54 -23.73
N TYR A 137 14.86 -4.32 -23.73
CA TYR A 137 16.06 -4.00 -24.51
C TYR A 137 17.30 -4.73 -23.98
N ILE A 138 17.46 -4.81 -22.65
CA ILE A 138 18.51 -5.59 -22.00
C ILE A 138 18.36 -7.07 -22.34
N ARG A 139 17.14 -7.63 -22.22
CA ARG A 139 16.86 -9.03 -22.57
C ARG A 139 17.08 -9.33 -24.04
N TYR A 140 16.72 -8.40 -24.93
CA TYR A 140 16.96 -8.56 -26.36
C TYR A 140 18.44 -8.82 -26.63
N TRP A 141 19.33 -7.99 -26.08
CA TRP A 141 20.77 -8.15 -26.30
C TRP A 141 21.35 -9.40 -25.64
N LEU A 142 21.00 -9.66 -24.38
CA LEU A 142 21.61 -10.75 -23.59
C LEU A 142 21.00 -12.13 -23.86
N GLU A 143 19.72 -12.19 -24.22
CA GLU A 143 18.96 -13.43 -24.31
C GLU A 143 18.49 -13.75 -25.72
N LYS A 144 18.23 -12.76 -26.57
CA LYS A 144 17.60 -12.99 -27.90
C LYS A 144 18.59 -12.91 -29.06
N ASP A 145 19.48 -11.91 -29.06
CA ASP A 145 20.39 -11.67 -30.19
C ASP A 145 21.34 -12.84 -30.46
N LYS A 146 21.79 -13.54 -29.40
CA LYS A 146 22.63 -14.75 -29.51
C LYS A 146 22.01 -15.90 -30.31
N HIS A 147 20.68 -15.89 -30.49
CA HIS A 147 19.96 -16.90 -31.28
C HIS A 147 19.72 -16.46 -32.74
N GLN A 148 20.11 -15.24 -33.11
CA GLN A 148 20.03 -14.78 -34.48
C GLN A 148 21.13 -15.45 -35.33
N PRO A 149 20.93 -15.64 -36.65
CA PRO A 149 21.93 -16.25 -37.53
C PRO A 149 23.28 -15.50 -37.55
N LYS A 150 23.25 -14.19 -37.27
CA LYS A 150 24.43 -13.33 -37.14
C LYS A 150 24.21 -12.40 -35.94
N PRO A 151 24.55 -12.85 -34.72
CA PRO A 151 24.46 -12.02 -33.53
C PRO A 151 25.29 -10.74 -33.71
N ARG A 152 24.77 -9.63 -33.19
CA ARG A 152 25.37 -8.30 -33.29
C ARG A 152 25.79 -7.71 -31.96
N PHE A 153 25.48 -8.35 -30.83
CA PHE A 153 25.77 -7.80 -29.51
C PHE A 153 27.27 -7.54 -29.30
N HIS A 154 28.10 -8.55 -29.57
CA HIS A 154 29.58 -8.48 -29.51
C HIS A 154 30.24 -7.78 -30.70
N GLN A 155 29.47 -7.16 -31.60
CA GLN A 155 30.06 -6.46 -32.73
C GLN A 155 30.89 -5.25 -32.28
N PHE A 156 30.45 -4.55 -31.24
CA PHE A 156 31.12 -3.40 -30.67
C PHE A 156 31.43 -3.64 -29.19
N SER A 157 32.49 -3.01 -28.69
CA SER A 157 32.84 -3.05 -27.28
C SER A 157 31.78 -2.32 -26.45
N GLY A 158 31.41 -2.86 -25.29
CA GLY A 158 30.38 -2.26 -24.45
C GLY A 158 30.50 -2.63 -22.96
N TRP A 159 29.76 -1.91 -22.13
CA TRP A 159 29.75 -2.05 -20.66
C TRP A 159 28.38 -2.49 -20.13
N ALA A 160 27.82 -3.56 -20.73
CA ALA A 160 26.44 -3.99 -20.46
C ALA A 160 26.19 -4.37 -18.98
N ALA A 161 27.11 -5.08 -18.34
CA ALA A 161 26.95 -5.45 -16.92
C ALA A 161 26.95 -4.22 -16.02
N ASP A 162 27.84 -3.26 -16.29
CA ASP A 162 27.87 -1.99 -15.57
C ASP A 162 26.60 -1.16 -15.77
N ALA A 163 26.07 -1.13 -17.00
CA ALA A 163 24.81 -0.48 -17.30
C ALA A 163 23.60 -1.15 -16.61
N VAL A 164 23.54 -2.48 -16.56
CA VAL A 164 22.49 -3.23 -15.84
C VAL A 164 22.55 -2.97 -14.34
N TYR A 165 23.76 -2.92 -13.75
CA TYR A 165 23.90 -2.58 -12.34
C TYR A 165 23.44 -1.14 -12.05
N ASN A 166 23.85 -0.20 -12.89
CA ASN A 166 23.46 1.21 -12.77
C ASN A 166 21.97 1.46 -13.05
N TYR A 167 21.32 0.58 -13.82
CA TYR A 167 19.88 0.54 -13.98
C TYR A 167 19.19 0.11 -12.68
N TYR A 168 19.69 -0.95 -12.03
CA TYR A 168 19.23 -1.38 -10.71
C TYR A 168 19.36 -0.28 -9.64
N LEU A 169 20.46 0.48 -9.63
CA LEU A 169 20.64 1.57 -8.66
C LEU A 169 19.54 2.65 -8.77
N VAL A 170 18.85 2.75 -9.90
CA VAL A 170 17.74 3.69 -10.11
C VAL A 170 16.39 3.01 -9.88
N THR A 171 16.17 1.80 -10.38
CA THR A 171 14.86 1.12 -10.24
C THR A 171 14.64 0.53 -8.86
N GLY A 172 15.71 0.12 -8.17
CA GLY A 172 15.66 -0.72 -6.98
C GLY A 172 15.23 -2.17 -7.26
N ASP A 173 15.12 -2.58 -8.53
CA ASP A 173 14.72 -3.94 -8.91
C ASP A 173 15.90 -4.92 -8.82
N ARG A 174 16.14 -5.38 -7.59
CA ARG A 174 17.16 -6.39 -7.29
C ARG A 174 16.91 -7.70 -8.04
N ASN A 175 15.65 -8.09 -8.21
CA ASN A 175 15.29 -9.38 -8.82
C ASN A 175 15.62 -9.39 -10.31
N PHE A 176 15.32 -8.31 -11.02
CA PHE A 176 15.70 -8.16 -12.41
C PHE A 176 17.21 -8.26 -12.61
N ALA A 177 18.00 -7.50 -11.85
CA ALA A 177 19.47 -7.54 -11.94
C ALA A 177 20.05 -8.94 -11.66
N ILE A 178 19.55 -9.62 -10.61
CA ILE A 178 19.95 -11.00 -10.30
C ILE A 178 19.56 -11.95 -11.44
N SER A 179 18.37 -11.78 -12.03
CA SER A 179 17.92 -12.64 -13.15
C SER A 179 18.81 -12.53 -14.39
N MET A 180 19.49 -11.39 -14.57
CA MET A 180 20.42 -11.16 -15.68
C MET A 180 21.83 -11.71 -15.41
N LEU A 181 22.17 -12.07 -14.18
CA LEU A 181 23.53 -12.42 -13.78
C LEU A 181 24.16 -13.54 -14.63
N ASP A 182 23.42 -14.60 -14.92
CA ASP A 182 23.92 -15.73 -15.71
C ASP A 182 24.20 -15.33 -17.17
N SER A 183 23.33 -14.51 -17.76
CA SER A 183 23.55 -13.99 -19.11
C SER A 183 24.71 -13.00 -19.17
N LEU A 184 24.90 -12.17 -18.13
CA LEU A 184 26.02 -11.25 -18.02
C LEU A 184 27.37 -11.98 -17.78
N ASP A 185 27.38 -13.04 -16.97
CA ASP A 185 28.57 -13.91 -16.80
C ASP A 185 28.95 -14.58 -18.11
N ALA A 186 27.97 -15.06 -18.87
CA ALA A 186 28.20 -15.67 -20.18
C ALA A 186 28.77 -14.66 -21.20
N ASP A 187 28.24 -13.44 -21.23
CA ASP A 187 28.74 -12.35 -22.06
C ASP A 187 30.21 -12.02 -21.74
N TYR A 188 30.53 -11.83 -20.46
CA TYR A 188 31.90 -11.54 -20.04
C TYR A 188 32.89 -12.63 -20.45
N ARG A 189 32.50 -13.91 -20.27
CA ARG A 189 33.32 -15.06 -20.67
C ARG A 189 33.54 -15.12 -22.18
N LEU A 190 32.55 -14.71 -22.97
CA LEU A 190 32.72 -14.64 -24.42
C LEU A 190 33.74 -13.55 -24.80
N TRP A 191 33.74 -12.42 -24.10
CA TRP A 191 34.78 -11.39 -24.30
C TRP A 191 36.16 -11.93 -23.95
N GLU A 192 36.28 -12.69 -22.86
CA GLU A 192 37.54 -13.35 -22.49
C GLU A 192 38.01 -14.30 -23.62
N GLN A 193 37.11 -15.13 -24.14
CA GLN A 193 37.41 -16.07 -25.20
C GLN A 193 37.87 -15.36 -26.50
N GLU A 194 37.24 -14.25 -26.87
CA GLU A 194 37.45 -13.61 -28.16
C GLU A 194 38.61 -12.60 -28.14
N LYS A 195 38.82 -11.92 -27.01
CA LYS A 195 39.61 -10.68 -26.94
C LYS A 195 40.67 -10.62 -25.84
N LEU A 196 40.70 -11.56 -24.89
CA LEU A 196 41.69 -11.54 -23.82
C LEU A 196 43.07 -11.96 -24.34
N LEU A 197 44.08 -11.19 -23.96
CA LEU A 197 45.49 -11.52 -24.19
C LEU A 197 46.07 -12.27 -22.98
N PRO A 198 47.15 -13.05 -23.17
CA PRO A 198 47.80 -13.78 -22.08
C PRO A 198 48.26 -12.91 -20.90
N ASP A 199 48.45 -11.61 -21.14
CA ASP A 199 48.90 -10.64 -20.15
C ASP A 199 47.75 -9.96 -19.37
N GLY A 200 46.51 -10.46 -19.55
CA GLY A 200 45.32 -10.05 -18.81
C GLY A 200 44.57 -8.85 -19.37
N MET A 201 45.01 -8.26 -20.49
CA MET A 201 44.34 -7.13 -21.14
C MET A 201 43.53 -7.56 -22.37
N PHE A 202 42.56 -6.72 -22.75
CA PHE A 202 41.71 -6.93 -23.90
C PHE A 202 42.18 -6.09 -25.10
N TRP A 203 42.11 -6.66 -26.30
CA TRP A 203 42.42 -5.98 -27.56
C TRP A 203 41.14 -5.63 -28.34
N GLN A 204 41.20 -4.58 -29.17
CA GLN A 204 40.11 -4.24 -30.09
C GLN A 204 40.58 -3.44 -31.31
N PHE A 205 39.85 -3.56 -32.43
CA PHE A 205 39.96 -2.64 -33.56
C PHE A 205 39.21 -1.33 -33.28
N ASP A 206 39.74 -0.20 -33.68
CA ASP A 206 39.10 1.12 -33.48
C ASP A 206 37.65 1.20 -34.01
N VAL A 207 37.37 0.62 -35.18
CA VAL A 207 36.00 0.56 -35.71
C VAL A 207 35.05 -0.24 -34.80
N ARG A 208 35.58 -1.15 -33.98
CA ARG A 208 34.80 -2.03 -33.10
C ARG A 208 34.73 -1.53 -31.64
N ASP A 209 35.29 -0.36 -31.33
CA ASP A 209 34.99 0.36 -30.08
C ASP A 209 34.33 1.72 -30.33
N GLY A 210 33.89 1.97 -31.56
CA GLY A 210 33.18 3.18 -31.98
C GLY A 210 34.10 4.30 -32.46
N MET A 211 35.40 4.23 -32.17
CA MET A 211 36.40 5.24 -32.54
C MET A 211 37.00 5.00 -33.95
N GLU A 212 36.20 4.51 -34.90
CA GLU A 212 36.50 4.39 -36.34
C GLU A 212 37.61 5.31 -36.93
N GLU A 213 38.74 4.75 -37.36
CA GLU A 213 39.81 5.55 -38.03
C GLU A 213 40.45 6.64 -37.16
N SER A 214 40.51 6.41 -35.84
CA SER A 214 41.32 7.22 -34.89
C SER A 214 42.82 7.24 -35.25
N ILE A 215 43.56 8.27 -34.80
CA ILE A 215 45.01 8.41 -35.05
C ILE A 215 45.79 7.22 -34.49
N SER A 216 45.40 6.73 -33.31
CA SER A 216 46.00 5.57 -32.66
C SER A 216 45.41 4.22 -33.12
N GLY A 217 44.51 4.27 -34.10
CA GLY A 217 43.62 3.21 -34.51
C GLY A 217 44.13 2.34 -35.65
N SER A 218 43.44 1.21 -35.82
CA SER A 218 43.59 0.36 -36.98
C SER A 218 42.39 -0.58 -37.09
N ARG A 219 41.82 -0.64 -38.30
CA ARG A 219 40.79 -1.63 -38.66
C ARG A 219 41.34 -3.07 -38.69
N LYS A 220 42.66 -3.27 -38.61
CA LYS A 220 43.34 -4.56 -38.81
C LYS A 220 44.25 -4.98 -37.65
N GLU A 221 44.72 -4.04 -36.83
CA GLU A 221 45.65 -4.35 -35.74
C GLU A 221 44.94 -4.48 -34.39
N ARG A 222 45.34 -5.51 -33.63
CA ARG A 222 44.73 -5.87 -32.34
C ARG A 222 45.32 -5.02 -31.21
N ASN A 223 45.04 -3.72 -31.24
CA ASN A 223 45.60 -2.78 -30.27
C ASN A 223 44.93 -2.91 -28.90
N ILE A 224 45.68 -2.60 -27.85
CA ILE A 224 45.19 -2.59 -26.47
C ILE A 224 44.80 -1.16 -26.15
N ARG A 225 43.50 -0.93 -25.96
CA ARG A 225 42.90 0.41 -25.95
C ARG A 225 42.31 0.73 -24.56
N PRO A 226 42.40 1.99 -24.09
CA PRO A 226 41.75 2.43 -22.86
C PRO A 226 40.24 2.15 -22.80
N THR A 227 39.54 2.18 -23.94
CA THR A 227 38.10 1.87 -24.11
C THR A 227 37.73 0.50 -23.55
N ILE A 228 38.03 -0.57 -24.30
CA ILE A 228 37.58 -1.93 -24.00
C ILE A 228 38.06 -2.39 -22.63
N ASN A 229 39.28 -2.03 -22.21
CA ASN A 229 39.80 -2.41 -20.90
C ASN A 229 39.06 -1.72 -19.74
N SER A 230 38.65 -0.45 -19.92
CA SER A 230 37.84 0.25 -18.92
C SER A 230 36.41 -0.30 -18.87
N TYR A 231 35.82 -0.66 -20.02
CA TYR A 231 34.50 -1.31 -20.09
C TYR A 231 34.53 -2.67 -19.38
N MET A 232 35.54 -3.50 -19.64
CA MET A 232 35.69 -4.81 -19.01
C MET A 232 35.99 -4.70 -17.50
N TYR A 233 36.66 -3.63 -17.05
CA TYR A 233 36.80 -3.32 -15.63
C TYR A 233 35.45 -2.96 -14.99
N GLY A 234 34.68 -2.06 -15.61
CA GLY A 234 33.34 -1.69 -15.16
C GLY A 234 32.42 -2.91 -15.07
N ASN A 235 32.39 -3.73 -16.13
CA ASN A 235 31.60 -4.96 -16.17
C ASN A 235 31.99 -5.94 -15.06
N ALA A 236 33.29 -6.14 -14.81
CA ALA A 236 33.75 -7.02 -13.73
C ALA A 236 33.32 -6.49 -12.34
N ARG A 237 33.42 -5.17 -12.10
CA ARG A 237 32.94 -4.58 -10.84
C ARG A 237 31.44 -4.80 -10.65
N ALA A 238 30.65 -4.54 -11.68
CA ALA A 238 29.21 -4.71 -11.65
C ALA A 238 28.81 -6.18 -11.43
N LEU A 239 29.45 -7.13 -12.13
CA LEU A 239 29.24 -8.56 -11.94
C LEU A 239 29.57 -9.01 -10.51
N ALA A 240 30.64 -8.48 -9.91
CA ALA A 240 30.96 -8.77 -8.52
C ALA A 240 29.85 -8.29 -7.56
N LEU A 241 29.31 -7.10 -7.80
CA LEU A 241 28.23 -6.52 -6.99
C LEU A 241 26.91 -7.29 -7.17
N ILE A 242 26.53 -7.63 -8.41
CA ILE A 242 25.33 -8.44 -8.69
C ILE A 242 25.48 -9.85 -8.11
N ALA A 243 26.66 -10.47 -8.22
CA ALA A 243 26.91 -11.77 -7.62
C ALA A 243 26.83 -11.74 -6.08
N ALA A 244 27.30 -10.67 -5.44
CA ALA A 244 27.14 -10.48 -4.01
C ALA A 244 25.65 -10.34 -3.64
N MET A 245 24.88 -9.56 -4.41
CA MET A 245 23.42 -9.47 -4.23
C MET A 245 22.75 -10.84 -4.38
N ALA A 246 23.18 -11.68 -5.31
CA ALA A 246 22.63 -13.01 -5.55
C ALA A 246 23.10 -14.09 -4.55
N GLY A 247 23.99 -13.77 -3.61
CA GLY A 247 24.61 -14.75 -2.71
C GLY A 247 25.54 -15.76 -3.42
N ARG A 248 26.09 -15.41 -4.59
CA ARG A 248 26.96 -16.28 -5.40
C ARG A 248 28.44 -15.95 -5.19
N ASP A 249 28.97 -16.35 -4.05
CA ASP A 249 30.33 -15.98 -3.60
C ASP A 249 31.45 -16.34 -4.59
N SER A 250 31.38 -17.46 -5.29
CA SER A 250 32.39 -17.86 -6.28
C SER A 250 32.49 -16.87 -7.44
N LEU A 251 31.36 -16.36 -7.94
CA LEU A 251 31.34 -15.34 -9.00
C LEU A 251 31.82 -13.99 -8.46
N ARG A 252 31.37 -13.60 -7.26
CA ARG A 252 31.83 -12.38 -6.59
C ARG A 252 33.36 -12.35 -6.51
N ILE A 253 33.96 -13.40 -5.94
CA ILE A 253 35.43 -13.50 -5.75
C ILE A 253 36.16 -13.41 -7.09
N ARG A 254 35.69 -14.14 -8.10
CA ARG A 254 36.29 -14.12 -9.44
C ARG A 254 36.32 -12.70 -10.01
N TYR A 255 35.16 -12.04 -10.05
CA TYR A 255 35.05 -10.75 -10.73
C TYR A 255 35.69 -9.61 -9.94
N THR A 256 35.72 -9.69 -8.60
CA THR A 256 36.55 -8.80 -7.78
C THR A 256 38.03 -8.93 -8.15
N LYS A 257 38.53 -10.15 -8.32
CA LYS A 257 39.94 -10.39 -8.72
C LYS A 257 40.22 -9.85 -10.13
N LEU A 258 39.35 -10.14 -11.10
CA LEU A 258 39.52 -9.67 -12.48
C LEU A 258 39.50 -8.13 -12.57
N ALA A 259 38.58 -7.47 -11.86
CA ALA A 259 38.54 -6.01 -11.80
C ALA A 259 39.85 -5.43 -11.23
N ALA A 260 40.39 -6.00 -10.15
CA ALA A 260 41.66 -5.57 -9.57
C ALA A 260 42.84 -5.75 -10.55
N GLN A 261 42.89 -6.87 -11.27
CA GLN A 261 43.92 -7.16 -12.27
C GLN A 261 43.86 -6.20 -13.45
N LEU A 262 42.67 -5.95 -14.00
CA LEU A 262 42.50 -5.00 -15.11
C LEU A 262 42.85 -3.57 -14.70
N LYS A 263 42.44 -3.15 -13.50
CA LYS A 263 42.82 -1.84 -12.96
C LYS A 263 44.33 -1.68 -12.90
N ALA A 264 45.05 -2.66 -12.35
CA ALA A 264 46.50 -2.63 -12.28
C ALA A 264 47.12 -2.58 -13.69
N ALA A 265 46.68 -3.43 -14.61
CA ALA A 265 47.21 -3.50 -15.98
C ALA A 265 46.98 -2.21 -16.78
N VAL A 266 45.80 -1.59 -16.68
CA VAL A 266 45.52 -0.31 -17.36
C VAL A 266 46.44 0.80 -16.83
N GLN A 267 46.59 0.90 -15.51
CA GLN A 267 47.46 1.90 -14.87
C GLN A 267 48.93 1.72 -15.18
N GLU A 268 49.41 0.48 -15.32
CA GLU A 268 50.81 0.17 -15.60
C GLU A 268 51.14 0.29 -17.09
N LYS A 269 50.26 -0.22 -17.95
CA LYS A 269 50.62 -0.49 -19.36
C LYS A 269 50.06 0.51 -20.35
N LEU A 270 49.03 1.28 -19.98
CA LEU A 270 48.41 2.29 -20.84
C LEU A 270 48.69 3.73 -20.38
N TRP A 271 49.22 3.92 -19.17
CA TRP A 271 49.63 5.24 -18.69
C TRP A 271 51.00 5.63 -19.27
N ASP A 272 51.09 6.83 -19.83
CA ASP A 272 52.34 7.45 -20.29
C ASP A 272 52.75 8.53 -19.29
N ASP A 273 53.80 8.29 -18.49
CA ASP A 273 54.28 9.24 -17.49
C ASP A 273 54.79 10.55 -18.10
N THR A 274 55.33 10.51 -19.32
CA THR A 274 55.84 11.71 -20.01
C THR A 274 54.68 12.54 -20.53
N ALA A 275 53.67 11.88 -21.11
CA ALA A 275 52.48 12.56 -21.59
C ALA A 275 51.46 12.90 -20.48
N ALA A 276 51.62 12.32 -19.28
CA ALA A 276 50.65 12.31 -18.19
C ALA A 276 49.23 11.95 -18.69
N PHE A 277 49.12 10.87 -19.46
CA PHE A 277 47.86 10.51 -20.14
C PHE A 277 47.73 9.01 -20.41
N PHE A 278 46.51 8.48 -20.42
CA PHE A 278 46.25 7.10 -20.87
C PHE A 278 46.17 7.02 -22.39
N LYS A 279 46.96 6.14 -22.99
CA LYS A 279 47.14 6.06 -24.45
C LYS A 279 47.00 4.61 -24.92
N VAL A 280 46.70 4.45 -26.20
CA VAL A 280 46.64 3.13 -26.85
C VAL A 280 48.04 2.52 -26.86
N ARG A 281 48.12 1.22 -26.57
CA ARG A 281 49.33 0.41 -26.76
C ARG A 281 49.18 -0.43 -28.02
N PHE A 282 50.15 -0.30 -28.93
CA PHE A 282 50.12 -1.03 -30.20
C PHE A 282 50.35 -2.53 -29.96
N ALA A 283 49.79 -3.36 -30.83
CA ALA A 283 49.97 -4.82 -30.79
C ALA A 283 51.45 -5.23 -30.85
N LYS A 284 52.29 -4.43 -31.51
CA LYS A 284 53.75 -4.64 -31.64
C LYS A 284 54.55 -4.10 -30.45
N GLY A 285 53.90 -3.50 -29.45
CA GLY A 285 54.52 -2.82 -28.32
C GLY A 285 54.64 -1.30 -28.51
N GLY A 286 54.89 -0.59 -27.41
CA GLY A 286 54.94 0.88 -27.38
C GLY A 286 53.55 1.54 -27.28
N LEU A 287 53.54 2.77 -26.73
CA LEU A 287 52.35 3.61 -26.66
C LEU A 287 52.24 4.49 -27.92
N SER A 288 51.02 4.75 -28.37
CA SER A 288 50.72 5.70 -29.44
C SER A 288 51.31 7.07 -29.13
N GLY A 289 51.64 7.85 -30.15
CA GLY A 289 52.05 9.25 -30.00
C GLY A 289 50.89 10.17 -29.57
N ALA A 290 49.66 9.83 -29.95
CA ALA A 290 48.48 10.67 -29.78
C ALA A 290 47.82 10.55 -28.40
N ARG A 291 47.33 11.68 -27.87
CA ARG A 291 46.26 11.71 -26.86
C ARG A 291 44.90 11.80 -27.56
N GLU A 292 43.98 10.94 -27.15
CA GLU A 292 42.60 10.85 -27.67
C GLU A 292 41.61 10.79 -26.51
N GLU A 293 40.35 11.17 -26.71
CA GLU A 293 39.33 11.22 -25.63
C GLU A 293 39.18 9.89 -24.88
N ILE A 294 39.48 8.77 -25.55
CA ILE A 294 39.48 7.45 -24.93
C ILE A 294 40.41 7.34 -23.71
N GLY A 295 41.42 8.19 -23.61
CA GLY A 295 42.29 8.28 -22.43
C GLY A 295 41.59 8.81 -21.18
N PHE A 296 40.43 9.47 -21.31
CA PHE A 296 39.60 9.89 -20.17
C PHE A 296 38.61 8.81 -19.69
N ILE A 297 38.32 7.80 -20.53
CA ILE A 297 37.34 6.74 -20.20
C ILE A 297 37.66 5.96 -18.92
N PRO A 298 38.92 5.74 -18.47
CA PRO A 298 39.18 5.13 -17.17
C PRO A 298 38.42 5.79 -16.01
N TRP A 299 38.25 7.12 -16.01
CA TRP A 299 37.48 7.83 -14.98
C TRP A 299 35.97 7.64 -15.09
N TYR A 300 35.43 7.29 -16.28
CA TYR A 300 34.02 6.94 -16.45
C TYR A 300 33.60 5.79 -15.51
N PHE A 301 34.52 4.86 -15.24
CA PHE A 301 34.25 3.68 -14.40
C PHE A 301 34.90 3.76 -13.01
N ASN A 302 35.45 4.92 -12.64
CA ASN A 302 36.23 5.09 -11.41
C ASN A 302 37.42 4.10 -11.34
N LEU A 303 38.18 3.96 -12.43
CA LEU A 303 39.32 3.04 -12.52
C LEU A 303 40.60 3.60 -11.88
N PRO A 304 41.11 4.80 -12.24
CA PRO A 304 42.38 5.28 -11.73
C PRO A 304 42.40 5.40 -10.20
N ASP A 305 43.57 5.25 -9.59
CA ASP A 305 43.78 5.60 -8.20
C ASP A 305 43.66 7.13 -8.04
N ASP A 306 43.19 7.57 -6.89
CA ASP A 306 43.09 9.00 -6.56
C ASP A 306 44.49 9.60 -6.26
N LYS A 307 45.27 9.82 -7.33
CA LYS A 307 46.62 10.37 -7.32
C LYS A 307 46.69 11.63 -8.18
N ALA A 308 47.40 12.64 -7.67
CA ALA A 308 47.64 13.90 -8.40
C ALA A 308 48.31 13.69 -9.77
N THR A 309 49.15 12.66 -9.93
CA THR A 309 49.79 12.33 -11.22
C THR A 309 48.79 11.98 -12.30
N TYR A 310 47.74 11.22 -11.98
CA TYR A 310 46.69 10.88 -12.94
C TYR A 310 45.79 12.08 -13.23
N ALA A 311 45.48 12.90 -12.22
CA ALA A 311 44.66 14.09 -12.39
C ALA A 311 45.22 15.08 -13.44
N LYS A 312 46.55 15.10 -13.64
CA LYS A 312 47.22 15.92 -14.68
C LYS A 312 46.73 15.70 -16.10
N ALA A 313 46.18 14.53 -16.41
CA ALA A 313 45.58 14.26 -17.71
C ALA A 313 44.48 15.29 -18.06
N TRP A 314 43.74 15.76 -17.05
CA TRP A 314 42.60 16.65 -17.23
C TRP A 314 42.98 18.07 -17.61
N GLN A 315 44.23 18.51 -17.39
CA GLN A 315 44.70 19.80 -17.91
C GLN A 315 44.61 19.88 -19.44
N GLN A 316 44.70 18.73 -20.12
CA GLN A 316 44.60 18.68 -21.58
C GLN A 316 43.17 18.98 -22.08
N LEU A 317 42.14 18.80 -21.24
CA LEU A 317 40.75 19.08 -21.59
C LEU A 317 40.51 20.58 -21.85
N THR A 318 41.18 21.44 -21.08
CA THR A 318 41.04 22.91 -21.16
C THR A 318 42.16 23.59 -21.93
N ASP A 319 43.10 22.83 -22.48
CA ASP A 319 44.16 23.38 -23.32
C ASP A 319 43.66 23.55 -24.76
N PRO A 320 43.72 24.77 -25.34
CA PRO A 320 43.38 25.02 -26.76
C PRO A 320 44.24 24.24 -27.76
N LYS A 321 45.43 23.79 -27.38
CA LYS A 321 46.27 22.87 -28.17
C LYS A 321 46.06 21.40 -27.80
N GLY A 322 45.28 21.15 -26.75
CA GLY A 322 44.80 19.84 -26.32
C GLY A 322 43.45 19.56 -26.96
N PHE A 323 42.42 19.40 -26.12
CA PHE A 323 41.07 19.02 -26.55
C PHE A 323 40.05 20.18 -26.59
N ASP A 324 40.42 21.39 -26.13
CA ASP A 324 39.49 22.53 -26.03
C ASP A 324 39.29 23.19 -27.39
N ALA A 325 38.15 22.95 -28.06
CA ALA A 325 37.79 23.60 -29.30
C ALA A 325 36.51 24.45 -29.16
N PRO A 326 36.32 25.49 -30.02
CA PRO A 326 35.19 26.40 -29.90
C PRO A 326 33.81 25.75 -29.86
N TRP A 327 33.63 24.60 -30.52
CA TRP A 327 32.34 23.90 -30.63
C TRP A 327 32.18 22.66 -29.76
N GLY A 328 33.23 22.19 -29.08
CA GLY A 328 33.16 20.96 -28.28
C GLY A 328 34.53 20.36 -27.99
N ILE A 329 34.51 19.15 -27.43
CA ILE A 329 35.72 18.39 -27.11
C ILE A 329 36.11 17.61 -28.36
N THR A 330 37.36 17.77 -28.82
CA THR A 330 37.87 17.05 -29.99
C THR A 330 38.18 15.60 -29.64
N THR A 331 37.97 14.67 -30.58
CA THR A 331 38.29 13.23 -30.36
C THR A 331 39.78 12.93 -30.19
N ALA A 332 40.65 13.80 -30.73
CA ALA A 332 42.11 13.77 -30.60
C ALA A 332 42.67 15.15 -30.25
N GLU A 333 43.87 15.21 -29.66
CA GLU A 333 44.51 16.48 -29.32
C GLU A 333 44.90 17.29 -30.58
N GLN A 334 44.60 18.59 -30.56
CA GLN A 334 44.80 19.50 -31.71
C GLN A 334 46.27 19.69 -32.11
N ARG A 335 47.21 19.49 -31.19
CA ARG A 335 48.65 19.63 -31.46
C ARG A 335 49.26 18.45 -32.23
N HIS A 336 48.56 17.33 -32.34
CA HIS A 336 49.13 16.14 -32.97
C HIS A 336 49.26 16.35 -34.49
N PRO A 337 50.38 15.98 -35.15
CA PRO A 337 50.57 16.21 -36.60
C PRO A 337 49.53 15.53 -37.50
N ALA A 338 48.91 14.44 -37.02
CA ALA A 338 47.86 13.71 -37.72
C ALA A 338 46.43 14.22 -37.41
N PHE A 339 46.29 15.31 -36.65
CA PHE A 339 44.98 15.89 -36.34
C PHE A 339 44.26 16.33 -37.62
N ARG A 340 43.05 15.81 -37.85
CA ARG A 340 42.20 16.10 -39.03
C ARG A 340 42.88 15.81 -40.38
N THR A 341 43.62 14.70 -40.48
CA THR A 341 44.36 14.32 -41.70
C THR A 341 43.63 13.33 -42.60
N HIS A 342 42.60 12.63 -42.10
CA HIS A 342 41.86 11.62 -42.87
C HIS A 342 40.72 12.19 -43.74
N GLY A 343 40.44 13.51 -43.67
CA GLY A 343 39.46 14.19 -44.53
C GLY A 343 38.09 14.42 -43.89
N THR A 344 37.04 14.49 -44.72
CA THR A 344 35.64 14.63 -44.32
C THR A 344 34.75 13.69 -45.12
N GLY A 345 33.74 13.09 -44.47
CA GLY A 345 32.69 12.29 -45.11
C GLY A 345 32.74 10.78 -44.82
N GLY A 346 33.87 10.22 -44.38
CA GLY A 346 33.98 8.91 -43.72
C GLY A 346 33.86 9.07 -42.21
N CYS A 347 33.60 8.02 -41.44
CA CYS A 347 33.55 8.15 -39.97
C CYS A 347 34.99 8.26 -39.44
N GLU A 348 35.54 9.47 -39.37
CA GLU A 348 36.94 9.73 -38.99
C GLU A 348 37.05 10.42 -37.62
N TRP A 349 37.66 9.76 -36.62
CA TRP A 349 37.81 10.29 -35.25
C TRP A 349 39.24 10.74 -34.94
N ASP A 350 39.84 11.49 -35.85
CA ASP A 350 41.18 12.05 -35.74
C ASP A 350 41.19 13.53 -35.29
N GLY A 351 40.10 13.98 -34.66
CA GLY A 351 39.98 15.36 -34.17
C GLY A 351 38.58 15.98 -34.22
N ALA A 352 37.64 15.40 -34.98
CA ALA A 352 36.27 15.89 -35.02
C ALA A 352 35.58 15.77 -33.64
N ILE A 353 34.52 16.55 -33.41
CA ILE A 353 33.69 16.46 -32.22
C ILE A 353 32.67 15.34 -32.42
N TRP A 354 32.55 14.44 -31.44
CA TRP A 354 31.66 13.30 -31.49
C TRP A 354 30.76 13.21 -30.26
N PRO A 355 29.41 13.22 -30.39
CA PRO A 355 28.52 13.10 -29.25
C PRO A 355 28.76 11.89 -28.34
N PHE A 356 29.19 10.75 -28.90
CA PHE A 356 29.49 9.56 -28.10
C PHE A 356 30.69 9.77 -27.18
N ALA A 357 31.85 10.16 -27.73
CA ALA A 357 33.07 10.37 -26.94
C ALA A 357 32.93 11.57 -26.00
N THR A 358 32.32 12.67 -26.44
CA THR A 358 32.02 13.81 -25.58
C THR A 358 31.15 13.43 -24.38
N THR A 359 30.14 12.55 -24.57
CA THR A 359 29.32 12.03 -23.46
C THR A 359 30.19 11.30 -22.44
N GLN A 360 31.09 10.44 -22.91
CA GLN A 360 31.98 9.67 -22.04
C GLN A 360 32.99 10.55 -21.31
N THR A 361 33.60 11.52 -22.00
CA THR A 361 34.53 12.48 -21.40
C THR A 361 33.86 13.34 -20.33
N LEU A 362 32.63 13.83 -20.58
CA LEU A 362 31.89 14.60 -19.59
C LEU A 362 31.50 13.75 -18.37
N LYS A 363 31.08 12.50 -18.57
CA LYS A 363 30.79 11.59 -17.46
C LYS A 363 32.03 11.29 -16.62
N ALA A 364 33.15 11.05 -17.28
CA ALA A 364 34.45 10.87 -16.65
C ALA A 364 34.87 12.12 -15.84
N LEU A 365 34.63 13.32 -16.37
CA LEU A 365 34.90 14.58 -15.66
C LEU A 365 33.99 14.73 -14.45
N ALA A 366 32.72 14.40 -14.58
CA ALA A 366 31.78 14.44 -13.46
C ALA A 366 32.23 13.51 -12.32
N ASN A 367 32.64 12.28 -12.65
CA ASN A 367 33.16 11.33 -11.68
C ASN A 367 34.46 11.81 -11.02
N LEU A 368 35.40 12.41 -11.77
CA LEU A 368 36.58 13.06 -11.20
C LEU A 368 36.17 14.06 -10.11
N LEU A 369 35.20 14.93 -10.41
CA LEU A 369 34.77 15.99 -9.50
C LEU A 369 34.00 15.47 -8.28
N THR A 370 33.31 14.33 -8.37
CA THR A 370 32.46 13.82 -7.28
C THR A 370 33.11 12.74 -6.43
N ASP A 371 34.00 11.94 -7.02
CA ASP A 371 34.51 10.69 -6.44
C ASP A 371 36.02 10.73 -6.14
N TYR A 372 36.74 11.73 -6.65
CA TYR A 372 38.18 11.91 -6.42
C TYR A 372 38.44 13.16 -5.58
N ARG A 373 39.62 13.21 -4.94
CA ARG A 373 40.09 14.40 -4.21
C ARG A 373 41.04 15.25 -5.04
N ASN A 374 41.78 14.64 -5.98
CA ASN A 374 42.72 15.33 -6.84
C ASN A 374 42.06 15.70 -8.17
N HIS A 375 41.88 16.99 -8.45
CA HIS A 375 41.17 17.47 -9.66
C HIS A 375 42.05 18.26 -10.63
N ASP A 376 43.25 18.65 -10.20
CA ASP A 376 44.26 19.38 -10.98
C ASP A 376 43.72 20.53 -11.84
N GLY A 377 42.98 21.44 -11.18
CA GLY A 377 42.39 22.64 -11.81
C GLY A 377 40.98 22.45 -12.38
N MET A 378 40.50 21.20 -12.51
CA MET A 378 39.11 20.94 -12.87
C MET A 378 38.16 21.32 -11.73
N ASN A 379 36.98 21.82 -12.08
CA ASN A 379 35.93 22.21 -11.13
C ASN A 379 34.56 22.26 -11.82
N ALA A 380 33.51 22.54 -11.05
CA ALA A 380 32.14 22.66 -11.57
C ALA A 380 32.00 23.69 -12.70
N GLN A 381 32.77 24.78 -12.70
CA GLN A 381 32.75 25.78 -13.78
C GLN A 381 33.27 25.20 -15.10
N VAL A 382 34.32 24.37 -15.05
CA VAL A 382 34.85 23.69 -16.23
C VAL A 382 33.83 22.69 -16.78
N TYR A 383 33.24 21.86 -15.90
CA TYR A 383 32.18 20.92 -16.29
C TYR A 383 30.98 21.63 -16.92
N TYR A 384 30.47 22.69 -16.27
CA TYR A 384 29.35 23.47 -16.77
C TYR A 384 29.63 24.10 -18.13
N ARG A 385 30.82 24.68 -18.33
CA ARG A 385 31.24 25.25 -19.62
C ARG A 385 31.23 24.18 -20.71
N ALA A 386 31.84 23.02 -20.44
CA ALA A 386 31.93 21.93 -21.41
C ALA A 386 30.55 21.35 -21.75
N LEU A 387 29.70 21.09 -20.73
CA LEU A 387 28.33 20.61 -20.93
C LEU A 387 27.46 21.64 -21.68
N LYS A 388 27.61 22.94 -21.41
CA LYS A 388 26.89 24.00 -22.13
C LYS A 388 27.34 24.12 -23.59
N THR A 389 28.64 24.01 -23.86
CA THR A 389 29.18 23.93 -25.22
C THR A 389 28.61 22.71 -25.94
N TYR A 390 28.56 21.55 -25.27
CA TYR A 390 27.94 20.36 -25.81
C TYR A 390 26.45 20.56 -26.09
N ALA A 391 25.68 21.13 -25.16
CA ALA A 391 24.26 21.43 -25.37
C ALA A 391 24.02 22.34 -26.59
N ARG A 392 24.90 23.34 -26.78
CA ARG A 392 24.87 24.25 -27.94
C ARG A 392 25.28 23.56 -29.24
N SER A 393 26.06 22.49 -29.18
CA SER A 393 26.51 21.73 -30.35
C SER A 393 25.38 20.93 -31.00
N HIS A 394 24.31 20.59 -30.26
CA HIS A 394 23.09 19.91 -30.75
C HIS A 394 22.19 20.83 -31.62
N GLN A 395 22.78 21.44 -32.65
CA GLN A 395 22.05 22.26 -33.61
C GLN A 395 22.63 22.18 -35.01
N LYS A 396 21.79 22.45 -36.01
CA LYS A 396 22.16 22.67 -37.41
C LYS A 396 21.42 23.91 -37.89
N ASN A 397 22.15 24.92 -38.38
CA ASN A 397 21.58 26.21 -38.80
C ASN A 397 20.72 26.90 -37.73
N GLY A 398 21.12 26.79 -36.45
CA GLY A 398 20.40 27.38 -35.31
C GLY A 398 19.13 26.63 -34.89
N GLN A 399 18.81 25.49 -35.51
CA GLN A 399 17.69 24.62 -35.14
C GLN A 399 18.20 23.37 -34.42
N PRO A 400 17.48 22.82 -33.43
CA PRO A 400 17.86 21.58 -32.76
C PRO A 400 18.11 20.43 -33.74
N TYR A 401 19.28 19.80 -33.62
CA TYR A 401 19.72 18.71 -34.48
C TYR A 401 20.77 17.88 -33.76
N LEU A 402 20.73 16.56 -33.92
CA LEU A 402 21.75 15.65 -33.42
C LEU A 402 22.22 14.75 -34.55
N GLY A 403 23.50 14.88 -34.91
CA GLY A 403 24.14 14.13 -35.97
C GLY A 403 25.29 13.24 -35.54
N GLU A 404 25.97 12.63 -36.53
CA GLU A 404 27.15 11.80 -36.29
C GLU A 404 28.31 12.64 -35.72
N TYR A 405 28.81 13.65 -36.42
CA TYR A 405 30.01 14.39 -35.98
C TYR A 405 30.17 15.77 -36.58
N GLN A 406 30.95 16.62 -35.90
CA GLN A 406 31.08 18.06 -36.19
C GLN A 406 32.54 18.50 -36.36
N ASP A 407 32.72 19.52 -37.19
CA ASP A 407 33.94 20.31 -37.29
C ASP A 407 34.18 21.08 -35.99
N GLU A 408 35.41 21.04 -35.50
CA GLU A 408 35.79 21.57 -34.20
C GLU A 408 35.77 23.11 -34.14
N LYS A 409 35.94 23.78 -35.29
CA LYS A 409 36.07 25.24 -35.38
C LYS A 409 34.75 25.93 -35.62
N ASN A 410 33.91 25.36 -36.48
CA ASN A 410 32.69 26.01 -36.94
C ASN A 410 31.40 25.23 -36.64
N GLY A 411 31.48 24.02 -36.09
CA GLY A 411 30.31 23.22 -35.71
C GLY A 411 29.53 22.62 -36.88
N TYR A 412 30.07 22.71 -38.10
CA TYR A 412 29.46 22.11 -39.29
C TYR A 412 29.40 20.58 -39.14
N TRP A 413 28.22 20.01 -39.37
CA TRP A 413 28.05 18.56 -39.36
C TRP A 413 28.72 17.95 -40.59
N LEU A 414 29.78 17.19 -40.37
CA LEU A 414 30.69 16.73 -41.43
C LEU A 414 30.08 15.65 -42.33
N LYS A 415 28.96 15.04 -41.91
CA LYS A 415 28.08 14.22 -42.78
C LYS A 415 27.16 15.01 -43.70
N GLY A 416 27.13 16.34 -43.57
CA GLY A 416 26.30 17.22 -44.38
C GLY A 416 24.81 16.90 -44.23
N ASP A 417 24.14 16.65 -45.36
CA ASP A 417 22.71 16.34 -45.44
C ASP A 417 22.41 14.84 -45.59
N ASP A 418 23.39 13.95 -45.31
CA ASP A 418 23.16 12.51 -45.35
C ASP A 418 21.99 12.14 -44.41
N PRO A 419 20.87 11.61 -44.96
CA PRO A 419 19.69 11.19 -44.21
C PRO A 419 19.99 10.34 -42.98
N ARG A 420 21.01 9.48 -43.05
CA ARG A 420 21.37 8.54 -41.99
C ARG A 420 21.84 9.26 -40.72
N SER A 421 22.43 10.45 -40.87
CA SER A 421 23.01 11.19 -39.75
C SER A 421 21.93 11.85 -38.89
N SER A 422 20.69 11.99 -39.34
CA SER A 422 19.66 12.66 -38.53
C SER A 422 19.24 11.83 -37.31
N PHE A 423 19.03 12.49 -36.18
CA PHE A 423 18.68 11.88 -34.89
C PHE A 423 19.71 10.85 -34.41
N TYR A 424 21.00 11.03 -34.64
CA TYR A 424 21.98 9.98 -34.32
C TYR A 424 22.02 9.64 -32.81
N ASN A 425 21.70 8.39 -32.45
CA ASN A 425 21.41 8.00 -31.06
C ASN A 425 22.66 7.72 -30.20
N HIS A 426 23.67 8.58 -30.25
CA HIS A 426 24.96 8.37 -29.56
C HIS A 426 25.22 9.33 -28.39
N SER A 427 24.31 10.26 -28.13
CA SER A 427 24.38 11.23 -27.05
C SER A 427 23.75 10.69 -25.76
N GLY A 428 24.43 10.85 -24.61
CA GLY A 428 23.87 10.60 -23.27
C GLY A 428 23.53 11.88 -22.50
N PHE A 429 23.22 12.97 -23.20
CA PHE A 429 23.02 14.31 -22.65
C PHE A 429 22.02 14.38 -21.49
N CYS A 430 20.90 13.63 -21.54
CA CYS A 430 19.91 13.69 -20.48
C CYS A 430 20.42 13.05 -19.19
N ASP A 431 21.19 11.95 -19.29
CA ASP A 431 21.85 11.35 -18.12
C ASP A 431 22.87 12.30 -17.49
N LEU A 432 23.67 13.02 -18.30
CA LEU A 432 24.62 14.03 -17.80
C LEU A 432 23.92 15.19 -17.07
N VAL A 433 22.73 15.58 -17.53
CA VAL A 433 21.94 16.61 -16.83
C VAL A 433 21.38 16.09 -15.50
N ILE A 434 20.78 14.89 -15.50
CA ILE A 434 20.14 14.32 -14.31
C ILE A 434 21.18 13.89 -13.27
N SER A 435 22.14 13.06 -13.68
CA SER A 435 23.09 12.40 -12.79
C SER A 435 24.20 13.33 -12.31
N ASP A 436 24.57 14.33 -13.10
CA ASP A 436 25.83 15.05 -12.91
C ASP A 436 25.64 16.56 -12.77
N LEU A 437 24.90 17.23 -13.68
CA LEU A 437 24.62 18.67 -13.52
C LEU A 437 23.72 18.94 -12.30
N VAL A 438 22.52 18.34 -12.29
CA VAL A 438 21.63 18.34 -11.11
C VAL A 438 22.22 17.47 -10.00
N GLY A 439 22.89 16.38 -10.38
CA GLY A 439 23.76 15.63 -9.49
C GLY A 439 23.12 14.42 -8.81
N LEU A 440 22.02 13.85 -9.31
CA LEU A 440 21.43 12.66 -8.71
C LEU A 440 22.36 11.45 -8.87
N LYS A 441 23.04 11.03 -7.79
CA LYS A 441 23.96 9.89 -7.79
C LYS A 441 23.22 8.63 -7.31
N PRO A 442 22.96 7.64 -8.20
CA PRO A 442 22.23 6.45 -7.82
C PRO A 442 22.99 5.58 -6.80
N ARG A 443 22.24 4.96 -5.90
CA ARG A 443 22.77 4.12 -4.81
C ARG A 443 21.97 2.83 -4.67
N SER A 444 22.59 1.84 -4.01
CA SER A 444 22.00 0.51 -3.80
C SER A 444 21.22 0.41 -2.48
N ASP A 445 21.40 1.38 -1.58
CA ASP A 445 20.69 1.50 -0.31
C ASP A 445 19.51 2.48 -0.41
N GLU A 446 18.62 2.51 0.59
CA GLU A 446 17.47 3.42 0.65
C GLU A 446 17.89 4.86 1.03
N GLN A 447 19.02 5.32 0.49
CA GLN A 447 19.53 6.68 0.59
C GLN A 447 19.46 7.36 -0.77
N LEU A 448 19.12 8.64 -0.74
CA LEU A 448 19.17 9.52 -1.90
C LEU A 448 20.40 10.42 -1.78
N GLU A 449 21.23 10.45 -2.83
CA GLU A 449 22.40 11.32 -2.89
C GLU A 449 22.32 12.30 -4.06
N ILE A 450 22.45 13.59 -3.76
CA ILE A 450 22.55 14.66 -4.74
C ILE A 450 23.91 15.35 -4.60
N ALA A 451 24.71 15.39 -5.66
CA ALA A 451 26.02 16.03 -5.76
C ALA A 451 26.05 16.97 -6.98
N PRO A 452 25.48 18.19 -6.85
CA PRO A 452 25.26 19.08 -8.00
C PRO A 452 26.59 19.66 -8.53
N LEU A 453 26.73 19.74 -9.85
CA LEU A 453 27.85 20.39 -10.55
C LEU A 453 27.46 21.74 -11.19
N ILE A 454 26.36 22.34 -10.73
CA ILE A 454 26.00 23.71 -11.07
C ILE A 454 26.94 24.66 -10.32
N PRO A 455 27.69 25.55 -10.99
CA PRO A 455 28.60 26.47 -10.32
C PRO A 455 27.85 27.46 -9.41
N ALA A 456 28.49 27.82 -8.30
CA ALA A 456 27.88 28.71 -7.32
C ALA A 456 27.52 30.06 -7.95
N GLY A 457 26.26 30.50 -7.78
CA GLY A 457 25.76 31.77 -8.31
C GLY A 457 25.35 31.74 -9.78
N THR A 458 25.48 30.60 -10.49
CA THR A 458 25.07 30.51 -11.91
C THR A 458 23.57 30.37 -12.10
N TRP A 459 22.90 29.51 -11.31
CA TRP A 459 21.45 29.33 -11.38
C TRP A 459 20.76 29.83 -10.12
N ASP A 460 19.78 30.72 -10.30
CA ASP A 460 18.93 31.21 -9.22
C ASP A 460 17.83 30.22 -8.83
N TRP A 461 17.48 29.32 -9.75
CA TRP A 461 16.43 28.34 -9.56
C TRP A 461 16.62 27.17 -10.54
N PHE A 462 16.10 26.00 -10.20
CA PHE A 462 15.78 24.92 -11.15
C PHE A 462 14.79 23.94 -10.49
N CYS A 463 14.09 23.17 -11.30
CA CYS A 463 13.27 22.06 -10.85
C CYS A 463 13.47 20.87 -11.78
N LEU A 464 13.93 19.74 -11.23
CA LEU A 464 13.90 18.43 -11.88
C LEU A 464 12.80 17.61 -11.20
N ASP A 465 11.70 17.38 -11.90
CA ASP A 465 10.46 16.81 -11.35
C ASP A 465 10.13 15.45 -11.96
N GLN A 466 9.38 14.64 -11.22
CA GLN A 466 8.91 13.31 -11.61
C GLN A 466 10.04 12.33 -11.97
N VAL A 467 11.18 12.42 -11.29
CA VAL A 467 12.31 11.49 -11.51
C VAL A 467 11.99 10.13 -10.89
N PRO A 468 11.97 9.03 -11.66
CA PRO A 468 11.80 7.70 -11.09
C PRO A 468 13.04 7.30 -10.28
N TYR A 469 12.86 6.88 -9.03
CA TYR A 469 13.94 6.37 -8.18
C TYR A 469 13.39 5.42 -7.09
N HIS A 470 13.85 4.17 -7.08
CA HIS A 470 13.47 3.11 -6.14
C HIS A 470 11.95 2.95 -5.99
N GLY A 471 11.20 3.01 -7.10
CA GLY A 471 9.74 2.92 -7.12
C GLY A 471 9.02 4.17 -6.59
N ARG A 472 9.72 5.29 -6.46
CA ARG A 472 9.20 6.60 -6.04
C ARG A 472 9.37 7.63 -7.14
N LEU A 473 8.71 8.77 -6.97
CA LEU A 473 8.89 9.94 -7.82
C LEU A 473 9.49 11.10 -7.04
N LEU A 474 10.68 11.51 -7.47
CA LEU A 474 11.42 12.58 -6.84
C LEU A 474 11.14 13.92 -7.51
N THR A 475 11.17 14.98 -6.70
CA THR A 475 11.30 16.37 -7.15
C THR A 475 12.54 16.97 -6.49
N ILE A 476 13.52 17.39 -7.29
CA ILE A 476 14.75 18.06 -6.85
C ILE A 476 14.63 19.54 -7.22
N LEU A 477 14.57 20.41 -6.22
CA LEU A 477 14.16 21.79 -6.37
C LEU A 477 15.20 22.74 -5.77
N TRP A 478 15.68 23.70 -6.56
CA TRP A 478 16.43 24.84 -6.08
C TRP A 478 15.64 26.12 -6.37
N ASP A 479 15.42 26.95 -5.35
CA ASP A 479 14.88 28.31 -5.54
C ASP A 479 15.54 29.25 -4.53
N ARG A 480 16.53 30.02 -5.01
CA ARG A 480 17.30 30.96 -4.18
C ARG A 480 16.43 32.00 -3.48
N THR A 481 15.28 32.34 -4.06
CA THR A 481 14.39 33.40 -3.56
C THR A 481 13.10 32.88 -2.92
N GLY A 482 12.72 31.65 -3.25
CA GLY A 482 11.43 31.03 -2.93
C GLY A 482 10.25 31.53 -3.78
N LYS A 483 10.49 32.43 -4.74
CA LYS A 483 9.44 33.09 -5.54
C LYS A 483 9.08 32.38 -6.83
N LYS A 484 9.98 31.56 -7.41
CA LYS A 484 9.77 30.91 -8.71
C LYS A 484 8.68 29.84 -8.60
N TYR A 485 8.75 29.03 -7.55
CA TYR A 485 7.84 27.88 -7.37
C TYR A 485 6.88 28.01 -6.19
N ASN A 486 7.05 29.03 -5.34
CA ASN A 486 6.25 29.26 -4.12
C ASN A 486 6.26 28.06 -3.15
N LYS A 487 7.43 27.43 -2.96
CA LYS A 487 7.64 26.27 -2.07
C LYS A 487 8.58 26.55 -0.90
N GLY A 488 8.99 27.80 -0.75
CA GLY A 488 10.00 28.24 0.20
C GLY A 488 11.36 28.43 -0.45
N LYS A 489 12.24 29.12 0.25
CA LYS A 489 13.60 29.43 -0.20
C LYS A 489 14.54 28.23 0.03
N GLY A 490 15.48 28.04 -0.89
CA GLY A 490 16.62 27.14 -0.75
C GLY A 490 16.54 25.88 -1.62
N PHE A 491 17.36 24.89 -1.25
CA PHE A 491 17.44 23.58 -1.88
C PHE A 491 16.51 22.61 -1.16
N GLN A 492 15.59 21.98 -1.88
CA GLN A 492 14.55 21.12 -1.35
C GLN A 492 14.47 19.83 -2.17
N ILE A 493 14.19 18.73 -1.50
CA ILE A 493 13.97 17.44 -2.16
C ILE A 493 12.67 16.84 -1.65
N PHE A 494 11.88 16.33 -2.57
CA PHE A 494 10.63 15.64 -2.30
C PHE A 494 10.68 14.22 -2.84
N ALA A 495 10.09 13.27 -2.12
CA ALA A 495 9.79 11.92 -2.59
C ALA A 495 8.28 11.70 -2.48
N ASP A 496 7.62 11.34 -3.57
CA ASP A 496 6.16 11.17 -3.67
C ASP A 496 5.41 12.42 -3.14
N GLY A 497 5.98 13.60 -3.42
CA GLY A 497 5.53 14.91 -2.97
C GLY A 497 5.60 15.17 -1.46
N GLU A 498 6.26 14.30 -0.68
CA GLU A 498 6.65 14.55 0.70
C GLU A 498 8.06 15.14 0.75
N LYS A 499 8.26 16.22 1.50
CA LYS A 499 9.57 16.88 1.61
C LYS A 499 10.49 16.08 2.51
N ILE A 500 11.56 15.52 1.96
CA ILE A 500 12.54 14.70 2.67
C ILE A 500 13.85 15.45 2.98
N TYR A 501 14.06 16.61 2.36
CA TYR A 501 15.21 17.47 2.66
C TYR A 501 14.88 18.95 2.42
N SER A 502 15.52 19.82 3.19
CA SER A 502 15.50 21.28 3.02
C SER A 502 16.82 21.88 3.52
N GLY A 503 17.47 22.69 2.69
CA GLY A 503 18.72 23.38 3.02
C GLY A 503 18.81 24.75 2.35
N ASN A 504 19.69 25.63 2.84
CA ASN A 504 19.80 26.99 2.32
C ASN A 504 20.66 27.11 1.05
N ASN A 505 21.57 26.17 0.84
CA ASN A 505 22.58 26.21 -0.22
C ASN A 505 22.48 24.97 -1.12
N LEU A 506 22.77 25.15 -2.40
CA LEU A 506 22.92 24.05 -3.35
C LEU A 506 24.28 23.37 -3.13
N THR A 507 24.27 22.26 -2.40
CA THR A 507 25.46 21.53 -1.94
C THR A 507 25.21 20.02 -2.02
N ARG A 508 26.25 19.19 -1.82
CA ARG A 508 26.09 17.73 -1.77
C ARG A 508 25.23 17.34 -0.56
N VAL A 509 24.26 16.45 -0.78
CA VAL A 509 23.30 16.01 0.23
C VAL A 509 23.13 14.50 0.13
N VAL A 510 23.10 13.83 1.28
CA VAL A 510 22.64 12.44 1.42
C VAL A 510 21.47 12.46 2.41
N THR A 511 20.32 11.92 2.02
CA THR A 511 19.12 11.88 2.86
C THR A 511 18.39 10.54 2.69
N PRO A 512 17.84 9.94 3.76
CA PRO A 512 17.11 8.68 3.64
C PRO A 512 15.84 8.85 2.81
N LEU A 513 15.51 7.84 2.01
CA LEU A 513 14.19 7.72 1.41
C LEU A 513 13.16 7.37 2.50
N PRO A 514 11.88 7.77 2.35
CA PRO A 514 10.82 7.25 3.18
C PRO A 514 10.75 5.72 3.06
N ALA A 515 10.22 5.02 4.06
CA ALA A 515 9.96 3.58 3.93
C ALA A 515 8.93 3.31 2.82
N LYS A 516 9.12 2.26 2.00
CA LYS A 516 8.13 1.85 0.99
C LYS A 516 6.86 1.44 1.72
N LYS A 517 5.79 2.22 1.58
CA LYS A 517 4.49 1.82 2.10
C LYS A 517 4.04 0.58 1.35
N GLN A 518 3.67 -0.45 2.10
CA GLN A 518 3.12 -1.68 1.53
C GLN A 518 1.90 -1.33 0.66
N ALA A 519 1.74 -2.01 -0.47
CA ALA A 519 0.56 -1.83 -1.32
C ALA A 519 -0.68 -2.33 -0.56
N LEU A 520 -1.44 -1.40 0.02
CA LEU A 520 -2.67 -1.68 0.77
C LEU A 520 -3.87 -1.69 -0.18
N THR A 521 -3.85 -2.61 -1.14
CA THR A 521 -4.91 -2.77 -2.14
C THR A 521 -5.46 -4.18 -2.11
N LEU A 522 -6.78 -4.30 -2.22
CA LEU A 522 -7.42 -5.54 -2.65
C LEU A 522 -7.65 -5.42 -4.15
N TRP A 523 -7.16 -6.34 -4.98
CA TRP A 523 -7.29 -6.21 -6.44
C TRP A 523 -7.53 -7.54 -7.16
N TYR A 524 -8.18 -7.45 -8.32
CA TYR A 524 -8.68 -8.59 -9.10
C TYR A 524 -8.66 -8.29 -10.60
N ASN A 525 -8.52 -9.34 -11.40
CA ASN A 525 -8.49 -9.30 -12.87
C ASN A 525 -9.81 -9.71 -13.53
N SER A 526 -10.89 -9.83 -12.75
CA SER A 526 -12.24 -10.09 -13.27
C SER A 526 -13.33 -9.39 -12.44
N PRO A 527 -14.50 -9.09 -13.03
CA PRO A 527 -15.66 -8.64 -12.28
C PRO A 527 -16.06 -9.61 -11.17
N ALA A 528 -16.73 -9.10 -10.14
CA ALA A 528 -17.34 -9.93 -9.11
C ALA A 528 -18.52 -10.73 -9.70
N ALA A 529 -18.50 -12.05 -9.52
CA ALA A 529 -19.60 -12.93 -9.93
C ALA A 529 -20.71 -13.06 -8.86
N LYS A 530 -20.43 -12.65 -7.62
CA LYS A 530 -21.32 -12.75 -6.47
C LYS A 530 -21.01 -11.66 -5.45
N TRP A 531 -21.94 -11.44 -4.53
CA TRP A 531 -21.85 -10.40 -3.50
C TRP A 531 -20.58 -10.50 -2.64
N THR A 532 -20.19 -11.71 -2.23
CA THR A 532 -18.95 -11.96 -1.46
C THR A 532 -17.65 -11.83 -2.26
N ALA A 533 -17.71 -11.47 -3.55
CA ALA A 533 -16.57 -11.08 -4.36
C ALA A 533 -16.55 -9.57 -4.66
N ALA A 534 -17.65 -8.86 -4.38
CA ALA A 534 -17.77 -7.42 -4.56
C ALA A 534 -16.99 -6.66 -3.48
N LEU A 535 -16.54 -5.44 -3.80
CA LEU A 535 -15.74 -4.61 -2.92
C LEU A 535 -16.62 -3.70 -2.08
N PRO A 536 -16.55 -3.74 -0.74
CA PRO A 536 -17.31 -2.81 0.10
C PRO A 536 -16.73 -1.41 0.01
N ILE A 537 -17.61 -0.41 0.03
CA ILE A 537 -17.34 0.99 0.36
C ILE A 537 -18.36 1.49 1.37
N GLY A 538 -17.98 2.47 2.20
CA GLY A 538 -18.90 3.04 3.18
C GLY A 538 -18.41 4.33 3.82
N ASN A 539 -19.33 5.08 4.44
CA ASN A 539 -19.05 6.37 5.09
C ASN A 539 -19.54 6.44 6.55
N GLY A 540 -19.84 5.28 7.16
CA GLY A 540 -20.40 5.14 8.51
C GLY A 540 -21.93 5.29 8.59
N HIS A 541 -22.58 5.69 7.49
CA HIS A 541 -24.04 5.82 7.41
C HIS A 541 -24.62 5.01 6.24
N GLN A 542 -23.96 5.07 5.09
CA GLN A 542 -24.31 4.37 3.88
C GLN A 542 -23.16 3.48 3.45
N GLY A 543 -23.50 2.34 2.86
CA GLY A 543 -22.55 1.39 2.31
C GLY A 543 -22.96 0.97 0.90
N ALA A 544 -22.00 0.54 0.09
CA ALA A 544 -22.27 -0.16 -1.16
C ALA A 544 -21.24 -1.26 -1.43
N MET A 545 -21.66 -2.25 -2.21
CA MET A 545 -20.85 -3.37 -2.69
C MET A 545 -20.66 -3.23 -4.20
N ILE A 546 -19.41 -3.04 -4.63
CA ILE A 546 -19.05 -2.71 -6.02
C ILE A 546 -18.66 -3.97 -6.79
N TYR A 547 -19.39 -4.28 -7.87
CA TYR A 547 -19.16 -5.50 -8.66
C TYR A 547 -18.10 -5.32 -9.75
N GLY A 548 -18.04 -4.14 -10.38
CA GLY A 548 -17.07 -3.85 -11.44
C GLY A 548 -17.44 -4.44 -12.81
N GLY A 549 -18.71 -4.71 -13.09
CA GLY A 549 -19.13 -5.38 -14.32
C GLY A 549 -19.01 -4.50 -15.58
N VAL A 550 -18.55 -5.04 -16.71
CA VAL A 550 -18.25 -4.23 -17.91
C VAL A 550 -19.52 -3.70 -18.58
N ASN A 551 -20.42 -4.58 -19.05
CA ASN A 551 -21.65 -4.16 -19.75
C ASN A 551 -22.73 -3.70 -18.78
N THR A 552 -22.78 -4.29 -17.59
CA THR A 552 -23.64 -3.86 -16.49
C THR A 552 -22.81 -3.71 -15.23
N GLU A 553 -22.69 -2.47 -14.76
CA GLU A 553 -22.19 -2.21 -13.42
C GLU A 553 -23.31 -2.42 -12.41
N HIS A 554 -22.97 -2.98 -11.24
CA HIS A 554 -23.91 -3.22 -10.16
C HIS A 554 -23.32 -2.73 -8.84
N LEU A 555 -24.03 -1.80 -8.20
CA LEU A 555 -23.78 -1.36 -6.84
C LEU A 555 -24.98 -1.75 -5.99
N GLN A 556 -24.85 -2.77 -5.16
CA GLN A 556 -25.83 -3.01 -4.10
C GLN A 556 -25.55 -2.03 -2.97
N PHE A 557 -26.55 -1.28 -2.49
CA PHE A 557 -26.34 -0.25 -1.47
C PHE A 557 -27.30 -0.34 -0.28
N ASN A 558 -26.85 0.23 0.83
CA ASN A 558 -27.44 0.15 2.15
C ASN A 558 -27.46 1.53 2.84
N GLU A 559 -28.37 1.68 3.81
CA GLU A 559 -28.41 2.78 4.77
C GLU A 559 -28.58 2.16 6.17
N ALA A 560 -27.76 2.57 7.14
CA ALA A 560 -27.58 1.87 8.42
C ALA A 560 -28.83 1.82 9.32
N THR A 561 -29.84 2.65 9.04
CA THR A 561 -31.08 2.79 9.82
C THR A 561 -32.30 2.17 9.13
N LEU A 562 -32.16 1.47 8.01
CA LEU A 562 -33.27 0.75 7.37
C LEU A 562 -33.48 -0.65 7.98
N TRP A 563 -34.48 -0.79 8.84
CA TRP A 563 -34.80 -2.04 9.56
C TRP A 563 -36.30 -2.32 9.54
N THR A 564 -36.68 -3.57 9.83
CA THR A 564 -38.08 -3.94 10.03
C THR A 564 -38.61 -3.53 11.43
N ASP A 565 -39.87 -3.88 11.74
CA ASP A 565 -40.53 -3.59 13.04
C ASP A 565 -40.64 -2.07 13.32
N GLY A 566 -40.92 -1.68 14.57
CA GLY A 566 -40.99 -0.30 15.02
C GLY A 566 -40.85 -0.15 16.53
N PRO A 567 -40.89 1.09 17.07
CA PRO A 567 -40.82 1.33 18.51
C PRO A 567 -41.95 0.60 19.25
N ARG A 568 -41.60 -0.24 20.24
CA ARG A 568 -42.56 -0.96 21.10
C ARG A 568 -41.94 -1.37 22.42
N GLU A 569 -42.77 -1.90 23.32
CA GLU A 569 -42.30 -2.60 24.51
C GLU A 569 -41.84 -4.02 24.14
N HIS A 570 -40.66 -4.41 24.62
CA HIS A 570 -40.08 -5.73 24.37
C HIS A 570 -40.10 -6.60 25.63
N ALA A 571 -40.06 -6.00 26.81
CA ALA A 571 -40.16 -6.71 28.07
C ALA A 571 -41.57 -7.32 28.24
N ARG A 572 -41.62 -8.51 28.83
CA ARG A 572 -42.90 -9.13 29.18
C ARG A 572 -43.33 -8.68 30.57
N ILE A 573 -44.36 -7.85 30.62
CA ILE A 573 -44.94 -7.33 31.88
C ILE A 573 -45.35 -8.50 32.77
N GLY A 574 -44.90 -8.46 34.03
CA GLY A 574 -45.23 -9.48 35.04
C GLY A 574 -44.50 -10.82 34.92
N ALA A 575 -43.47 -10.95 34.06
CA ALA A 575 -42.67 -12.18 33.96
C ALA A 575 -41.94 -12.53 35.26
N VAL A 576 -41.62 -11.54 36.10
CA VAL A 576 -40.96 -11.70 37.41
C VAL A 576 -41.63 -12.71 38.34
N GLN A 577 -42.95 -12.91 38.25
CA GLN A 577 -43.68 -13.85 39.11
C GLN A 577 -43.22 -15.31 38.93
N TYR A 578 -42.64 -15.65 37.78
CA TYR A 578 -42.17 -17.00 37.46
C TYR A 578 -40.70 -17.23 37.86
N LEU A 579 -39.93 -16.16 38.12
CA LEU A 579 -38.50 -16.25 38.45
C LEU A 579 -38.21 -17.14 39.68
N PRO A 580 -38.95 -17.06 40.81
CA PRO A 580 -38.70 -17.93 41.95
C PRO A 580 -38.88 -19.41 41.63
N GLN A 581 -39.89 -19.77 40.82
CA GLN A 581 -40.15 -21.16 40.43
C GLN A 581 -39.09 -21.67 39.46
N ILE A 582 -38.65 -20.86 38.48
CA ILE A 582 -37.55 -21.20 37.58
C ILE A 582 -36.27 -21.50 38.39
N ARG A 583 -35.94 -20.65 39.37
CA ARG A 583 -34.79 -20.85 40.27
C ARG A 583 -34.91 -22.12 41.10
N ALA A 584 -36.09 -22.39 41.65
CA ALA A 584 -36.33 -23.60 42.45
C ALA A 584 -36.18 -24.89 41.60
N LEU A 585 -36.67 -24.88 40.36
CA LEU A 585 -36.51 -26.00 39.43
C LEU A 585 -35.03 -26.24 39.09
N LEU A 586 -34.26 -25.18 38.79
CA LEU A 586 -32.82 -25.30 38.53
C LEU A 586 -32.05 -25.82 39.75
N ALA A 587 -32.37 -25.31 40.96
CA ALA A 587 -31.75 -25.78 42.21
C ALA A 587 -32.06 -27.28 42.49
N ALA A 588 -33.21 -27.77 42.04
CA ALA A 588 -33.61 -29.18 42.14
C ALA A 588 -33.08 -30.06 40.99
N GLY A 589 -32.24 -29.53 40.09
CA GLY A 589 -31.72 -30.26 38.92
C GLY A 589 -32.72 -30.49 37.80
N LYS A 590 -33.90 -29.84 37.84
CA LYS A 590 -35.01 -30.00 36.89
C LYS A 590 -34.89 -29.01 35.72
N GLN A 591 -33.78 -29.08 34.99
CA GLN A 591 -33.44 -28.12 33.92
C GLN A 591 -34.53 -28.01 32.84
N LYS A 592 -35.06 -29.14 32.35
CA LYS A 592 -36.07 -29.14 31.27
C LYS A 592 -37.39 -28.49 31.66
N GLU A 593 -37.83 -28.69 32.90
CA GLU A 593 -39.03 -28.05 33.45
C GLU A 593 -38.81 -26.55 33.62
N ALA A 594 -37.62 -26.12 34.04
CA ALA A 594 -37.24 -24.71 34.11
C ALA A 594 -37.21 -24.05 32.72
N GLU A 595 -36.63 -24.73 31.72
CA GLU A 595 -36.61 -24.29 30.33
C GLU A 595 -38.02 -24.10 29.78
N GLN A 596 -38.92 -25.08 29.97
CA GLN A 596 -40.31 -25.00 29.51
C GLN A 596 -41.05 -23.83 30.16
N LEU A 597 -40.98 -23.69 31.49
CA LEU A 597 -41.64 -22.60 32.20
C LEU A 597 -41.13 -21.23 31.72
N ALA A 598 -39.82 -21.13 31.49
CA ALA A 598 -39.20 -19.90 31.00
C ALA A 598 -39.57 -19.60 29.53
N GLU A 599 -39.68 -20.61 28.68
CA GLU A 599 -40.13 -20.48 27.29
C GLU A 599 -41.55 -19.89 27.24
N GLU A 600 -42.44 -20.43 28.07
CA GLU A 600 -43.86 -20.05 28.10
C GLU A 600 -44.10 -18.67 28.71
N HIS A 601 -43.30 -18.27 29.71
CA HIS A 601 -43.63 -17.12 30.56
C HIS A 601 -42.54 -16.04 30.71
N PHE A 602 -41.32 -16.29 30.27
CA PHE A 602 -40.16 -15.44 30.60
C PHE A 602 -39.43 -14.84 29.38
N LEU A 603 -39.66 -15.37 28.17
CA LEU A 603 -39.21 -14.75 26.93
C LEU A 603 -39.88 -13.40 26.66
N GLY A 604 -39.17 -12.54 25.92
CA GLY A 604 -39.65 -11.22 25.52
C GLY A 604 -40.89 -11.25 24.62
N GLN A 605 -41.53 -10.10 24.45
CA GLN A 605 -42.70 -10.00 23.59
C GLN A 605 -42.32 -10.09 22.10
N LYS A 606 -43.02 -10.95 21.36
CA LYS A 606 -42.97 -10.95 19.89
C LYS A 606 -43.71 -9.72 19.36
N SER A 607 -43.29 -9.19 18.20
CA SER A 607 -44.05 -8.19 17.48
C SER A 607 -45.45 -8.73 17.15
N ALA A 608 -46.45 -7.84 17.13
CA ALA A 608 -47.81 -8.19 16.76
C ALA A 608 -47.87 -8.76 15.32
N PRO A 609 -48.86 -9.62 14.98
CA PRO A 609 -49.03 -10.13 13.63
C PRO A 609 -49.01 -9.02 12.57
N PRO A 610 -48.46 -9.29 11.36
CA PRO A 610 -48.11 -10.63 10.83
C PRO A 610 -46.69 -11.13 11.18
N ALA A 611 -45.82 -10.29 11.75
CA ALA A 611 -44.43 -10.67 12.02
C ALA A 611 -44.31 -11.36 13.38
N SER A 612 -44.34 -12.69 13.44
CA SER A 612 -44.10 -13.44 14.69
C SER A 612 -42.61 -13.51 15.07
N ARG A 613 -41.94 -12.37 15.21
CA ARG A 613 -40.50 -12.26 15.56
C ARG A 613 -40.28 -11.48 16.85
N TYR A 614 -39.14 -11.71 17.50
CA TYR A 614 -38.80 -11.01 18.74
C TYR A 614 -38.12 -9.66 18.54
N GLN A 615 -37.36 -9.50 17.45
CA GLN A 615 -36.51 -8.33 17.16
C GLN A 615 -36.48 -8.04 15.65
N ALA A 616 -36.03 -6.84 15.30
CA ALA A 616 -35.97 -6.36 13.92
C ALA A 616 -34.79 -6.93 13.13
N ALA A 617 -34.99 -7.06 11.82
CA ALA A 617 -33.95 -7.39 10.86
C ALA A 617 -33.48 -6.17 10.09
N TYR A 618 -32.17 -6.09 9.86
CA TYR A 618 -31.56 -5.11 8.99
C TYR A 618 -31.92 -5.37 7.53
N GLN A 619 -32.13 -4.33 6.72
CA GLN A 619 -32.66 -4.48 5.35
C GLN A 619 -31.73 -3.88 4.29
N PRO A 620 -31.64 -4.51 3.09
CA PRO A 620 -31.06 -3.88 1.91
C PRO A 620 -31.88 -2.65 1.54
N PHE A 621 -31.20 -1.60 1.08
CA PHE A 621 -31.89 -0.43 0.54
C PHE A 621 -32.27 -0.67 -0.92
N GLY A 622 -31.28 -0.98 -1.76
CA GLY A 622 -31.51 -1.25 -3.17
C GLY A 622 -30.25 -1.48 -3.97
N ASP A 623 -30.39 -1.40 -5.28
CA ASP A 623 -29.35 -1.61 -6.27
C ASP A 623 -29.31 -0.44 -7.25
N LEU A 624 -28.11 0.05 -7.56
CA LEU A 624 -27.85 0.93 -8.70
C LEU A 624 -27.23 0.11 -9.82
N LEU A 625 -27.91 0.06 -10.96
CA LEU A 625 -27.45 -0.60 -12.17
C LEU A 625 -27.09 0.43 -13.21
N LEU A 626 -25.90 0.33 -13.81
CA LEU A 626 -25.51 1.12 -14.97
C LEU A 626 -25.37 0.18 -16.16
N HIS A 627 -26.31 0.28 -17.10
CA HIS A 627 -26.31 -0.48 -18.34
C HIS A 627 -25.59 0.33 -19.42
N PHE A 628 -24.38 -0.08 -19.76
CA PHE A 628 -23.60 0.53 -20.84
C PHE A 628 -24.03 -0.04 -22.19
N ARG A 629 -23.73 0.66 -23.30
CA ARG A 629 -23.97 0.11 -24.65
C ARG A 629 -23.27 -1.24 -24.75
N ASP A 630 -24.01 -2.27 -25.16
CA ASP A 630 -23.49 -3.64 -25.20
C ASP A 630 -22.26 -3.70 -26.10
N THR A 631 -21.11 -4.03 -25.52
CA THR A 631 -19.89 -4.27 -26.31
C THR A 631 -19.75 -5.78 -26.49
N THR A 632 -20.14 -6.29 -27.65
CA THR A 632 -19.78 -7.64 -28.09
C THR A 632 -18.27 -7.79 -28.34
N ALA A 633 -17.54 -6.67 -28.33
CA ALA A 633 -16.10 -6.61 -28.47
C ALA A 633 -15.36 -7.21 -27.27
N ALA A 634 -14.17 -7.74 -27.53
CA ALA A 634 -13.31 -8.31 -26.52
C ALA A 634 -12.88 -7.24 -25.49
N VAL A 635 -12.96 -7.61 -24.21
CA VAL A 635 -12.45 -6.81 -23.10
C VAL A 635 -11.00 -7.22 -22.81
N THR A 636 -10.12 -6.25 -22.71
CA THR A 636 -8.70 -6.42 -22.35
C THR A 636 -8.34 -5.51 -21.18
N ASP A 637 -7.19 -5.76 -20.54
CA ASP A 637 -6.65 -4.96 -19.44
C ASP A 637 -7.65 -4.69 -18.30
N TYR A 638 -8.52 -5.68 -18.02
CA TYR A 638 -9.47 -5.55 -16.93
C TYR A 638 -8.74 -5.58 -15.58
N HIS A 639 -9.04 -4.60 -14.74
CA HIS A 639 -8.55 -4.52 -13.37
C HIS A 639 -9.62 -3.87 -12.49
N ARG A 640 -9.86 -4.45 -11.31
CA ARG A 640 -10.64 -3.78 -10.26
C ARG A 640 -9.89 -3.84 -8.94
N GLU A 641 -10.01 -2.77 -8.15
CA GLU A 641 -9.29 -2.65 -6.89
C GLU A 641 -10.09 -1.85 -5.84
N LEU A 642 -9.74 -2.06 -4.57
CA LEU A 642 -10.06 -1.20 -3.44
C LEU A 642 -8.75 -0.73 -2.81
N ASP A 643 -8.43 0.57 -2.95
CA ASP A 643 -7.26 1.21 -2.34
C ASP A 643 -7.60 1.65 -0.91
N LEU A 644 -7.03 0.94 0.08
CA LEU A 644 -7.26 1.22 1.49
C LEU A 644 -6.55 2.49 1.96
N ASN A 645 -5.55 3.02 1.25
CA ASN A 645 -4.93 4.31 1.61
C ASN A 645 -5.84 5.51 1.32
N ARG A 646 -6.79 5.34 0.39
CA ARG A 646 -7.66 6.42 -0.12
C ARG A 646 -9.14 6.15 0.11
N ALA A 647 -9.50 4.92 0.48
CA ALA A 647 -10.88 4.43 0.52
C ALA A 647 -11.62 4.67 -0.82
N ILE A 648 -10.99 4.26 -1.92
CA ILE A 648 -11.52 4.39 -3.28
C ILE A 648 -11.49 3.02 -3.94
N ALA A 649 -12.64 2.57 -4.44
CA ALA A 649 -12.69 1.46 -5.37
C ALA A 649 -12.50 1.98 -6.81
N ARG A 650 -11.89 1.18 -7.67
CA ARG A 650 -11.67 1.52 -9.07
C ARG A 650 -11.88 0.30 -9.96
N THR A 651 -12.43 0.52 -11.15
CA THR A 651 -12.51 -0.46 -12.23
C THR A 651 -11.94 0.17 -13.50
N THR A 652 -11.00 -0.51 -14.17
CA THR A 652 -10.45 -0.11 -15.47
C THR A 652 -10.52 -1.26 -16.44
N TYR A 653 -10.77 -0.97 -17.72
CA TYR A 653 -10.77 -1.96 -18.80
C TYR A 653 -10.72 -1.27 -20.15
N THR A 654 -10.30 -2.02 -21.17
CA THR A 654 -10.27 -1.56 -22.56
C THR A 654 -11.26 -2.37 -23.41
N THR A 655 -12.11 -1.68 -24.17
CA THR A 655 -13.02 -2.29 -25.17
C THR A 655 -13.17 -1.33 -26.35
N ASN A 656 -13.23 -1.85 -27.58
CA ASN A 656 -13.25 -1.05 -28.83
C ASN A 656 -12.11 -0.02 -28.94
N ASN A 657 -10.91 -0.35 -28.43
CA ASN A 657 -9.75 0.55 -28.35
C ASN A 657 -10.04 1.87 -27.61
N ILE A 658 -10.92 1.82 -26.61
CA ILE A 658 -11.21 2.91 -25.68
C ILE A 658 -10.95 2.39 -24.28
N HIS A 659 -10.13 3.11 -23.52
CA HIS A 659 -9.84 2.81 -22.13
C HIS A 659 -10.85 3.50 -21.22
N TYR A 660 -11.55 2.71 -20.42
CA TYR A 660 -12.55 3.19 -19.46
C TYR A 660 -12.01 3.13 -18.04
N THR A 661 -12.33 4.14 -17.24
CA THR A 661 -12.06 4.16 -15.81
C THR A 661 -13.32 4.51 -15.05
N ARG A 662 -13.55 3.81 -13.95
CA ARG A 662 -14.62 4.06 -13.00
C ARG A 662 -14.02 4.19 -11.61
N GLU A 663 -14.35 5.24 -10.89
CA GLU A 663 -13.97 5.42 -9.49
C GLU A 663 -15.21 5.52 -8.61
N TYR A 664 -15.16 4.87 -7.45
CA TYR A 664 -16.25 4.80 -6.48
C TYR A 664 -15.73 5.22 -5.11
N LEU A 665 -16.45 6.12 -4.45
CA LEU A 665 -16.15 6.52 -3.07
C LEU A 665 -17.44 6.79 -2.29
N ALA A 666 -17.44 6.47 -1.00
CA ALA A 666 -18.51 6.83 -0.08
C ALA A 666 -18.01 7.98 0.81
N SER A 667 -18.37 9.21 0.46
CA SER A 667 -17.87 10.40 1.18
C SER A 667 -18.67 10.62 2.46
N ALA A 668 -17.99 10.63 3.61
CA ALA A 668 -18.56 11.05 4.89
C ALA A 668 -18.80 12.57 4.95
N PRO A 669 -17.88 13.44 4.50
CA PRO A 669 -18.11 14.89 4.47
C PRO A 669 -19.33 15.31 3.63
N GLN A 670 -19.59 14.62 2.52
CA GLN A 670 -20.72 14.92 1.64
C GLN A 670 -21.95 14.04 1.90
N LYS A 671 -21.87 12.99 2.71
CA LYS A 671 -22.94 12.00 2.97
C LYS A 671 -23.55 11.43 1.67
N ALA A 672 -22.69 11.10 0.72
CA ALA A 672 -23.09 10.55 -0.57
C ALA A 672 -22.05 9.57 -1.11
N ILE A 673 -22.53 8.57 -1.84
CA ILE A 673 -21.71 7.68 -2.65
C ILE A 673 -21.54 8.35 -4.02
N ALA A 674 -20.31 8.52 -4.48
CA ALA A 674 -20.00 9.07 -5.79
C ALA A 674 -19.48 7.96 -6.72
N VAL A 675 -19.95 7.96 -7.96
CA VAL A 675 -19.50 7.10 -9.06
C VAL A 675 -19.04 8.01 -10.19
N HIS A 676 -17.75 8.02 -10.50
CA HIS A 676 -17.17 8.85 -11.54
C HIS A 676 -16.68 7.99 -12.70
N LEU A 677 -17.11 8.34 -13.91
CA LEU A 677 -16.92 7.57 -15.13
C LEU A 677 -16.16 8.42 -16.15
N THR A 678 -15.04 7.91 -16.66
CA THR A 678 -14.20 8.59 -17.66
C THR A 678 -13.76 7.61 -18.74
N ALA A 679 -13.46 8.13 -19.92
CA ALA A 679 -12.83 7.40 -21.02
C ALA A 679 -11.68 8.24 -21.61
N ASP A 680 -10.70 7.58 -22.22
CA ASP A 680 -9.59 8.24 -22.92
C ASP A 680 -9.97 8.87 -24.27
N ARG A 681 -11.23 8.69 -24.70
CA ARG A 681 -11.81 9.27 -25.91
C ARG A 681 -13.06 10.11 -25.58
N PRO A 682 -13.10 11.41 -25.94
CA PRO A 682 -14.28 12.27 -25.79
C PRO A 682 -15.54 11.64 -26.40
N GLY A 683 -16.71 11.94 -25.80
CA GLY A 683 -18.00 11.43 -26.24
C GLY A 683 -18.22 9.92 -26.09
N SER A 684 -17.39 9.20 -25.32
CA SER A 684 -17.48 7.74 -25.21
C SER A 684 -18.31 7.23 -24.03
N ILE A 685 -18.77 8.12 -23.13
CA ILE A 685 -19.57 7.72 -21.97
C ILE A 685 -21.06 7.75 -22.32
N SER A 686 -21.64 6.56 -22.48
CA SER A 686 -23.09 6.36 -22.68
C SER A 686 -23.61 5.19 -21.84
N PHE A 687 -24.66 5.43 -21.05
CA PHE A 687 -25.28 4.41 -20.21
C PHE A 687 -26.70 4.80 -19.79
N THR A 688 -27.47 3.80 -19.36
CA THR A 688 -28.74 3.99 -18.66
C THR A 688 -28.58 3.55 -17.22
N ALA A 689 -28.78 4.47 -16.28
CA ALA A 689 -28.82 4.20 -14.85
C ALA A 689 -30.25 3.87 -14.39
N ALA A 690 -30.38 2.79 -13.62
CA ALA A 690 -31.63 2.36 -12.99
C ALA A 690 -31.41 2.07 -11.50
N ILE A 691 -32.35 2.47 -10.67
CA ILE A 691 -32.38 2.12 -9.24
C ILE A 691 -33.44 1.03 -9.04
N LYS A 692 -33.10 -0.02 -8.30
CA LYS A 692 -34.02 -1.12 -7.93
C LYS A 692 -34.03 -1.33 -6.42
N THR A 693 -35.04 -2.03 -5.93
CA THR A 693 -35.13 -2.47 -4.53
C THR A 693 -35.86 -3.80 -4.43
N SER A 694 -35.50 -4.61 -3.43
CA SER A 694 -36.21 -5.86 -3.13
C SER A 694 -37.53 -5.64 -2.38
N HIS A 695 -37.76 -4.45 -1.83
CA HIS A 695 -39.01 -4.12 -1.13
C HIS A 695 -40.18 -4.07 -2.11
N LYS A 696 -41.36 -4.59 -1.71
CA LYS A 696 -42.55 -4.67 -2.58
C LYS A 696 -43.30 -3.35 -2.71
N THR A 697 -43.24 -2.51 -1.68
CA THR A 697 -43.91 -1.21 -1.65
C THR A 697 -42.89 -0.12 -1.89
N TYR A 698 -42.79 0.33 -3.14
CA TYR A 698 -41.86 1.39 -3.54
C TYR A 698 -42.43 2.20 -4.71
N SER A 699 -41.85 3.38 -4.95
CA SER A 699 -42.08 4.17 -6.15
C SER A 699 -40.77 4.81 -6.61
N ILE A 700 -40.63 4.96 -7.93
CA ILE A 700 -39.54 5.70 -8.55
C ILE A 700 -40.14 6.91 -9.24
N ARG A 701 -39.50 8.07 -9.11
CA ARG A 701 -39.96 9.30 -9.75
C ARG A 701 -38.80 10.21 -10.13
N LYS A 702 -39.02 10.99 -11.19
CA LYS A 702 -38.19 12.15 -11.53
C LYS A 702 -38.36 13.24 -10.46
N VAL A 703 -37.26 13.73 -9.91
CA VAL A 703 -37.25 14.90 -9.00
C VAL A 703 -37.02 16.18 -9.80
N ASN A 704 -36.08 16.14 -10.75
CA ASN A 704 -35.77 17.22 -11.70
C ASN A 704 -34.98 16.64 -12.90
N ASP A 705 -34.52 17.50 -13.81
CA ASP A 705 -33.80 17.09 -15.03
C ASP A 705 -32.41 16.47 -14.82
N SER A 706 -31.98 16.30 -13.57
CA SER A 706 -30.70 15.67 -13.22
C SER A 706 -30.81 14.66 -12.07
N THR A 707 -32.01 14.41 -11.54
CA THR A 707 -32.18 13.64 -10.28
C THR A 707 -33.38 12.70 -10.35
N LEU A 708 -33.14 11.43 -10.02
CA LEU A 708 -34.15 10.38 -9.85
C LEU A 708 -34.24 9.99 -8.38
N ALA A 709 -35.45 9.75 -7.87
CA ALA A 709 -35.68 9.29 -6.50
C ALA A 709 -36.33 7.90 -6.48
N LEU A 710 -35.90 7.06 -5.55
CA LEU A 710 -36.57 5.83 -5.12
C LEU A 710 -37.09 6.05 -3.70
N SER A 711 -38.39 5.89 -3.49
CA SER A 711 -39.01 5.87 -2.15
C SER A 711 -39.50 4.45 -1.87
N LEU A 712 -39.34 3.96 -0.64
CA LEU A 712 -39.76 2.61 -0.24
C LEU A 712 -40.39 2.60 1.17
N GLN A 713 -41.24 1.61 1.42
CA GLN A 713 -41.74 1.25 2.74
C GLN A 713 -41.23 -0.14 3.10
N VAL A 714 -40.60 -0.27 4.26
CA VAL A 714 -40.11 -1.57 4.74
C VAL A 714 -41.29 -2.49 5.03
N LYS A 715 -41.25 -3.71 4.48
CA LYS A 715 -42.26 -4.73 4.78
C LYS A 715 -42.21 -5.09 6.27
N ASP A 716 -43.38 -5.18 6.90
CA ASP A 716 -43.51 -5.56 8.31
C ASP A 716 -42.70 -4.64 9.25
N GLY A 717 -42.58 -3.35 8.89
CA GLY A 717 -41.88 -2.33 9.67
C GLY A 717 -42.44 -0.92 9.40
N VAL A 718 -42.18 -0.01 10.33
CA VAL A 718 -42.73 1.36 10.29
C VAL A 718 -41.89 2.32 9.43
N LEU A 719 -40.66 1.92 9.09
CA LEU A 719 -39.70 2.80 8.45
C LEU A 719 -39.98 3.02 6.95
N LYS A 720 -39.85 4.28 6.55
CA LYS A 720 -39.83 4.74 5.16
C LYS A 720 -38.41 5.09 4.76
N GLY A 721 -38.01 4.70 3.55
CA GLY A 721 -36.72 5.05 2.96
C GLY A 721 -36.89 5.96 1.74
N GLU A 722 -35.94 6.86 1.52
CA GLU A 722 -35.80 7.57 0.26
C GLU A 722 -34.32 7.63 -0.16
N SER A 723 -34.04 7.40 -1.44
CA SER A 723 -32.72 7.61 -2.03
C SER A 723 -32.80 8.46 -3.28
N TRP A 724 -31.87 9.39 -3.44
CA TRP A 724 -31.75 10.25 -4.62
C TRP A 724 -30.46 9.94 -5.37
N LEU A 725 -30.58 9.72 -6.67
CA LEU A 725 -29.47 9.59 -7.61
C LEU A 725 -29.40 10.87 -8.46
N LYS A 726 -28.40 11.71 -8.17
CA LYS A 726 -28.11 12.90 -8.94
C LYS A 726 -27.01 12.62 -9.96
N LEU A 727 -27.19 13.07 -11.19
CA LEU A 727 -26.21 12.94 -12.26
C LEU A 727 -25.66 14.32 -12.66
N SER A 728 -24.37 14.36 -12.96
CA SER A 728 -23.70 15.45 -13.66
C SER A 728 -22.90 14.86 -14.82
N ALA A 729 -23.04 15.39 -16.04
CA ALA A 729 -22.24 14.97 -17.20
C ALA A 729 -21.52 16.19 -17.80
N HIS A 730 -20.29 15.98 -18.26
CA HIS A 730 -19.56 16.99 -19.03
C HIS A 730 -19.67 16.64 -20.51
N LYS A 731 -20.27 17.56 -21.28
CA LYS A 731 -20.72 17.32 -22.66
C LYS A 731 -21.71 16.13 -22.73
N GLY A 732 -22.22 15.86 -23.92
CA GLY A 732 -23.26 14.85 -24.12
C GLY A 732 -24.66 15.29 -23.71
N ARG A 733 -25.60 14.35 -23.77
CA ARG A 733 -27.03 14.55 -23.47
C ARG A 733 -27.44 13.72 -22.26
N VAL A 734 -28.14 14.36 -21.31
CA VAL A 734 -28.76 13.70 -20.15
C VAL A 734 -30.28 13.75 -20.30
N THR A 735 -30.94 12.61 -20.14
CA THR A 735 -32.40 12.51 -20.12
C THR A 735 -32.85 11.73 -18.89
N VAL A 736 -33.60 12.40 -18.00
CA VAL A 736 -34.24 11.76 -16.84
C VAL A 736 -35.68 11.44 -17.20
N GLY A 737 -35.99 10.15 -17.26
CA GLY A 737 -37.35 9.63 -17.41
C GLY A 737 -37.99 9.32 -16.06
N ASP A 738 -39.12 8.60 -16.08
CA ASP A 738 -39.88 8.28 -14.86
C ASP A 738 -39.16 7.29 -13.94
N SER A 739 -38.34 6.40 -14.52
CA SER A 739 -37.68 5.30 -13.80
C SER A 739 -36.18 5.16 -14.05
N THR A 740 -35.61 5.93 -14.98
CA THR A 740 -34.20 5.81 -15.39
C THR A 740 -33.58 7.17 -15.72
N ILE A 741 -32.25 7.22 -15.70
CA ILE A 741 -31.45 8.33 -16.23
C ILE A 741 -30.59 7.81 -17.37
N THR A 742 -30.73 8.37 -18.56
CA THR A 742 -29.91 8.03 -19.74
C THR A 742 -28.88 9.12 -20.00
N VAL A 743 -27.65 8.71 -20.25
CA VAL A 743 -26.52 9.55 -20.68
C VAL A 743 -26.06 9.09 -22.05
N GLU A 744 -25.89 10.04 -22.96
CA GLU A 744 -25.41 9.78 -24.32
C GLU A 744 -24.25 10.69 -24.66
N ASP A 745 -23.21 10.08 -25.22
CA ASP A 745 -22.05 10.72 -25.83
C ASP A 745 -21.40 11.81 -24.96
N ALA A 746 -21.28 11.54 -23.65
CA ALA A 746 -20.58 12.40 -22.69
C ALA A 746 -19.07 12.13 -22.69
N ASP A 747 -18.27 13.14 -22.31
CA ASP A 747 -16.83 12.98 -22.11
C ASP A 747 -16.54 12.30 -20.76
N GLU A 748 -17.27 12.72 -19.73
CA GLU A 748 -17.24 12.16 -18.38
C GLU A 748 -18.61 12.31 -17.71
N ALA A 749 -18.91 11.44 -16.75
CA ALA A 749 -20.14 11.49 -15.97
C ALA A 749 -19.86 11.19 -14.49
N THR A 750 -20.59 11.87 -13.60
CA THR A 750 -20.54 11.61 -12.16
C THR A 750 -21.94 11.44 -11.60
N LEU A 751 -22.18 10.30 -10.95
CA LEU A 751 -23.39 10.03 -10.20
C LEU A 751 -23.14 10.22 -8.70
N TYR A 752 -24.10 10.80 -8.00
CA TYR A 752 -24.12 10.94 -6.55
C TYR A 752 -25.38 10.29 -5.99
N LEU A 753 -25.21 9.25 -5.19
CA LEU A 753 -26.27 8.51 -4.54
C LEU A 753 -26.29 8.84 -3.04
N THR A 754 -27.41 9.35 -2.55
CA THR A 754 -27.66 9.56 -1.12
C THR A 754 -28.96 8.86 -0.73
N ALA A 755 -29.03 8.35 0.50
CA ALA A 755 -30.17 7.62 1.03
C ALA A 755 -30.39 8.03 2.49
N ALA A 756 -31.65 8.07 2.89
CA ALA A 756 -32.09 8.39 4.25
C ALA A 756 -33.35 7.60 4.60
N THR A 757 -33.65 7.50 5.89
CA THR A 757 -34.90 6.90 6.38
C THR A 757 -35.70 7.89 7.23
N SER A 758 -36.91 7.49 7.63
CA SER A 758 -37.71 8.22 8.60
C SER A 758 -37.22 8.06 10.05
N TYR A 759 -36.16 7.29 10.30
CA TYR A 759 -35.60 7.09 11.63
C TYR A 759 -34.94 8.37 12.17
N LYS A 760 -35.27 8.74 13.42
CA LYS A 760 -34.54 9.75 14.20
C LYS A 760 -33.93 9.14 15.46
N SER A 761 -34.64 8.25 16.12
CA SER A 761 -34.19 7.49 17.28
C SER A 761 -35.01 6.20 17.43
N TYR A 762 -34.63 5.33 18.37
CA TYR A 762 -35.37 4.11 18.67
C TYR A 762 -36.81 4.34 19.16
N LYS A 763 -37.20 5.60 19.43
CA LYS A 763 -38.56 6.02 19.83
C LYS A 763 -39.25 6.93 18.81
N ASP A 764 -38.53 7.44 17.81
CA ASP A 764 -39.04 8.48 16.91
C ASP A 764 -38.73 8.14 15.46
N VAL A 765 -39.79 7.94 14.68
CA VAL A 765 -39.77 7.64 13.24
C VAL A 765 -40.43 8.75 12.41
N SER A 766 -40.50 9.97 12.94
CA SER A 766 -41.09 11.15 12.28
C SER A 766 -40.16 11.84 11.29
N GLY A 767 -39.01 11.25 10.96
CA GLY A 767 -38.07 11.78 9.98
C GLY A 767 -38.69 11.90 8.58
N ASN A 768 -38.27 12.92 7.83
CA ASN A 768 -38.65 13.09 6.43
C ASN A 768 -37.46 12.72 5.53
N PRO A 769 -37.38 11.49 5.01
CA PRO A 769 -36.23 11.02 4.25
C PRO A 769 -36.03 11.79 2.93
N ALA A 770 -37.11 12.24 2.29
CA ALA A 770 -37.06 13.06 1.08
C ALA A 770 -36.36 14.40 1.34
N ALA A 771 -36.71 15.08 2.45
CA ALA A 771 -36.10 16.35 2.83
C ALA A 771 -34.61 16.18 3.19
N LEU A 772 -34.24 15.08 3.83
CA LEU A 772 -32.84 14.77 4.14
C LEU A 772 -32.01 14.55 2.87
N CYS A 773 -32.53 13.78 1.90
CA CYS A 773 -31.88 13.59 0.60
C CYS A 773 -31.75 14.92 -0.17
N ALA A 774 -32.78 15.77 -0.14
CA ALA A 774 -32.75 17.10 -0.74
C ALA A 774 -31.65 17.98 -0.13
N GLN A 775 -31.50 17.98 1.19
CA GLN A 775 -30.46 18.74 1.90
C GLN A 775 -29.05 18.29 1.53
N VAL A 776 -28.81 16.98 1.45
CA VAL A 776 -27.51 16.44 1.00
C VAL A 776 -27.24 16.84 -0.45
N THR A 777 -28.22 16.63 -1.33
CA THR A 777 -28.09 16.92 -2.76
C THR A 777 -27.84 18.41 -3.05
N ALA A 778 -28.43 19.31 -2.25
CA ALA A 778 -28.19 20.75 -2.32
C ALA A 778 -26.73 21.11 -1.99
N LYS A 779 -26.11 20.44 -1.01
CA LYS A 779 -24.70 20.66 -0.61
C LYS A 779 -23.70 20.21 -1.67
N LEU A 780 -24.10 19.36 -2.61
CA LEU A 780 -23.28 18.94 -3.74
C LEU A 780 -23.23 19.99 -4.86
N LYS A 781 -24.11 20.99 -4.86
CA LYS A 781 -24.18 22.00 -5.92
C LYS A 781 -22.88 22.81 -6.00
N GLY A 782 -22.29 22.89 -7.19
CA GLY A 782 -21.07 23.65 -7.46
C GLY A 782 -19.77 22.95 -7.05
N LEU A 783 -19.84 21.74 -6.49
CA LEU A 783 -18.64 20.95 -6.18
C LEU A 783 -18.24 20.09 -7.40
N SER A 784 -16.95 20.07 -7.71
CA SER A 784 -16.38 19.13 -8.69
C SER A 784 -16.10 17.77 -8.03
N TYR A 785 -16.11 16.70 -8.84
CA TYR A 785 -15.72 15.38 -8.36
C TYR A 785 -14.32 15.39 -7.72
N THR A 786 -13.35 16.06 -8.36
CA THR A 786 -11.99 16.23 -7.82
C THR A 786 -11.98 16.86 -6.42
N GLY A 787 -12.84 17.87 -6.18
CA GLY A 787 -12.98 18.50 -4.88
C GLY A 787 -13.59 17.56 -3.83
N ILE A 788 -14.61 16.78 -4.19
CA ILE A 788 -15.24 15.78 -3.32
C ILE A 788 -14.26 14.66 -3.00
N LYS A 789 -13.55 14.12 -4.00
CA LYS A 789 -12.50 13.12 -3.83
C LYS A 789 -11.40 13.60 -2.89
N ALA A 790 -10.93 14.84 -3.03
CA ALA A 790 -9.93 15.41 -2.14
C ALA A 790 -10.44 15.56 -0.69
N ALA A 791 -11.69 16.00 -0.51
CA ALA A 791 -12.32 16.11 0.82
C ALA A 791 -12.51 14.74 1.49
N HIS A 792 -12.95 13.74 0.72
CA HIS A 792 -13.09 12.34 1.14
C HIS A 792 -11.76 11.76 1.61
N ILE A 793 -10.72 11.83 0.77
CA ILE A 793 -9.39 11.30 1.11
C ILE A 793 -8.86 11.98 2.37
N LYS A 794 -9.01 13.31 2.47
CA LYS A 794 -8.56 14.07 3.64
C LYS A 794 -9.28 13.63 4.92
N ASP A 795 -10.60 13.46 4.89
CA ASP A 795 -11.37 12.98 6.05
C ASP A 795 -10.95 11.55 6.44
N TYR A 796 -10.92 10.63 5.48
CA TYR A 796 -10.56 9.24 5.70
C TYR A 796 -9.16 9.08 6.30
N GLN A 797 -8.17 9.78 5.73
CA GLN A 797 -6.78 9.69 6.15
C GLN A 797 -6.51 10.25 7.56
N GLN A 798 -7.42 11.05 8.14
CA GLN A 798 -7.31 11.46 9.54
C GLN A 798 -7.45 10.28 10.51
N TYR A 799 -8.13 9.21 10.10
CA TYR A 799 -8.27 7.97 10.86
C TYR A 799 -7.22 6.96 10.43
N PHE A 800 -7.11 6.71 9.12
CA PHE A 800 -6.32 5.61 8.59
C PHE A 800 -4.80 5.80 8.78
N ASN A 801 -4.26 6.98 8.47
CA ASN A 801 -2.81 7.25 8.51
C ASN A 801 -2.23 7.35 9.92
N LYS A 802 -3.04 7.18 10.97
CA LYS A 802 -2.57 7.14 12.35
C LYS A 802 -1.74 5.90 12.68
N LEU A 803 -1.79 4.87 11.84
CA LEU A 803 -1.05 3.63 12.05
C LEU A 803 -0.50 3.07 10.74
N ASP A 804 0.71 2.52 10.85
CA ASP A 804 1.43 1.81 9.80
C ASP A 804 1.89 0.45 10.34
N LEU A 805 1.83 -0.58 9.50
CA LEU A 805 2.15 -1.96 9.87
C LEU A 805 2.83 -2.66 8.72
N ASN A 806 3.98 -3.30 9.00
CA ASN A 806 4.69 -4.17 8.09
C ASN A 806 5.11 -5.44 8.86
N LEU A 807 4.73 -6.60 8.34
CA LEU A 807 5.04 -7.91 8.92
C LEU A 807 6.05 -8.71 8.07
N GLY A 808 6.56 -8.13 6.98
CA GLY A 808 7.44 -8.76 5.99
C GLY A 808 6.96 -8.59 4.55
N GLU A 809 7.81 -9.01 3.61
CA GLU A 809 7.49 -9.08 2.17
C GLU A 809 6.38 -10.12 1.90
N GLY A 810 5.68 -10.02 0.78
CA GLY A 810 4.67 -11.00 0.42
C GLY A 810 4.33 -10.99 -1.06
N GLN A 811 3.29 -11.74 -1.44
CA GLN A 811 2.94 -11.98 -2.85
C GLN A 811 2.05 -10.87 -3.43
N THR A 812 2.44 -9.61 -3.26
CA THR A 812 1.63 -8.44 -3.64
C THR A 812 1.40 -8.31 -5.15
N GLN A 813 2.19 -9.01 -5.96
CA GLN A 813 2.03 -9.13 -7.41
C GLN A 813 0.85 -10.04 -7.84
N LEU A 814 0.26 -10.81 -6.92
CA LEU A 814 -0.90 -11.65 -7.20
C LEU A 814 -2.22 -10.95 -6.86
N PRO A 815 -3.30 -11.21 -7.61
CA PRO A 815 -4.66 -10.84 -7.22
C PRO A 815 -5.01 -11.35 -5.81
N THR A 816 -5.82 -10.60 -5.08
CA THR A 816 -6.14 -10.92 -3.68
C THR A 816 -6.79 -12.29 -3.51
N ASP A 817 -7.65 -12.71 -4.44
CA ASP A 817 -8.25 -14.04 -4.39
C ASP A 817 -7.22 -15.17 -4.56
N GLN A 818 -6.16 -14.94 -5.34
CA GLN A 818 -5.05 -15.89 -5.45
C GLN A 818 -4.17 -15.89 -4.20
N ARG A 819 -3.92 -14.71 -3.60
CA ARG A 819 -3.18 -14.60 -2.34
C ARG A 819 -3.85 -15.38 -1.21
N ILE A 820 -5.18 -15.27 -1.06
CA ILE A 820 -5.95 -16.04 -0.06
C ILE A 820 -5.80 -17.54 -0.29
N ARG A 821 -5.94 -18.00 -1.55
CA ARG A 821 -5.81 -19.44 -1.89
C ARG A 821 -4.42 -20.00 -1.62
N GLN A 822 -3.39 -19.19 -1.81
CA GLN A 822 -1.99 -19.59 -1.68
C GLN A 822 -1.39 -19.17 -0.33
N PHE A 823 -2.22 -18.66 0.60
CA PHE A 823 -1.73 -18.04 1.81
C PHE A 823 -0.99 -19.05 2.68
N THR A 824 0.28 -18.73 2.93
CA THR A 824 1.00 -19.26 4.09
C THR A 824 1.62 -18.08 4.83
N PRO A 825 1.68 -18.13 6.18
CA PRO A 825 2.30 -17.06 6.94
C PRO A 825 3.76 -16.78 6.59
N ALA A 826 4.50 -17.78 6.10
CA ALA A 826 5.89 -17.63 5.72
C ALA A 826 6.09 -16.99 4.33
N THR A 827 5.14 -17.19 3.40
CA THR A 827 5.27 -16.72 2.01
C THR A 827 4.54 -15.41 1.74
N ASP A 828 3.57 -15.02 2.57
CA ASP A 828 2.81 -13.79 2.39
C ASP A 828 2.41 -13.09 3.70
N PRO A 829 3.34 -12.79 4.63
CA PRO A 829 3.02 -12.01 5.83
C PRO A 829 2.41 -10.63 5.52
N ALA A 830 2.67 -10.08 4.32
CA ALA A 830 1.99 -8.91 3.80
C ALA A 830 0.45 -9.04 3.72
N LEU A 831 -0.10 -10.27 3.60
CA LEU A 831 -1.55 -10.48 3.61
C LEU A 831 -2.13 -10.33 5.02
N ALA A 832 -1.40 -10.75 6.05
CA ALA A 832 -1.80 -10.52 7.45
C ALA A 832 -1.79 -9.02 7.78
N ALA A 833 -0.79 -8.27 7.30
CA ALA A 833 -0.75 -6.81 7.44
C ALA A 833 -1.91 -6.14 6.66
N LEU A 834 -2.18 -6.57 5.43
CA LEU A 834 -3.33 -6.11 4.64
C LEU A 834 -4.65 -6.39 5.37
N TYR A 835 -4.79 -7.55 6.00
CA TYR A 835 -5.99 -7.94 6.75
C TYR A 835 -6.26 -7.04 7.96
N VAL A 836 -5.22 -6.67 8.73
CA VAL A 836 -5.35 -5.67 9.82
C VAL A 836 -5.81 -4.34 9.26
N GLN A 837 -5.18 -3.86 8.18
CA GLN A 837 -5.54 -2.59 7.55
C GLN A 837 -6.95 -2.65 6.94
N TYR A 838 -7.39 -3.80 6.46
CA TYR A 838 -8.74 -4.02 5.97
C TYR A 838 -9.78 -3.96 7.11
N ALA A 839 -9.51 -4.57 8.27
CA ALA A 839 -10.36 -4.41 9.44
C ALA A 839 -10.46 -2.94 9.88
N ARG A 840 -9.34 -2.21 9.91
CA ARG A 840 -9.35 -0.76 10.19
C ARG A 840 -10.19 0.02 9.18
N TYR A 841 -10.03 -0.30 7.89
CA TYR A 841 -10.83 0.27 6.81
C TYR A 841 -12.33 0.00 7.01
N LEU A 842 -12.74 -1.24 7.26
CA LEU A 842 -14.14 -1.63 7.46
C LEU A 842 -14.76 -0.87 8.63
N MET A 843 -14.03 -0.70 9.73
CA MET A 843 -14.50 0.09 10.87
C MET A 843 -14.70 1.56 10.53
N ILE A 844 -13.76 2.19 9.81
CA ILE A 844 -13.92 3.58 9.35
C ILE A 844 -15.09 3.71 8.37
N ALA A 845 -15.30 2.70 7.51
CA ALA A 845 -16.36 2.68 6.52
C ALA A 845 -17.76 2.41 7.11
N ALA A 846 -17.85 1.77 8.28
CA ALA A 846 -19.12 1.32 8.86
C ALA A 846 -19.46 1.94 10.24
N SER A 847 -18.49 2.51 10.97
CA SER A 847 -18.72 3.10 12.30
C SER A 847 -18.04 4.46 12.46
N ARG A 848 -18.78 5.53 12.14
CA ARG A 848 -18.30 6.91 12.29
C ARG A 848 -19.11 7.66 13.34
N PRO A 849 -18.53 8.63 14.06
CA PRO A 849 -19.26 9.48 15.00
C PRO A 849 -20.55 10.03 14.40
N GLY A 850 -21.67 9.86 15.12
CA GLY A 850 -23.00 10.28 14.68
C GLY A 850 -23.77 9.26 13.84
N GLY A 851 -23.17 8.11 13.49
CA GLY A 851 -23.83 6.98 12.82
C GLY A 851 -24.40 5.93 13.77
N GLN A 852 -24.82 4.79 13.23
CA GLN A 852 -25.14 3.58 13.99
C GLN A 852 -23.88 2.72 14.20
N PRO A 853 -23.84 1.85 15.23
CA PRO A 853 -22.74 0.92 15.38
C PRO A 853 -22.79 -0.19 14.31
N MET A 854 -21.68 -0.93 14.17
CA MET A 854 -21.58 -2.04 13.22
C MET A 854 -22.42 -3.21 13.71
N ASN A 855 -23.33 -3.67 12.86
CA ASN A 855 -24.06 -4.91 13.10
C ASN A 855 -23.23 -6.13 12.68
N LEU A 856 -23.83 -7.31 12.69
CA LEU A 856 -23.23 -8.58 12.26
C LEU A 856 -22.57 -8.54 10.86
N GLN A 857 -22.99 -7.64 9.98
CA GLN A 857 -22.44 -7.46 8.63
C GLN A 857 -21.90 -6.04 8.40
N GLY A 858 -21.59 -5.31 9.48
CA GLY A 858 -21.16 -3.91 9.44
C GLY A 858 -22.33 -3.00 9.06
N ILE A 859 -22.43 -2.70 7.76
CA ILE A 859 -23.54 -1.96 7.13
C ILE A 859 -23.88 -2.53 5.73
N TRP A 860 -23.37 -3.72 5.36
CA TRP A 860 -23.51 -4.29 4.02
C TRP A 860 -24.39 -5.54 4.06
N ASN A 861 -25.54 -5.49 3.40
CA ASN A 861 -26.49 -6.60 3.34
C ASN A 861 -27.36 -6.50 2.08
N ASP A 862 -27.47 -7.58 1.31
CA ASP A 862 -28.31 -7.70 0.12
C ASP A 862 -29.64 -8.47 0.35
N GLN A 863 -29.90 -8.96 1.57
CA GLN A 863 -31.01 -9.87 1.86
C GLN A 863 -32.09 -9.24 2.76
N LEU A 864 -33.36 -9.41 2.39
CA LEU A 864 -34.50 -9.03 3.25
C LEU A 864 -34.64 -9.93 4.50
N THR A 865 -34.10 -11.14 4.44
CA THR A 865 -34.05 -12.10 5.56
C THR A 865 -32.60 -12.50 5.82
N PRO A 866 -31.76 -11.56 6.28
CA PRO A 866 -30.35 -11.85 6.45
C PRO A 866 -30.12 -12.86 7.59
N PRO A 867 -29.00 -13.61 7.54
CA PRO A 867 -28.60 -14.53 8.60
C PRO A 867 -28.59 -13.85 9.96
N TRP A 868 -29.29 -14.45 10.94
CA TRP A 868 -29.49 -13.91 12.29
C TRP A 868 -29.95 -12.44 12.29
N ASP A 869 -30.79 -12.07 11.32
CA ASP A 869 -31.37 -10.74 11.18
C ASP A 869 -30.34 -9.61 10.94
N SER A 870 -29.06 -9.94 10.78
CA SER A 870 -27.94 -8.99 10.73
C SER A 870 -28.04 -7.94 11.86
N LYS A 871 -28.38 -8.42 13.06
CA LYS A 871 -28.63 -7.60 14.26
C LYS A 871 -27.35 -7.37 15.08
N TYR A 872 -27.51 -6.95 16.32
CA TYR A 872 -26.41 -6.86 17.29
C TYR A 872 -26.47 -8.05 18.24
N THR A 873 -25.66 -9.07 17.99
CA THR A 873 -25.53 -10.23 18.90
C THR A 873 -24.44 -9.94 19.93
N THR A 874 -24.84 -9.81 21.20
CA THR A 874 -24.06 -9.23 22.31
C THR A 874 -23.55 -10.29 23.30
N ASN A 875 -23.35 -11.51 22.82
CA ASN A 875 -22.73 -12.59 23.58
C ASN A 875 -21.38 -13.02 22.97
N ILE A 876 -20.82 -12.22 22.05
CA ILE A 876 -19.46 -12.29 21.48
C ILE A 876 -19.31 -11.35 20.28
N ASN A 877 -20.27 -11.34 19.35
CA ASN A 877 -20.07 -10.79 18.00
C ASN A 877 -19.96 -9.26 17.99
N PHE A 878 -20.90 -8.59 18.66
CA PHE A 878 -20.93 -7.13 18.74
C PHE A 878 -19.73 -6.59 19.51
N GLU A 879 -19.29 -7.30 20.54
CA GLU A 879 -18.09 -6.98 21.29
C GLU A 879 -16.84 -7.15 20.43
N MET A 880 -16.76 -8.26 19.69
CA MET A 880 -15.66 -8.58 18.78
C MET A 880 -15.47 -7.52 17.69
N ASN A 881 -16.57 -6.95 17.19
CA ASN A 881 -16.52 -5.84 16.23
C ASN A 881 -15.66 -4.65 16.72
N TYR A 882 -15.58 -4.44 18.04
CA TYR A 882 -14.91 -3.29 18.64
C TYR A 882 -13.65 -3.62 19.45
N TRP A 883 -13.27 -4.89 19.62
CA TRP A 883 -11.97 -5.27 20.21
C TRP A 883 -10.77 -4.54 19.58
N PRO A 884 -10.64 -4.44 18.24
CA PRO A 884 -9.51 -3.76 17.64
C PRO A 884 -9.53 -2.23 17.75
N ALA A 885 -10.66 -1.61 18.12
CA ALA A 885 -10.88 -0.19 17.91
C ALA A 885 -9.86 0.69 18.66
N GLU A 886 -9.61 0.38 19.92
CA GLU A 886 -8.67 1.17 20.73
C GLU A 886 -7.23 0.90 20.33
N VAL A 887 -6.80 -0.37 20.32
CA VAL A 887 -5.41 -0.79 20.05
C VAL A 887 -4.94 -0.37 18.66
N TRP A 888 -5.81 -0.39 17.65
CA TRP A 888 -5.50 0.05 16.27
C TRP A 888 -5.80 1.53 15.98
N ASN A 889 -5.90 2.34 17.03
CA ASN A 889 -5.96 3.81 16.97
C ASN A 889 -7.20 4.35 16.24
N LEU A 890 -8.35 3.73 16.51
CA LEU A 890 -9.67 4.05 15.97
C LEU A 890 -10.69 4.36 17.08
N SER A 891 -10.25 4.86 18.24
CA SER A 891 -11.13 5.22 19.37
C SER A 891 -12.32 6.12 18.98
N ALA A 892 -12.19 6.97 17.96
CA ALA A 892 -13.32 7.79 17.50
C ALA A 892 -14.46 6.95 16.90
N CYS A 893 -14.15 5.78 16.33
CA CYS A 893 -15.12 4.88 15.71
C CYS A 893 -15.93 4.06 16.74
N THR A 894 -15.61 4.12 18.04
CA THR A 894 -16.40 3.47 19.10
C THR A 894 -17.59 4.32 19.56
N ALA A 895 -17.66 5.60 19.17
CA ALA A 895 -18.73 6.50 19.59
C ALA A 895 -20.15 5.97 19.30
N PRO A 896 -20.44 5.32 18.15
CA PRO A 896 -21.76 4.71 17.90
C PRO A 896 -22.09 3.54 18.84
N MET A 897 -21.10 2.75 19.25
CA MET A 897 -21.29 1.67 20.23
C MET A 897 -21.73 2.25 21.57
N PHE A 898 -21.06 3.30 22.05
CA PHE A 898 -21.42 3.95 23.31
C PHE A 898 -22.82 4.59 23.26
N SER A 899 -23.23 5.14 22.11
CA SER A 899 -24.60 5.64 21.93
C SER A 899 -25.64 4.52 22.02
N LEU A 900 -25.36 3.34 21.45
CA LEU A 900 -26.24 2.18 21.59
C LEU A 900 -26.29 1.72 23.05
N ILE A 901 -25.16 1.68 23.74
CA ILE A 901 -25.07 1.31 25.16
C ILE A 901 -25.93 2.25 26.02
N ASP A 902 -25.87 3.57 25.78
CA ASP A 902 -26.71 4.55 26.49
C ASP A 902 -28.20 4.24 26.34
N ASP A 903 -28.63 3.86 25.14
CA ASP A 903 -30.02 3.57 24.81
C ASP A 903 -30.48 2.24 25.42
N VAL A 904 -29.70 1.15 25.27
CA VAL A 904 -30.06 -0.15 25.86
C VAL A 904 -29.97 -0.13 27.37
N ALA A 905 -29.14 0.73 27.97
CA ALA A 905 -29.16 0.96 29.42
C ALA A 905 -30.45 1.63 29.88
N GLN A 906 -31.17 2.35 29.02
CA GLN A 906 -32.49 2.90 29.34
C GLN A 906 -33.58 1.84 29.20
N THR A 907 -33.66 1.16 28.05
CA THR A 907 -34.69 0.13 27.82
C THR A 907 -34.49 -1.08 28.73
N GLY A 908 -33.24 -1.44 29.02
CA GLY A 908 -32.87 -2.54 29.91
C GLY A 908 -33.30 -2.36 31.37
N ARG A 909 -33.62 -1.12 31.81
CA ARG A 909 -34.24 -0.88 33.13
C ARG A 909 -35.65 -1.47 33.21
N VAL A 910 -36.40 -1.40 32.11
CA VAL A 910 -37.74 -1.98 32.03
C VAL A 910 -37.64 -3.50 32.10
N THR A 911 -36.75 -4.10 31.31
CA THR A 911 -36.48 -5.55 31.36
C THR A 911 -36.01 -6.01 32.75
N ALA A 912 -35.09 -5.27 33.39
CA ALA A 912 -34.61 -5.58 34.73
C ALA A 912 -35.74 -5.60 35.77
N LYS A 913 -36.66 -4.63 35.69
CA LYS A 913 -37.82 -4.56 36.56
C LYS A 913 -38.83 -5.68 36.28
N GLU A 914 -39.28 -5.82 35.04
CA GLU A 914 -40.45 -6.63 34.68
C GLU A 914 -40.15 -8.14 34.68
N GLN A 915 -38.92 -8.54 34.39
CA GLN A 915 -38.51 -9.95 34.41
C GLN A 915 -37.78 -10.34 35.70
N TYR A 916 -37.04 -9.42 36.33
CA TYR A 916 -36.16 -9.78 37.44
C TYR A 916 -36.48 -9.08 38.77
N GLY A 917 -37.41 -8.12 38.77
CA GLY A 917 -37.72 -7.33 39.97
C GLY A 917 -36.51 -6.57 40.51
N ALA A 918 -35.54 -6.25 39.65
CA ALA A 918 -34.24 -5.74 40.04
C ALA A 918 -34.05 -4.27 39.62
N PRO A 919 -33.30 -3.47 40.40
CA PRO A 919 -32.84 -2.15 39.97
C PRO A 919 -31.76 -2.29 38.87
N GLY A 920 -31.30 -1.16 38.34
CA GLY A 920 -30.27 -1.18 37.31
C GLY A 920 -30.82 -1.55 35.93
N TRP A 921 -29.99 -2.14 35.07
CA TRP A 921 -30.38 -2.56 33.73
C TRP A 921 -29.75 -3.91 33.37
N VAL A 922 -30.43 -4.63 32.47
CA VAL A 922 -29.99 -5.91 31.94
C VAL A 922 -30.11 -5.92 30.42
N LEU A 923 -29.21 -6.65 29.76
CA LEU A 923 -29.24 -6.93 28.33
C LEU A 923 -28.89 -8.41 28.13
N HIS A 924 -29.63 -9.07 27.25
CA HIS A 924 -29.42 -10.47 26.92
C HIS A 924 -28.55 -10.64 25.68
N HIS A 925 -28.60 -11.79 24.99
CA HIS A 925 -27.66 -12.12 23.92
C HIS A 925 -27.87 -11.35 22.61
N ASN A 926 -28.94 -10.57 22.47
CA ASN A 926 -29.20 -9.79 21.25
C ASN A 926 -29.92 -8.46 21.52
N THR A 927 -29.65 -7.49 20.64
CA THR A 927 -30.43 -6.24 20.49
C THR A 927 -30.49 -5.82 19.01
N ASP A 928 -31.21 -4.74 18.72
CA ASP A 928 -31.51 -4.26 17.36
C ASP A 928 -31.60 -2.72 17.29
N LEU A 929 -32.09 -2.19 16.16
CA LEU A 929 -32.31 -0.75 15.99
C LEU A 929 -33.25 -0.16 17.07
N TRP A 930 -34.22 -0.94 17.55
CA TRP A 930 -35.24 -0.52 18.52
C TRP A 930 -34.83 -0.71 19.98
N ARG A 931 -33.58 -1.16 20.20
CA ARG A 931 -32.96 -1.28 21.53
C ARG A 931 -33.69 -2.28 22.42
N ALA A 932 -34.15 -3.36 21.81
CA ALA A 932 -34.75 -4.50 22.52
C ALA A 932 -33.73 -5.14 23.47
N THR A 933 -34.13 -5.39 24.73
CA THR A 933 -33.25 -5.94 25.77
C THR A 933 -33.75 -7.23 26.41
N ALA A 934 -34.99 -7.65 26.14
CA ALA A 934 -35.58 -8.89 26.64
C ALA A 934 -34.97 -10.14 25.95
N PRO A 935 -34.98 -11.33 26.59
CA PRO A 935 -34.45 -12.56 26.02
C PRO A 935 -35.32 -13.04 24.85
N ILE A 936 -34.68 -13.57 23.81
CA ILE A 936 -35.35 -13.95 22.54
C ILE A 936 -34.97 -15.38 22.11
N ASN A 937 -35.56 -15.84 21.00
CA ASN A 937 -35.35 -17.14 20.38
C ASN A 937 -35.89 -18.31 21.20
N ALA A 938 -35.16 -18.76 22.21
CA ALA A 938 -35.57 -19.86 23.10
C ALA A 938 -34.93 -19.71 24.49
N ALA A 939 -35.58 -20.25 25.53
CA ALA A 939 -35.15 -20.09 26.91
C ALA A 939 -33.77 -20.70 27.21
N ASN A 940 -33.40 -21.78 26.53
CA ASN A 940 -32.16 -22.52 26.79
C ASN A 940 -30.87 -21.77 26.38
N HIS A 941 -30.96 -20.69 25.58
CA HIS A 941 -29.81 -19.86 25.19
C HIS A 941 -30.11 -18.35 25.20
N GLY A 942 -31.37 -17.96 25.03
CA GLY A 942 -31.78 -16.55 25.03
C GLY A 942 -31.77 -15.89 26.40
N ILE A 943 -31.95 -16.68 27.47
CA ILE A 943 -31.80 -16.20 28.86
C ILE A 943 -30.32 -16.29 29.23
N TRP A 944 -29.56 -15.31 28.75
CA TRP A 944 -28.18 -15.04 29.14
C TRP A 944 -28.12 -13.60 29.65
N VAL A 945 -27.77 -13.36 30.91
CA VAL A 945 -28.06 -12.07 31.58
C VAL A 945 -26.88 -11.10 31.64
N THR A 946 -25.73 -11.46 31.10
CA THR A 946 -24.46 -10.73 31.31
C THR A 946 -24.02 -9.84 30.15
N GLY A 947 -24.89 -9.57 29.17
CA GLY A 947 -24.64 -8.61 28.08
C GLY A 947 -24.36 -7.20 28.58
N ALA A 948 -25.10 -6.74 29.59
CA ALA A 948 -24.87 -5.44 30.21
C ALA A 948 -23.48 -5.34 30.88
N ALA A 949 -22.99 -6.44 31.45
CA ALA A 949 -21.65 -6.50 32.06
C ALA A 949 -20.56 -6.46 30.98
N TRP A 950 -20.73 -7.19 29.87
CA TRP A 950 -19.73 -7.19 28.80
C TRP A 950 -19.68 -5.86 28.05
N LEU A 951 -20.82 -5.24 27.73
CA LEU A 951 -20.79 -3.90 27.12
C LEU A 951 -20.21 -2.84 28.07
N SER A 952 -20.39 -3.00 29.38
CA SER A 952 -19.73 -2.17 30.39
C SER A 952 -18.21 -2.32 30.40
N HIS A 953 -17.67 -3.49 30.04
CA HIS A 953 -16.24 -3.70 29.87
C HIS A 953 -15.67 -2.78 28.77
N HIS A 954 -16.37 -2.58 27.66
CA HIS A 954 -15.93 -1.67 26.60
C HIS A 954 -15.88 -0.20 27.03
N LEU A 955 -16.83 0.25 27.88
CA LEU A 955 -16.78 1.59 28.47
C LEU A 955 -15.53 1.76 29.34
N TRP A 956 -15.21 0.74 30.14
CA TRP A 956 -14.01 0.78 30.97
C TRP A 956 -12.72 0.73 30.14
N GLU A 957 -12.66 -0.12 29.12
CA GLU A 957 -11.53 -0.23 28.21
C GLU A 957 -11.24 1.11 27.51
N HIS A 958 -12.27 1.81 27.01
CA HIS A 958 -12.10 3.14 26.44
C HIS A 958 -11.42 4.11 27.41
N TYR A 959 -11.84 4.11 28.68
CA TYR A 959 -11.16 4.90 29.70
C TYR A 959 -9.72 4.43 29.93
N LEU A 960 -9.44 3.12 29.95
CA LEU A 960 -8.08 2.62 30.15
C LEU A 960 -7.13 3.05 29.03
N PHE A 961 -7.57 3.07 27.78
CA PHE A 961 -6.77 3.49 26.62
C PHE A 961 -6.65 5.01 26.49
N THR A 962 -7.70 5.78 26.78
CA THR A 962 -7.70 7.25 26.60
C THR A 962 -7.28 8.02 27.85
N LYS A 963 -7.52 7.44 29.02
CA LYS A 963 -7.45 8.09 30.35
C LYS A 963 -8.29 9.37 30.43
N ASP A 964 -9.41 9.43 29.71
CA ASP A 964 -10.32 10.58 29.75
C ASP A 964 -11.21 10.55 31.02
N PRO A 965 -10.96 11.43 32.02
CA PRO A 965 -11.75 11.45 33.24
C PRO A 965 -13.18 11.97 33.01
N VAL A 966 -13.39 12.79 31.99
CA VAL A 966 -14.72 13.34 31.66
C VAL A 966 -15.60 12.23 31.11
N PHE A 967 -15.08 11.43 30.17
CA PHE A 967 -15.77 10.24 29.69
C PHE A 967 -16.09 9.27 30.83
N LEU A 968 -15.13 9.00 31.72
CA LEU A 968 -15.35 8.11 32.86
C LEU A 968 -16.49 8.61 33.75
N GLN A 969 -16.45 9.90 34.13
CA GLN A 969 -17.40 10.49 35.05
C GLN A 969 -18.81 10.63 34.46
N GLN A 970 -18.90 11.15 33.24
CA GLN A 970 -20.19 11.55 32.65
C GLN A 970 -20.89 10.41 31.91
N LYS A 971 -20.12 9.43 31.42
CA LYS A 971 -20.65 8.39 30.54
C LYS A 971 -20.45 6.99 31.08
N ALA A 972 -19.19 6.56 31.26
CA ALA A 972 -18.90 5.17 31.58
C ALA A 972 -19.43 4.76 32.97
N TYR A 973 -19.00 5.47 34.02
CA TYR A 973 -19.26 5.06 35.40
C TYR A 973 -20.76 5.01 35.76
N PRO A 974 -21.62 5.99 35.41
CA PRO A 974 -23.05 5.90 35.69
C PRO A 974 -23.72 4.66 35.09
N ILE A 975 -23.33 4.25 33.88
CA ILE A 975 -23.89 3.08 33.18
C ILE A 975 -23.37 1.79 33.80
N MET A 976 -22.06 1.71 34.07
CA MET A 976 -21.43 0.57 34.73
C MET A 976 -22.03 0.36 36.13
N LYS A 977 -22.19 1.43 36.91
CA LYS A 977 -22.82 1.39 38.24
C LYS A 977 -24.24 0.84 38.15
N ALA A 978 -25.03 1.28 37.16
CA ALA A 978 -26.38 0.79 36.96
C ALA A 978 -26.41 -0.70 36.59
N ALA A 979 -25.49 -1.19 35.76
CA ALA A 979 -25.35 -2.63 35.48
C ALA A 979 -24.96 -3.40 36.76
N ALA A 980 -24.01 -2.88 37.55
CA ALA A 980 -23.57 -3.50 38.79
C ALA A 980 -24.72 -3.59 39.81
N SER A 981 -25.61 -2.60 39.82
CA SER A 981 -26.76 -2.54 40.72
C SER A 981 -27.77 -3.67 40.42
N PHE A 982 -27.93 -4.03 39.14
CA PHE A 982 -28.69 -5.22 38.75
C PHE A 982 -28.10 -6.49 39.38
N PHE A 983 -26.79 -6.73 39.23
CA PHE A 983 -26.16 -7.94 39.76
C PHE A 983 -26.07 -7.98 41.29
N VAL A 984 -25.94 -6.83 41.97
CA VAL A 984 -26.05 -6.77 43.43
C VAL A 984 -27.38 -7.36 43.92
N SER A 985 -28.46 -7.11 43.17
CA SER A 985 -29.81 -7.61 43.46
C SER A 985 -30.09 -9.01 42.88
N PHE A 986 -29.51 -9.34 41.73
CA PHE A 986 -29.82 -10.56 40.99
C PHE A 986 -29.09 -11.79 41.53
N LEU A 987 -27.85 -11.62 42.01
CA LEU A 987 -27.05 -12.70 42.59
C LEU A 987 -27.71 -13.28 43.84
N VAL A 988 -27.86 -14.60 43.86
CA VAL A 988 -28.44 -15.35 44.99
C VAL A 988 -27.41 -16.30 45.58
N LYS A 989 -27.54 -16.61 46.87
CA LYS A 989 -26.67 -17.58 47.54
C LYS A 989 -27.07 -19.00 47.11
N ASP A 990 -26.12 -19.73 46.56
CA ASP A 990 -26.26 -21.15 46.29
C ASP A 990 -26.30 -21.95 47.61
N SER A 991 -27.29 -22.83 47.74
CA SER A 991 -27.49 -23.60 48.98
C SER A 991 -26.43 -24.69 49.19
N THR A 992 -25.77 -25.14 48.12
CA THR A 992 -24.78 -26.23 48.17
C THR A 992 -23.39 -25.69 48.51
N THR A 993 -22.94 -24.67 47.80
CA THR A 993 -21.58 -24.10 47.89
C THR A 993 -21.49 -22.90 48.83
N GLY A 994 -22.61 -22.22 49.08
CA GLY A 994 -22.66 -20.97 49.82
C GLY A 994 -22.17 -19.73 49.05
N TRP A 995 -21.75 -19.89 47.79
CA TRP A 995 -21.32 -18.78 46.93
C TRP A 995 -22.52 -18.00 46.37
N LEU A 996 -22.27 -16.76 45.95
CA LEU A 996 -23.20 -15.99 45.15
C LEU A 996 -23.12 -16.43 43.68
N ILE A 997 -24.25 -16.85 43.12
CA ILE A 997 -24.38 -17.31 41.73
C ILE A 997 -25.42 -16.50 40.95
N SER A 998 -25.24 -16.39 39.63
CA SER A 998 -26.26 -15.89 38.70
C SER A 998 -27.20 -17.04 38.31
N THR A 999 -28.51 -16.84 38.43
CA THR A 999 -29.50 -17.83 37.96
C THR A 999 -30.88 -17.19 37.77
N PRO A 1000 -31.63 -17.54 36.71
CA PRO A 1000 -31.23 -18.42 35.60
C PRO A 1000 -30.30 -17.72 34.59
N SER A 1001 -29.45 -18.49 33.90
CA SER A 1001 -28.59 -18.00 32.80
C SER A 1001 -28.16 -19.18 31.90
N ASN A 1002 -27.19 -19.00 31.02
CA ASN A 1002 -26.54 -20.09 30.26
C ASN A 1002 -25.05 -19.80 30.01
N SER A 1003 -24.29 -20.81 29.59
CA SER A 1003 -22.99 -20.59 28.93
C SER A 1003 -23.26 -20.51 27.43
N PRO A 1004 -23.16 -19.33 26.76
CA PRO A 1004 -23.51 -19.22 25.35
C PRO A 1004 -22.70 -20.20 24.49
N GLU A 1005 -23.27 -21.04 23.64
CA GLU A 1005 -24.68 -21.48 23.57
C GLU A 1005 -24.75 -23.00 23.83
N ASN A 1006 -24.21 -23.42 24.97
CA ASN A 1006 -23.95 -24.80 25.35
C ASN A 1006 -24.59 -25.14 26.71
N GLY A 1007 -25.12 -26.37 26.84
CA GLY A 1007 -25.60 -26.91 28.11
C GLY A 1007 -26.98 -26.44 28.62
N GLY A 1008 -27.65 -25.52 27.92
CA GLY A 1008 -29.03 -25.12 28.22
C GLY A 1008 -29.17 -24.08 29.33
N LEU A 1009 -30.36 -23.98 29.93
CA LEU A 1009 -30.64 -23.05 31.04
C LEU A 1009 -30.02 -23.58 32.34
N VAL A 1010 -29.08 -22.88 32.93
CA VAL A 1010 -28.29 -23.35 34.09
C VAL A 1010 -28.24 -22.31 35.21
N ALA A 1011 -27.73 -22.76 36.36
CA ALA A 1011 -27.40 -21.92 37.49
C ALA A 1011 -25.88 -21.77 37.61
N GLY A 1012 -25.40 -20.52 37.65
CA GLY A 1012 -24.00 -20.17 37.85
C GLY A 1012 -23.02 -20.65 36.77
N PRO A 1013 -23.21 -20.31 35.48
CA PRO A 1013 -22.19 -20.57 34.46
C PRO A 1013 -20.94 -19.72 34.71
N THR A 1014 -19.75 -20.26 34.46
CA THR A 1014 -18.47 -19.61 34.79
C THR A 1014 -18.30 -18.23 34.12
N MET A 1015 -18.75 -18.09 32.86
CA MET A 1015 -18.67 -16.83 32.12
C MET A 1015 -19.37 -15.68 32.85
N ASP A 1016 -20.55 -15.93 33.43
CA ASP A 1016 -21.30 -14.88 34.13
C ASP A 1016 -20.51 -14.36 35.32
N HIS A 1017 -19.91 -15.26 36.10
CA HIS A 1017 -19.17 -14.87 37.28
C HIS A 1017 -17.92 -14.08 36.94
N GLN A 1018 -17.23 -14.44 35.85
CA GLN A 1018 -16.07 -13.68 35.34
C GLN A 1018 -16.49 -12.26 34.94
N LEU A 1019 -17.57 -12.10 34.18
CA LEU A 1019 -18.11 -10.81 33.75
C LEU A 1019 -18.57 -9.94 34.92
N ILE A 1020 -19.28 -10.53 35.89
CA ILE A 1020 -19.77 -9.80 37.07
C ILE A 1020 -18.62 -9.37 37.98
N ARG A 1021 -17.59 -10.22 38.16
CA ARG A 1021 -16.37 -9.86 38.89
C ARG A 1021 -15.65 -8.69 38.22
N ASP A 1022 -15.47 -8.73 36.90
CA ASP A 1022 -14.85 -7.64 36.15
C ASP A 1022 -15.65 -6.33 36.30
N LEU A 1023 -16.96 -6.37 36.10
CA LEU A 1023 -17.84 -5.22 36.29
C LEU A 1023 -17.73 -4.63 37.70
N PHE A 1024 -17.78 -5.46 38.74
CA PHE A 1024 -17.68 -5.00 40.13
C PHE A 1024 -16.32 -4.36 40.39
N LYS A 1025 -15.24 -4.99 39.93
CA LYS A 1025 -13.88 -4.45 40.05
C LYS A 1025 -13.73 -3.12 39.33
N ASN A 1026 -14.22 -3.02 38.10
CA ASN A 1026 -14.13 -1.78 37.31
C ASN A 1026 -14.95 -0.65 37.94
N CYS A 1027 -16.13 -0.95 38.52
CA CYS A 1027 -16.91 0.02 39.30
C CYS A 1027 -16.18 0.48 40.57
N ILE A 1028 -15.51 -0.44 41.28
CA ILE A 1028 -14.70 -0.12 42.47
C ILE A 1028 -13.54 0.81 42.08
N ASP A 1029 -12.82 0.48 41.02
CA ASP A 1029 -11.68 1.25 40.53
C ASP A 1029 -12.14 2.64 40.02
N ALA A 1030 -13.24 2.70 39.26
CA ALA A 1030 -13.81 3.96 38.79
C ALA A 1030 -14.29 4.85 39.95
N ALA A 1031 -14.97 4.28 40.96
CA ALA A 1031 -15.40 5.00 42.15
C ALA A 1031 -14.19 5.59 42.93
N ALA A 1032 -13.10 4.83 43.01
CA ALA A 1032 -11.85 5.29 43.63
C ALA A 1032 -11.20 6.45 42.85
N ILE A 1033 -11.13 6.33 41.51
CA ILE A 1033 -10.59 7.37 40.62
C ILE A 1033 -11.41 8.66 40.66
N LEU A 1034 -12.74 8.53 40.71
CA LEU A 1034 -13.68 9.65 40.75
C LEU A 1034 -13.94 10.18 42.17
N HIS A 1035 -13.39 9.52 43.20
CA HIS A 1035 -13.62 9.82 44.61
C HIS A 1035 -15.12 9.90 44.98
N THR A 1036 -15.91 8.92 44.55
CA THR A 1036 -17.38 8.89 44.76
C THR A 1036 -17.88 7.52 45.23
N ASP A 1037 -19.14 7.45 45.67
CA ASP A 1037 -19.88 6.19 45.93
C ASP A 1037 -19.21 5.17 46.87
N ALA A 1038 -18.50 5.62 47.90
CA ALA A 1038 -17.77 4.76 48.84
C ALA A 1038 -18.63 3.60 49.43
N ALA A 1039 -19.89 3.86 49.81
CA ALA A 1039 -20.78 2.84 50.36
C ALA A 1039 -21.18 1.76 49.33
N PHE A 1040 -21.41 2.16 48.08
CA PHE A 1040 -21.70 1.21 47.00
C PHE A 1040 -20.45 0.42 46.66
N SER A 1041 -19.29 1.07 46.55
CA SER A 1041 -17.99 0.40 46.37
C SER A 1041 -17.73 -0.65 47.45
N GLN A 1042 -18.00 -0.34 48.73
CA GLN A 1042 -17.88 -1.32 49.83
C GLN A 1042 -18.82 -2.52 49.67
N THR A 1043 -20.05 -2.29 49.20
CA THR A 1043 -21.01 -3.36 48.89
C THR A 1043 -20.47 -4.27 47.79
N LEU A 1044 -19.93 -3.68 46.71
CA LEU A 1044 -19.32 -4.42 45.61
C LEU A 1044 -18.11 -5.22 46.07
N GLN A 1045 -17.20 -4.64 46.87
CA GLN A 1045 -16.03 -5.33 47.40
C GLN A 1045 -16.41 -6.55 48.26
N THR A 1046 -17.49 -6.43 49.05
CA THR A 1046 -17.98 -7.52 49.89
C THR A 1046 -18.56 -8.64 49.04
N LYS A 1047 -19.45 -8.32 48.10
CA LYS A 1047 -20.07 -9.31 47.22
C LYS A 1047 -19.09 -9.95 46.24
N TYR A 1048 -18.11 -9.18 45.75
CA TYR A 1048 -17.06 -9.67 44.84
C TYR A 1048 -16.37 -10.93 45.40
N LYS A 1049 -16.03 -10.92 46.69
CA LYS A 1049 -15.38 -12.06 47.38
C LYS A 1049 -16.29 -13.27 47.59
N GLN A 1050 -17.61 -13.09 47.45
CA GLN A 1050 -18.61 -14.13 47.65
C GLN A 1050 -19.07 -14.77 46.33
N ILE A 1051 -18.80 -14.14 45.17
CA ILE A 1051 -19.13 -14.70 43.86
C ILE A 1051 -18.38 -16.02 43.67
N ALA A 1052 -19.04 -17.03 43.10
CA ALA A 1052 -18.43 -18.33 42.83
C ALA A 1052 -17.10 -18.18 42.04
N PRO A 1053 -15.99 -18.76 42.52
CA PRO A 1053 -14.68 -18.60 41.89
C PRO A 1053 -14.57 -19.42 40.60
N ASN A 1054 -13.53 -19.15 39.82
CA ASN A 1054 -13.10 -20.08 38.77
C ASN A 1054 -12.69 -21.42 39.40
N GLN A 1055 -12.94 -22.54 38.73
CA GLN A 1055 -12.65 -23.89 39.23
C GLN A 1055 -11.87 -24.70 38.20
N ILE A 1056 -10.96 -25.55 38.68
CA ILE A 1056 -10.24 -26.53 37.86
C ILE A 1056 -10.93 -27.88 38.02
N GLY A 1057 -11.37 -28.47 36.92
CA GLY A 1057 -12.07 -29.74 36.93
C GLY A 1057 -11.15 -30.97 36.91
N LYS A 1058 -11.77 -32.15 36.96
CA LYS A 1058 -11.09 -33.46 37.04
C LYS A 1058 -10.16 -33.78 35.86
N PHE A 1059 -10.32 -33.09 34.73
CA PHE A 1059 -9.44 -33.25 33.57
C PHE A 1059 -8.39 -32.14 33.46
N GLY A 1060 -8.22 -31.33 34.51
CA GLY A 1060 -7.30 -30.18 34.52
C GLY A 1060 -7.78 -29.00 33.68
N GLN A 1061 -9.04 -29.00 33.24
CA GLN A 1061 -9.68 -27.93 32.47
C GLN A 1061 -10.25 -26.84 33.37
N LEU A 1062 -10.36 -25.61 32.87
CA LEU A 1062 -11.20 -24.59 33.49
C LEU A 1062 -12.66 -24.98 33.27
N GLN A 1063 -13.42 -25.15 34.35
CA GLN A 1063 -14.81 -25.61 34.27
C GLN A 1063 -15.71 -24.57 33.60
N GLU A 1064 -16.56 -25.02 32.68
CA GLU A 1064 -17.57 -24.17 32.03
C GLU A 1064 -18.80 -23.92 32.90
N TRP A 1065 -19.13 -24.87 33.77
CA TRP A 1065 -20.24 -24.81 34.72
C TRP A 1065 -19.76 -24.96 36.16
N LEU A 1066 -20.62 -24.65 37.13
CA LEU A 1066 -20.30 -24.79 38.55
C LEU A 1066 -20.02 -26.25 38.94
N GLN A 1067 -20.70 -27.20 38.29
CA GLN A 1067 -20.45 -28.63 38.43
C GLN A 1067 -19.39 -29.10 37.44
N ASP A 1068 -18.59 -30.11 37.84
CA ASP A 1068 -17.52 -30.69 37.03
C ASP A 1068 -18.03 -31.65 35.94
N VAL A 1069 -18.78 -31.10 34.99
CA VAL A 1069 -19.52 -31.82 33.94
C VAL A 1069 -19.03 -31.54 32.52
N ASP A 1070 -17.85 -30.90 32.37
CA ASP A 1070 -17.25 -30.64 31.07
C ASP A 1070 -17.01 -31.91 30.25
N ASP A 1071 -17.40 -31.85 28.97
CA ASP A 1071 -17.13 -32.88 27.96
C ASP A 1071 -15.84 -32.56 27.19
N THR A 1072 -14.81 -33.37 27.40
CA THR A 1072 -13.48 -33.25 26.75
C THR A 1072 -13.51 -33.51 25.24
N THR A 1073 -14.59 -34.13 24.74
CA THR A 1073 -14.80 -34.39 23.30
C THR A 1073 -15.55 -33.26 22.61
N SER A 1074 -16.13 -32.33 23.36
CA SER A 1074 -16.88 -31.20 22.82
C SER A 1074 -15.98 -30.25 22.03
N ARG A 1075 -16.33 -30.06 20.75
CA ARG A 1075 -15.73 -29.08 19.82
C ARG A 1075 -16.64 -27.87 19.61
N HIS A 1076 -17.42 -27.51 20.63
CA HIS A 1076 -18.35 -26.38 20.54
C HIS A 1076 -17.64 -25.09 20.13
N ARG A 1077 -18.28 -24.28 19.27
CA ARG A 1077 -17.68 -23.07 18.69
C ARG A 1077 -17.43 -21.96 19.72
N HIS A 1078 -18.26 -21.87 20.77
CA HIS A 1078 -18.03 -20.94 21.87
C HIS A 1078 -17.03 -21.50 22.90
N VAL A 1079 -16.28 -20.56 23.47
CA VAL A 1079 -15.33 -20.77 24.57
C VAL A 1079 -15.62 -19.77 25.69
N SER A 1080 -16.91 -19.59 25.98
CA SER A 1080 -17.46 -18.55 26.87
C SER A 1080 -16.83 -18.50 28.25
N HIS A 1081 -16.52 -19.65 28.85
CA HIS A 1081 -15.84 -19.75 30.15
C HIS A 1081 -14.36 -19.31 30.10
N LEU A 1082 -13.80 -19.05 28.92
CA LEU A 1082 -12.46 -18.49 28.72
C LEU A 1082 -12.48 -16.96 28.59
N TRP A 1083 -13.64 -16.30 28.74
CA TRP A 1083 -13.75 -14.83 28.69
C TRP A 1083 -12.79 -14.15 29.67
N GLY A 1084 -12.58 -14.74 30.85
CA GLY A 1084 -11.65 -14.25 31.86
C GLY A 1084 -10.19 -14.18 31.41
N VAL A 1085 -9.80 -14.93 30.37
CA VAL A 1085 -8.48 -14.84 29.71
C VAL A 1085 -8.49 -13.77 28.61
N PHE A 1086 -9.52 -13.77 27.77
CA PHE A 1086 -9.73 -12.76 26.73
C PHE A 1086 -11.22 -12.65 26.37
N PRO A 1087 -11.78 -11.43 26.23
CA PRO A 1087 -11.11 -10.12 26.34
C PRO A 1087 -10.81 -9.67 27.78
N GLY A 1088 -11.33 -10.38 28.78
CA GLY A 1088 -11.16 -10.06 30.19
C GLY A 1088 -9.73 -10.22 30.71
N LYS A 1089 -9.59 -10.07 32.02
CA LYS A 1089 -8.32 -10.19 32.78
C LYS A 1089 -8.51 -10.80 34.18
N ASP A 1090 -9.57 -11.59 34.34
CA ASP A 1090 -9.85 -12.33 35.59
C ASP A 1090 -8.88 -13.51 35.77
N ILE A 1091 -8.30 -14.00 34.66
CA ILE A 1091 -7.31 -15.07 34.62
C ILE A 1091 -6.07 -14.55 33.89
N THR A 1092 -4.93 -14.47 34.57
CA THR A 1092 -3.68 -13.93 34.00
C THR A 1092 -2.46 -14.71 34.50
N TRP A 1093 -1.33 -14.62 33.77
CA TRP A 1093 -0.10 -15.28 34.17
C TRP A 1093 0.47 -14.78 35.51
N ASP A 1094 0.32 -13.48 35.79
CA ASP A 1094 0.91 -12.89 37.00
C ASP A 1094 0.09 -13.15 38.27
N GLN A 1095 -1.23 -13.33 38.14
CA GLN A 1095 -2.13 -13.48 39.29
C GLN A 1095 -2.66 -14.90 39.49
N SER A 1096 -2.80 -15.68 38.41
CA SER A 1096 -3.49 -16.99 38.43
C SER A 1096 -2.95 -17.95 37.35
N PRO A 1097 -1.64 -18.28 37.38
CA PRO A 1097 -0.99 -19.12 36.36
C PRO A 1097 -1.57 -20.54 36.26
N GLU A 1098 -2.09 -21.10 37.35
CA GLU A 1098 -2.79 -22.40 37.37
C GLU A 1098 -4.09 -22.35 36.56
N PHE A 1099 -4.84 -21.27 36.64
CA PHE A 1099 -6.05 -21.08 35.84
C PHE A 1099 -5.73 -20.75 34.38
N MET A 1100 -4.60 -20.09 34.09
CA MET A 1100 -4.12 -19.94 32.70
C MET A 1100 -3.82 -21.31 32.06
N LYS A 1101 -3.18 -22.21 32.80
CA LYS A 1101 -2.93 -23.59 32.35
C LYS A 1101 -4.23 -24.35 32.15
N ALA A 1102 -5.19 -24.22 33.07
CA ALA A 1102 -6.50 -24.86 32.97
C ALA A 1102 -7.32 -24.34 31.79
N ALA A 1103 -7.31 -23.02 31.54
CA ALA A 1103 -7.95 -22.39 30.39
C ALA A 1103 -7.32 -22.86 29.06
N ARG A 1104 -5.99 -22.98 29.01
CA ARG A 1104 -5.28 -23.55 27.85
C ARG A 1104 -5.70 -24.99 27.63
N GLN A 1105 -5.85 -25.78 28.69
CA GLN A 1105 -6.34 -27.16 28.59
C GLN A 1105 -7.77 -27.24 28.05
N SER A 1106 -8.68 -26.37 28.51
CA SER A 1106 -10.03 -26.27 27.94
C SER A 1106 -9.99 -25.93 26.44
N LEU A 1107 -9.11 -25.02 26.02
CA LEU A 1107 -8.98 -24.66 24.61
C LEU A 1107 -8.42 -25.80 23.75
N LEU A 1108 -7.47 -26.58 24.27
CA LEU A 1108 -6.99 -27.80 23.62
C LEU A 1108 -8.12 -28.81 23.40
N PHE A 1109 -9.02 -28.98 24.38
CA PHE A 1109 -10.22 -29.81 24.19
C PHE A 1109 -11.18 -29.23 23.15
N ARG A 1110 -11.31 -27.92 23.03
CA ARG A 1110 -12.16 -27.29 22.01
C ARG A 1110 -11.57 -27.40 20.59
N GLY A 1111 -10.26 -27.44 20.47
CA GLY A 1111 -9.52 -27.60 19.22
C GLY A 1111 -9.51 -26.35 18.32
N ASP A 1112 -8.89 -26.49 17.15
CA ASP A 1112 -8.49 -25.37 16.28
C ASP A 1112 -9.42 -25.12 15.07
N GLY A 1113 -10.56 -25.81 15.03
CA GLY A 1113 -11.64 -25.56 14.07
C GLY A 1113 -12.66 -24.56 14.60
N GLY A 1114 -13.64 -24.21 13.78
CA GLY A 1114 -14.74 -23.32 14.17
C GLY A 1114 -15.23 -22.46 13.03
N THR A 1115 -16.17 -21.58 13.36
CA THR A 1115 -16.62 -20.48 12.49
C THR A 1115 -15.54 -19.38 12.45
N GLY A 1116 -15.65 -18.43 11.52
CA GLY A 1116 -14.72 -17.29 11.43
C GLY A 1116 -14.47 -16.56 12.77
N TRP A 1117 -15.53 -16.07 13.43
CA TRP A 1117 -15.41 -15.48 14.76
C TRP A 1117 -14.83 -16.42 15.83
N SER A 1118 -15.07 -17.73 15.75
CA SER A 1118 -14.55 -18.69 16.73
C SER A 1118 -13.04 -18.85 16.56
N LEU A 1119 -12.57 -19.00 15.32
CA LEU A 1119 -11.14 -18.99 15.00
C LEU A 1119 -10.51 -17.68 15.48
N ALA A 1120 -11.13 -16.54 15.18
CA ALA A 1120 -10.66 -15.22 15.57
C ALA A 1120 -10.55 -15.03 17.10
N TRP A 1121 -11.53 -15.46 17.89
CA TRP A 1121 -11.43 -15.43 19.36
C TRP A 1121 -10.26 -16.29 19.86
N LYS A 1122 -10.10 -17.47 19.28
CA LYS A 1122 -9.02 -18.39 19.64
C LYS A 1122 -7.63 -17.83 19.29
N VAL A 1123 -7.48 -17.05 18.21
CA VAL A 1123 -6.22 -16.31 17.93
C VAL A 1123 -5.84 -15.44 19.13
N ASN A 1124 -6.79 -14.68 19.68
CA ASN A 1124 -6.55 -13.80 20.83
C ASN A 1124 -6.22 -14.59 22.11
N LEU A 1125 -6.91 -15.72 22.34
CA LEU A 1125 -6.62 -16.60 23.49
C LEU A 1125 -5.21 -17.21 23.42
N TRP A 1126 -4.81 -17.73 22.26
CA TRP A 1126 -3.45 -18.25 22.08
C TRP A 1126 -2.37 -17.18 22.20
N ALA A 1127 -2.64 -15.96 21.74
CA ALA A 1127 -1.78 -14.81 22.00
C ALA A 1127 -1.65 -14.51 23.51
N ARG A 1128 -2.75 -14.56 24.28
CA ARG A 1128 -2.72 -14.43 25.76
C ARG A 1128 -2.00 -15.58 26.46
N PHE A 1129 -2.02 -16.79 25.88
CA PHE A 1129 -1.20 -17.92 26.33
C PHE A 1129 0.30 -17.79 25.97
N LYS A 1130 0.70 -16.70 25.30
CA LYS A 1130 2.08 -16.43 24.85
C LYS A 1130 2.59 -17.43 23.80
N ASP A 1131 1.68 -18.00 23.02
CA ASP A 1131 1.99 -18.97 21.96
C ASP A 1131 1.72 -18.35 20.57
N GLY A 1132 2.70 -17.58 20.09
CA GLY A 1132 2.59 -16.85 18.83
C GLY A 1132 2.43 -17.76 17.61
N ASN A 1133 3.08 -18.90 17.61
CA ASN A 1133 3.03 -19.86 16.52
C ASN A 1133 1.64 -20.52 16.42
N HIS A 1134 1.04 -20.91 17.55
CA HIS A 1134 -0.33 -21.46 17.55
C HIS A 1134 -1.37 -20.39 17.19
N ALA A 1135 -1.19 -19.16 17.67
CA ALA A 1135 -2.05 -18.05 17.28
C ALA A 1135 -1.97 -17.78 15.76
N LEU A 1136 -0.78 -17.87 15.17
CA LEU A 1136 -0.56 -17.73 13.72
C LEU A 1136 -1.15 -18.89 12.91
N LEU A 1137 -1.14 -20.12 13.44
CA LEU A 1137 -1.81 -21.27 12.84
C LEU A 1137 -3.32 -21.01 12.69
N LEU A 1138 -3.96 -20.46 13.72
CA LEU A 1138 -5.38 -20.11 13.64
C LEU A 1138 -5.67 -18.94 12.70
N LEU A 1139 -4.78 -17.95 12.67
CA LEU A 1139 -4.87 -16.86 11.69
C LEU A 1139 -4.76 -17.40 10.26
N LYS A 1140 -3.92 -18.40 10.01
CA LYS A 1140 -3.87 -19.12 8.73
C LYS A 1140 -5.19 -19.77 8.38
N ASN A 1141 -5.83 -20.46 9.33
CA ASN A 1141 -7.14 -21.07 9.11
C ASN A 1141 -8.21 -20.01 8.79
N LEU A 1142 -8.17 -18.86 9.47
CA LEU A 1142 -9.06 -17.72 9.23
C LEU A 1142 -8.87 -17.08 7.85
N LEU A 1143 -7.64 -17.05 7.33
CA LEU A 1143 -7.28 -16.49 6.02
C LEU A 1143 -7.27 -17.52 4.88
N THR A 1144 -7.84 -18.70 5.10
CA THR A 1144 -8.03 -19.73 4.06
C THR A 1144 -9.35 -19.49 3.33
N PRO A 1145 -9.49 -19.82 2.03
CA PRO A 1145 -10.76 -19.66 1.31
C PRO A 1145 -11.92 -20.35 2.01
N ALA A 1146 -13.03 -19.63 2.22
CA ALA A 1146 -14.23 -20.17 2.83
C ALA A 1146 -15.02 -21.13 1.91
N GLU A 1147 -14.76 -21.09 0.61
CA GLU A 1147 -15.47 -21.86 -0.41
C GLU A 1147 -14.47 -22.62 -1.29
N ASP A 1148 -14.74 -23.90 -1.52
CA ASP A 1148 -13.96 -24.73 -2.44
C ASP A 1148 -14.33 -24.42 -3.90
N LEU A 1149 -13.33 -24.35 -4.77
CA LEU A 1149 -13.49 -24.14 -6.21
C LEU A 1149 -14.30 -25.27 -6.88
N ASN A 1150 -14.31 -26.46 -6.29
CA ASN A 1150 -15.02 -27.62 -6.83
C ASN A 1150 -16.45 -27.80 -6.29
N GLY A 1151 -17.00 -26.81 -5.58
CA GLY A 1151 -18.40 -26.85 -5.11
C GLY A 1151 -18.62 -27.57 -3.77
N GLY A 1152 -17.63 -27.54 -2.88
CA GLY A 1152 -17.74 -28.05 -1.51
C GLY A 1152 -18.59 -27.17 -0.57
N LYS A 1153 -18.96 -27.71 0.59
CA LYS A 1153 -19.68 -26.95 1.63
C LYS A 1153 -18.75 -25.88 2.21
N ALA A 1154 -19.23 -24.64 2.26
CA ALA A 1154 -18.48 -23.54 2.84
C ALA A 1154 -18.16 -23.79 4.33
N HIS A 1155 -17.01 -23.30 4.79
CA HIS A 1155 -16.54 -23.40 6.17
C HIS A 1155 -15.96 -22.07 6.68
N GLY A 1156 -15.57 -22.02 7.96
CA GLY A 1156 -14.94 -20.84 8.53
C GLY A 1156 -13.66 -20.47 7.76
N GLY A 1157 -13.43 -19.18 7.52
CA GLY A 1157 -12.34 -18.71 6.67
C GLY A 1157 -12.62 -17.32 6.11
N SER A 1158 -12.05 -17.01 4.95
CA SER A 1158 -12.22 -15.74 4.24
C SER A 1158 -12.82 -15.93 2.85
N PHE A 1159 -13.78 -15.09 2.48
CA PHE A 1159 -14.23 -14.95 1.10
C PHE A 1159 -13.17 -14.26 0.24
N THR A 1160 -13.34 -14.27 -1.09
CA THR A 1160 -12.36 -13.71 -2.02
C THR A 1160 -12.15 -12.20 -1.84
N ASN A 1161 -13.13 -11.48 -1.30
CA ASN A 1161 -13.02 -10.07 -0.95
C ASN A 1161 -12.43 -9.80 0.45
N LEU A 1162 -11.87 -10.83 1.12
CA LEU A 1162 -11.39 -10.83 2.52
C LEU A 1162 -12.47 -10.66 3.60
N PHE A 1163 -13.77 -10.71 3.26
CA PHE A 1163 -14.80 -10.83 4.29
C PHE A 1163 -14.67 -12.16 5.04
N ASP A 1164 -14.82 -12.10 6.36
CA ASP A 1164 -14.85 -13.28 7.21
C ASP A 1164 -16.11 -14.13 6.94
N ALA A 1165 -15.92 -15.44 7.03
CA ALA A 1165 -16.97 -16.41 6.85
C ALA A 1165 -17.27 -17.12 8.16
N HIS A 1166 -18.50 -17.01 8.63
CA HIS A 1166 -19.02 -17.93 9.63
C HIS A 1166 -19.02 -19.38 9.13
N PRO A 1167 -19.49 -19.74 7.90
CA PRO A 1167 -20.28 -18.99 6.91
C PRO A 1167 -21.77 -18.92 7.27
N PRO A 1168 -22.55 -17.98 6.68
CA PRO A 1168 -22.19 -17.00 5.63
C PRO A 1168 -21.36 -15.81 6.15
N PHE A 1169 -21.25 -14.71 5.38
CA PHE A 1169 -20.52 -13.50 5.79
C PHE A 1169 -20.97 -13.01 7.18
N GLN A 1170 -20.00 -12.90 8.08
CA GLN A 1170 -20.09 -12.19 9.35
C GLN A 1170 -18.82 -11.35 9.51
N ILE A 1171 -18.95 -10.10 9.95
CA ILE A 1171 -17.82 -9.16 10.00
C ILE A 1171 -16.96 -9.32 11.24
N ASP A 1172 -17.51 -9.96 12.28
CA ASP A 1172 -16.87 -10.16 13.58
C ASP A 1172 -15.48 -10.80 13.47
N GLY A 1173 -15.32 -11.87 12.67
CA GLY A 1173 -14.04 -12.52 12.48
C GLY A 1173 -12.97 -11.61 11.87
N ASN A 1174 -13.33 -10.67 10.98
CA ASN A 1174 -12.40 -9.65 10.47
C ASN A 1174 -11.78 -8.82 11.61
N PHE A 1175 -12.61 -8.41 12.55
CA PHE A 1175 -12.18 -7.59 13.69
C PHE A 1175 -11.46 -8.41 14.75
N GLY A 1176 -11.96 -9.61 15.05
CA GLY A 1176 -11.35 -10.51 16.02
C GLY A 1176 -9.96 -10.97 15.59
N GLY A 1177 -9.77 -11.32 14.31
CA GLY A 1177 -8.46 -11.70 13.77
C GLY A 1177 -7.46 -10.54 13.82
N ALA A 1178 -7.91 -9.33 13.47
CA ALA A 1178 -7.08 -8.12 13.60
C ALA A 1178 -6.71 -7.81 15.05
N SER A 1179 -7.64 -7.99 16.01
CA SER A 1179 -7.34 -7.91 17.45
C SER A 1179 -6.30 -8.94 17.87
N GLY A 1180 -6.39 -10.17 17.36
CA GLY A 1180 -5.46 -11.24 17.68
C GLY A 1180 -4.02 -10.93 17.26
N ILE A 1181 -3.84 -10.31 16.09
CA ILE A 1181 -2.52 -9.82 15.64
C ILE A 1181 -2.00 -8.72 16.58
N ALA A 1182 -2.88 -7.83 17.05
CA ALA A 1182 -2.50 -6.82 18.04
C ALA A 1182 -2.00 -7.48 19.35
N GLU A 1183 -2.72 -8.47 19.87
CA GLU A 1183 -2.37 -9.21 21.09
C GLU A 1183 -1.09 -10.06 20.94
N MET A 1184 -0.69 -10.44 19.72
CA MET A 1184 0.62 -11.04 19.45
C MET A 1184 1.76 -10.03 19.61
N LEU A 1185 1.54 -8.80 19.14
CA LEU A 1185 2.53 -7.75 19.07
C LEU A 1185 2.65 -6.95 20.37
N VAL A 1186 1.53 -6.67 21.06
CA VAL A 1186 1.51 -5.92 22.31
C VAL A 1186 0.35 -6.36 23.21
N GLN A 1187 0.61 -6.44 24.52
CA GLN A 1187 -0.43 -6.65 25.53
C GLN A 1187 -0.31 -5.57 26.61
N SER A 1188 -1.43 -5.06 27.12
CA SER A 1188 -1.41 -3.97 28.12
C SER A 1188 -2.41 -4.15 29.27
N HIS A 1189 -2.96 -5.35 29.43
CA HIS A 1189 -4.08 -5.62 30.35
C HIS A 1189 -3.64 -5.89 31.81
N MET A 1190 -2.36 -6.21 32.05
CA MET A 1190 -1.83 -6.60 33.37
C MET A 1190 -1.26 -5.44 34.20
N GLY A 1191 -1.43 -4.19 33.74
CA GLY A 1191 -0.90 -2.99 34.43
C GLY A 1191 0.46 -2.49 33.91
N TYR A 1192 1.04 -3.20 32.95
CA TYR A 1192 2.22 -2.81 32.18
C TYR A 1192 1.99 -3.12 30.69
N ILE A 1193 2.86 -2.58 29.83
CA ILE A 1193 2.90 -2.84 28.40
C ILE A 1193 3.92 -3.94 28.12
N ASP A 1194 3.45 -5.11 27.71
CA ASP A 1194 4.24 -6.27 27.30
C ASP A 1194 4.51 -6.21 25.80
N LEU A 1195 5.78 -6.15 25.41
CA LEU A 1195 6.25 -5.93 24.04
C LEU A 1195 6.61 -7.25 23.36
N LEU A 1196 6.05 -7.47 22.17
CA LEU A 1196 6.21 -8.71 21.39
C LEU A 1196 5.93 -10.00 22.19
N PRO A 1197 4.85 -10.05 23.00
CA PRO A 1197 4.64 -11.14 23.97
C PRO A 1197 4.36 -12.49 23.32
N ALA A 1198 3.89 -12.51 22.07
CA ALA A 1198 3.63 -13.73 21.31
C ALA A 1198 3.94 -13.51 19.83
N LEU A 1199 5.10 -12.89 19.52
CA LEU A 1199 5.57 -12.74 18.15
C LEU A 1199 5.83 -14.12 17.52
N PRO A 1200 5.18 -14.47 16.39
CA PRO A 1200 5.42 -15.74 15.71
C PRO A 1200 6.79 -15.79 15.04
N ASP A 1201 7.39 -16.98 14.97
CA ASP A 1201 8.72 -17.18 14.34
C ASP A 1201 8.71 -16.84 12.84
N ALA A 1202 7.55 -16.95 12.20
CA ALA A 1202 7.38 -16.64 10.77
C ALA A 1202 7.45 -15.13 10.46
N TRP A 1203 7.50 -14.25 11.47
CA TRP A 1203 7.64 -12.80 11.30
C TRP A 1203 8.99 -12.31 11.86
N PRO A 1204 10.11 -12.71 11.24
CA PRO A 1204 11.44 -12.42 11.78
C PRO A 1204 11.76 -10.93 11.76
N ALA A 1205 11.17 -10.14 10.86
CA ALA A 1205 11.36 -8.70 10.82
C ALA A 1205 10.05 -7.98 10.49
N GLY A 1206 9.89 -6.78 11.04
CA GLY A 1206 8.71 -5.96 10.82
C GLY A 1206 8.69 -4.72 11.69
N HIS A 1207 7.66 -3.91 11.51
CA HIS A 1207 7.42 -2.74 12.34
C HIS A 1207 5.93 -2.44 12.47
N VAL A 1208 5.58 -1.77 13.55
CA VAL A 1208 4.27 -1.14 13.72
C VAL A 1208 4.45 0.24 14.33
N SER A 1209 3.80 1.24 13.73
CA SER A 1209 3.77 2.62 14.23
C SER A 1209 2.33 3.01 14.52
N GLY A 1210 2.11 3.69 15.63
CA GLY A 1210 0.80 4.21 16.00
C GLY A 1210 -0.12 3.26 16.76
N ILE A 1211 0.38 2.12 17.26
CA ILE A 1211 -0.41 1.17 18.07
C ILE A 1211 -0.67 1.73 19.48
N CYS A 1212 -1.92 1.71 19.93
CA CYS A 1212 -2.30 2.26 21.23
C CYS A 1212 -2.26 1.19 22.32
N THR A 1213 -2.03 1.62 23.56
CA THR A 1213 -2.05 0.73 24.74
C THR A 1213 -2.78 1.39 25.90
N ARG A 1214 -3.27 0.55 26.83
CA ARG A 1214 -3.83 1.02 28.10
C ARG A 1214 -2.78 1.86 28.83
N GLY A 1215 -3.21 2.94 29.48
CA GLY A 1215 -2.33 3.93 30.09
C GLY A 1215 -2.29 5.28 29.36
N GLY A 1216 -2.83 5.35 28.13
CA GLY A 1216 -2.72 6.56 27.32
C GLY A 1216 -1.36 6.65 26.64
N PHE A 1217 -0.94 5.59 25.96
CA PHE A 1217 0.32 5.54 25.22
C PHE A 1217 0.12 5.05 23.79
N VAL A 1218 0.91 5.63 22.89
CA VAL A 1218 1.04 5.21 21.48
C VAL A 1218 2.46 4.75 21.25
N LEU A 1219 2.64 3.57 20.68
CA LEU A 1219 3.94 2.96 20.43
C LEU A 1219 4.29 2.95 18.94
N ASP A 1220 5.57 3.18 18.66
CA ASP A 1220 6.21 2.83 17.41
C ASP A 1220 7.31 1.82 17.72
N MET A 1221 7.27 0.62 17.14
CA MET A 1221 8.26 -0.43 17.40
C MET A 1221 8.69 -1.13 16.12
N GLY A 1222 9.97 -1.48 16.06
CA GLY A 1222 10.57 -2.27 14.98
C GLY A 1222 11.35 -3.45 15.53
N TRP A 1223 11.28 -4.59 14.85
CA TRP A 1223 11.98 -5.81 15.23
C TRP A 1223 12.69 -6.44 14.03
N GLU A 1224 13.78 -7.14 14.33
CA GLU A 1224 14.58 -7.91 13.38
C GLU A 1224 15.08 -9.18 14.06
N GLN A 1225 15.19 -10.27 13.31
CA GLN A 1225 15.52 -11.61 13.81
C GLN A 1225 14.67 -12.05 15.02
N GLY A 1226 13.38 -11.67 15.02
CA GLY A 1226 12.44 -11.94 16.12
C GLY A 1226 12.69 -11.13 17.40
N LYS A 1227 13.60 -10.14 17.36
CA LYS A 1227 13.98 -9.32 18.52
C LYS A 1227 13.64 -7.86 18.30
N LEU A 1228 13.12 -7.20 19.34
CA LEU A 1228 12.87 -5.76 19.35
C LEU A 1228 14.18 -5.01 19.14
N GLN A 1229 14.19 -4.04 18.22
CA GLN A 1229 15.36 -3.22 17.92
C GLN A 1229 15.18 -1.80 18.44
N GLN A 1230 14.00 -1.22 18.16
CA GLN A 1230 13.69 0.17 18.47
C GLN A 1230 12.26 0.28 19.00
N LEU A 1231 12.07 1.20 19.94
CA LEU A 1231 10.76 1.54 20.49
C LEU A 1231 10.68 3.07 20.72
N THR A 1232 9.58 3.68 20.30
CA THR A 1232 9.19 5.03 20.70
C THR A 1232 7.87 4.96 21.44
N VAL A 1233 7.83 5.51 22.65
CA VAL A 1233 6.61 5.66 23.47
C VAL A 1233 6.17 7.11 23.42
N THR A 1234 4.97 7.38 22.92
CA THR A 1234 4.33 8.70 22.99
C THR A 1234 3.25 8.68 24.07
N ALA A 1235 3.38 9.53 25.09
CA ALA A 1235 2.40 9.62 26.17
C ALA A 1235 1.28 10.61 25.82
N THR A 1236 0.05 10.14 25.63
CA THR A 1236 -1.13 10.99 25.33
C THR A 1236 -1.82 11.50 26.59
N ALA A 1237 -1.69 10.79 27.71
CA ALA A 1237 -2.21 11.19 29.02
C ALA A 1237 -1.12 11.57 30.04
N GLY A 1238 0.12 11.09 29.86
CA GLY A 1238 1.21 11.21 30.86
C GLY A 1238 1.10 10.16 31.97
N GLY A 1239 1.95 10.27 33.00
CA GLY A 1239 1.93 9.35 34.15
C GLY A 1239 2.97 8.21 34.07
N PRO A 1240 2.92 7.24 34.99
CA PRO A 1240 3.84 6.12 34.99
C PRO A 1240 3.58 5.20 33.79
N CYS A 1241 4.65 4.84 33.08
CA CYS A 1241 4.64 3.83 32.02
C CYS A 1241 5.57 2.69 32.42
N GLU A 1242 5.03 1.48 32.53
CA GLU A 1242 5.81 0.27 32.79
C GLU A 1242 5.86 -0.57 31.52
N LEU A 1243 7.07 -0.83 31.03
CA LEU A 1243 7.34 -1.64 29.84
C LEU A 1243 7.92 -2.98 30.28
N LYS A 1244 7.48 -4.06 29.64
CA LYS A 1244 8.05 -5.41 29.79
C LYS A 1244 8.49 -5.92 28.42
N TYR A 1245 9.71 -6.46 28.36
CA TYR A 1245 10.25 -7.13 27.18
C TYR A 1245 11.02 -8.37 27.62
N GLY A 1246 10.51 -9.55 27.27
CA GLY A 1246 11.01 -10.81 27.82
C GLY A 1246 10.93 -10.83 29.35
N GLN A 1247 12.07 -11.01 30.02
CA GLN A 1247 12.18 -11.01 31.48
C GLN A 1247 12.51 -9.63 32.07
N GLN A 1248 12.67 -8.61 31.24
CA GLN A 1248 13.07 -7.27 31.68
C GLN A 1248 11.86 -6.36 31.86
N SER A 1249 11.95 -5.46 32.84
CA SER A 1249 10.96 -4.40 33.06
C SER A 1249 11.63 -3.04 33.22
N LEU A 1250 11.00 -2.01 32.66
CA LEU A 1250 11.47 -0.63 32.74
C LEU A 1250 10.31 0.30 33.10
N LYS A 1251 10.50 1.14 34.12
CA LYS A 1251 9.55 2.16 34.53
C LYS A 1251 9.99 3.54 34.06
N LEU A 1252 9.09 4.25 33.41
CA LEU A 1252 9.29 5.60 32.91
C LEU A 1252 8.30 6.54 33.59
N SER A 1253 8.78 7.70 34.06
CA SER A 1253 7.92 8.81 34.44
C SER A 1253 7.65 9.67 33.21
N THR A 1254 6.44 9.58 32.66
CA THR A 1254 6.10 10.25 31.40
C THR A 1254 5.28 11.52 31.58
N GLN A 1255 5.44 12.45 30.65
CA GLN A 1255 4.65 13.68 30.56
C GLN A 1255 3.79 13.66 29.30
N LYS A 1256 2.57 14.19 29.42
CA LYS A 1256 1.63 14.31 28.30
C LYS A 1256 2.27 15.06 27.12
N GLY A 1257 2.12 14.49 25.92
CA GLY A 1257 2.64 15.02 24.67
C GLY A 1257 4.13 14.76 24.41
N LYS A 1258 4.86 14.13 25.35
CA LYS A 1258 6.28 13.80 25.16
C LYS A 1258 6.46 12.43 24.51
N LYS A 1259 7.59 12.30 23.80
CA LYS A 1259 8.07 11.07 23.17
C LYS A 1259 9.32 10.59 23.89
N TYR A 1260 9.41 9.29 24.11
CA TYR A 1260 10.53 8.61 24.76
C TYR A 1260 11.06 7.56 23.78
N ARG A 1261 12.32 7.67 23.38
CA ARG A 1261 12.98 6.72 22.48
C ARG A 1261 13.79 5.73 23.28
N LEU A 1262 13.63 4.45 22.95
CA LEU A 1262 14.31 3.33 23.56
C LEU A 1262 14.94 2.47 22.48
N GLN A 1263 16.09 1.89 22.83
CA GLN A 1263 16.78 0.88 22.03
C GLN A 1263 16.99 -0.37 22.88
N VAL A 1264 17.19 -1.51 22.23
CA VAL A 1264 17.57 -2.75 22.91
C VAL A 1264 19.09 -2.91 22.84
N ARG A 1265 19.74 -3.07 23.99
CA ARG A 1265 21.15 -3.46 24.12
C ARG A 1265 21.26 -4.64 25.07
N ASP A 1266 21.92 -5.71 24.63
CA ASP A 1266 22.06 -6.95 25.40
C ASP A 1266 20.71 -7.48 25.95
N ASP A 1267 19.68 -7.46 25.11
CA ASP A 1267 18.29 -7.83 25.44
C ASP A 1267 17.67 -6.98 26.59
N ARG A 1268 18.17 -5.77 26.85
CA ARG A 1268 17.64 -4.80 27.83
C ARG A 1268 17.15 -3.52 27.16
N LEU A 1269 16.08 -2.95 27.71
CA LEU A 1269 15.54 -1.66 27.27
C LEU A 1269 16.35 -0.50 27.88
N GLU A 1270 16.89 0.35 27.02
CA GLU A 1270 17.62 1.56 27.42
C GLU A 1270 17.03 2.82 26.79
N VAL A 1271 16.89 3.89 27.57
CA VAL A 1271 16.45 5.20 27.07
C VAL A 1271 17.59 5.87 26.29
N VAL A 1272 17.31 6.27 25.05
CA VAL A 1272 18.26 7.00 24.20
C VAL A 1272 18.24 8.48 24.62
N LYS A 1273 19.41 9.02 25.00
CA LYS A 1273 19.57 10.43 25.38
C LYS A 1273 19.52 11.37 24.17
#